data_AF-A0ABC8UF90-F1
#
_entry.id   AF-A0ABC8UF90-F1
#
_cell.length_a   1.000
_cell.length_b   1.000
_cell.length_c   1.000
_cell.angle_alpha   90.00
_cell.angle_beta   90.00
_cell.angle_gamma   90.00
#
_symmetry.space_group_name_H-M   'P 1'
#
loop_
_entity.id
_entity.type
_entity.pdbx_description
1 polymer ?
#
loop_
_entity_poly.entity_id
_entity_poly.type
_entity_poly.pdbx_seq_one_letter_code
_entity_poly.pdbx_strand_id
1 'polypeptide(L)'
;MPLFVTEEEFERCSHDASLVAERADAFIRELYSQLETVKAQADAASITAEQTCSLLEQKYVSLSSEFSNLQSQHSQLNSTLDQRLSELAQLQSDKHQLHLQSMGKDGEVERLSTEASELHKSKRQLIELLEQKDLEISEKNATIKSYLDKIVNLTDSSSLREARLSNVESELARCHASCARLSQEKELIERHNVWLNDELTAKVNSLIELRKNHSELEADMSAKLVDVERKLDESSSSLKWNKDRVRELELKLTSLQEEFCSSKDAAAVTEEHFSAEISTVTKLVELYKESSDEWSKKAGELEGVIKALETHLSQVENDYKERLEKEISARKGIEKEAAGLKEKLGKCEAELESSRKAIELNPLPLSSFTTETWLGSAGADDIEDNRLIAPNIPIGVSGTALAASLLRDGWSLGKMYAKYQEAVDALRHEQLGRKQSQTILERVLYEIEEKAGVILDERAEHEKLVEAYSVVNQKLQYFLSEQDTWQKTIQELQAGLRRHERDYNAAQKEIDDLQKQVTVLLKECRDMQLRCGSASHDQGNNGMTTSVVVLNAESSAEKVISERLLTFKDINGLVEQNVQLRSLVRSLSSQIENKEMELKEKFEQELQIYRDDAASKVNAVLSRAEEQGHMIESLHSSVAMYKKLYEEKHKLHSSSSLQQDAVPDDRRKDIMLLLEGSQEATRKTQEQALERVKCLEEEMAKSRSEMKSLRSERDKLALEANFAQEKLVRFMKEFEHQRDETNAVIARNVEFSQLVVDYQQKLRGGSDSLQAAEELSRKLTMEVSVLKHEKELLRNSEKRACDEVCSLSERVHRLQASLDTIQSAEEVREEARGIERRKQEEYIKKIEREWAEAKKELIEERDNVRTLTRERENAMMNAMRQVEGMGKELANALHAVAAAEARAAVAEDRCSDLEKKIRFSETKVSEKEGELVPSSSSFDEVFVDLHTAKEEIQRLREEAQVNKDHMLQYKSITQVNEAALKEMEVAHENFKVEADKVKKSLGAEVSSLQEQVIQLEVECSLKNNEAASAAARQEEALASAFSEIARLREETAVKMSQIVVMETQISALKDDLETEHQRWRTSQANYERQVILQSETIQELTKTSQALASLQEEASKLRKSADTLKIQNDELKVNFEAEKFMLEESKNKAENKYKDINEQNLILHSRLEALHIKLAEKDRGSSGIFGQDSIHDAGLQNVVNYLRRSKEIAETEICLLKQEKLRLQSQLENAFKAAEIAQASLHAERANSRTLLFTEEEFKSLQLQDSKKHGNY
;
A
#
# COMPACT_ATOMS: atom_id res chain seq x y z
N MET A 1 -4.28 121.30 -153.88
CA MET A 1 -3.23 121.06 -154.90
C MET A 1 -1.86 120.75 -154.32
N PRO A 2 -1.15 121.63 -153.59
CA PRO A 2 0.27 121.41 -153.26
C PRO A 2 0.60 120.20 -152.35
N LEU A 3 -0.41 119.53 -151.79
CA LEU A 3 -0.28 118.26 -151.04
C LEU A 3 -0.42 117.00 -151.93
N PHE A 4 -0.82 117.15 -153.19
CA PHE A 4 -1.16 116.03 -154.10
C PHE A 4 -0.36 116.06 -155.41
N VAL A 5 0.04 117.25 -155.86
CA VAL A 5 0.86 117.51 -157.04
C VAL A 5 1.74 118.72 -156.74
N THR A 6 3.03 118.66 -157.08
CA THR A 6 3.95 119.80 -156.93
C THR A 6 3.61 120.90 -157.95
N GLU A 7 3.95 122.17 -157.68
CA GLU A 7 3.51 123.28 -158.55
C GLU A 7 4.05 123.15 -159.99
N GLU A 8 5.31 122.70 -160.18
CA GLU A 8 5.87 122.41 -161.51
C GLU A 8 5.12 121.30 -162.28
N GLU A 9 4.64 120.27 -161.58
CA GLU A 9 3.88 119.18 -162.19
C GLU A 9 2.43 119.60 -162.45
N PHE A 10 1.88 120.48 -161.62
CA PHE A 10 0.53 121.02 -161.79
C PHE A 10 0.43 121.93 -163.02
N GLU A 11 1.42 122.77 -163.29
CA GLU A 11 1.46 123.54 -164.54
C GLU A 11 1.50 122.62 -165.77
N ARG A 12 2.35 121.59 -165.75
CA ARG A 12 2.50 120.64 -166.87
C ARG A 12 1.26 119.77 -167.10
N CYS A 13 0.53 119.41 -166.04
CA CYS A 13 -0.71 118.61 -166.13
C CYS A 13 -1.98 119.48 -166.17
N SER A 14 -1.87 120.81 -166.18
CA SER A 14 -3.02 121.74 -166.11
C SER A 14 -4.03 121.60 -167.26
N HIS A 15 -3.64 120.97 -168.36
CA HIS A 15 -4.48 120.71 -169.53
C HIS A 15 -5.20 119.35 -169.49
N ASP A 16 -4.86 118.46 -168.55
CA ASP A 16 -5.47 117.14 -168.40
C ASP A 16 -5.88 116.87 -166.96
N ALA A 17 -7.16 117.14 -166.67
CA ALA A 17 -7.74 116.95 -165.35
C ALA A 17 -7.77 115.47 -164.89
N SER A 18 -7.63 114.50 -165.80
CA SER A 18 -7.67 113.07 -165.46
C SER A 18 -6.46 112.66 -164.61
N LEU A 19 -5.23 112.97 -165.06
CA LEU A 19 -3.98 112.66 -164.36
C LEU A 19 -3.88 113.35 -162.99
N VAL A 20 -4.43 114.57 -162.87
CA VAL A 20 -4.49 115.30 -161.60
C VAL A 20 -5.46 114.62 -160.63
N ALA A 21 -6.60 114.14 -161.11
CA ALA A 21 -7.54 113.36 -160.31
C ALA A 21 -6.94 112.01 -159.90
N GLU A 22 -6.31 111.25 -160.81
CA GLU A 22 -5.71 109.95 -160.50
C GLU A 22 -4.60 110.04 -159.43
N ARG A 23 -3.75 111.08 -159.47
CA ARG A 23 -2.73 111.30 -158.44
C ARG A 23 -3.33 111.66 -157.08
N ALA A 24 -4.38 112.50 -157.06
CA ALA A 24 -5.10 112.81 -155.83
C ALA A 24 -5.77 111.55 -155.27
N ASP A 25 -6.43 110.75 -156.11
CA ASP A 25 -7.05 109.48 -155.75
C ASP A 25 -6.04 108.46 -155.21
N ALA A 26 -4.85 108.34 -155.82
CA ALA A 26 -3.81 107.45 -155.35
C ALA A 26 -3.33 107.83 -153.94
N PHE A 27 -3.02 109.11 -153.70
CA PHE A 27 -2.61 109.62 -152.39
C PHE A 27 -3.74 109.52 -151.35
N ILE A 28 -4.99 109.75 -151.74
CA ILE A 28 -6.17 109.57 -150.88
C ILE A 28 -6.36 108.10 -150.51
N ARG A 29 -6.22 107.16 -151.45
CA ARG A 29 -6.28 105.71 -151.18
C ARG A 29 -5.13 105.25 -150.28
N GLU A 30 -3.93 105.80 -150.46
CA GLU A 30 -2.79 105.48 -149.59
C GLU A 30 -2.98 106.05 -148.17
N LEU A 31 -3.52 107.27 -148.03
CA LEU A 31 -3.92 107.79 -146.72
C LEU A 31 -5.05 106.99 -146.08
N TYR A 32 -6.04 106.51 -146.84
CA TYR A 32 -7.07 105.60 -146.31
C TYR A 32 -6.46 104.27 -145.86
N SER A 33 -5.54 103.68 -146.62
CA SER A 33 -4.79 102.47 -146.25
C SER A 33 -3.97 102.67 -144.96
N GLN A 34 -3.27 103.81 -144.83
CA GLN A 34 -2.55 104.17 -143.61
C GLN A 34 -3.50 104.40 -142.43
N LEU A 35 -4.67 105.01 -142.64
CA LEU A 35 -5.68 105.24 -141.61
C LEU A 35 -6.41 103.95 -141.18
N GLU A 36 -6.66 103.02 -142.11
CA GLU A 36 -7.21 101.69 -141.81
C GLU A 36 -6.19 100.79 -141.10
N THR A 37 -4.92 100.82 -141.49
CA THR A 37 -3.87 100.06 -140.79
C THR A 37 -3.58 100.62 -139.40
N VAL A 38 -3.57 101.95 -139.20
CA VAL A 38 -3.48 102.57 -137.87
C VAL A 38 -4.71 102.26 -137.02
N LYS A 39 -5.93 102.25 -137.58
CA LYS A 39 -7.13 101.77 -136.87
C LYS A 39 -7.01 100.31 -136.46
N ALA A 40 -6.68 99.41 -137.39
CA ALA A 40 -6.51 97.99 -137.09
C ALA A 40 -5.42 97.73 -136.03
N GLN A 41 -4.35 98.53 -136.00
CA GLN A 41 -3.34 98.51 -134.94
C GLN A 41 -3.88 99.02 -133.60
N ALA A 42 -4.67 100.09 -133.60
CA ALA A 42 -5.31 100.63 -132.39
C ALA A 42 -6.37 99.69 -131.82
N ASP A 43 -7.20 99.09 -132.68
CA ASP A 43 -8.22 98.10 -132.31
C ASP A 43 -7.56 96.83 -131.77
N ALA A 44 -6.49 96.33 -132.41
CA ALA A 44 -5.69 95.22 -131.89
C ALA A 44 -4.99 95.56 -130.56
N ALA A 45 -4.54 96.81 -130.37
CA ALA A 45 -4.00 97.29 -129.09
C ALA A 45 -5.08 97.36 -128.01
N SER A 46 -6.32 97.79 -128.32
CA SER A 46 -7.45 97.76 -127.39
C SER A 46 -7.81 96.33 -127.00
N ILE A 47 -7.97 95.43 -127.99
CA ILE A 47 -8.30 94.01 -127.74
C ILE A 47 -7.21 93.33 -126.90
N THR A 48 -5.92 93.60 -127.14
CA THR A 48 -4.84 93.04 -126.32
C THR A 48 -4.74 93.68 -124.93
N ALA A 49 -5.09 94.96 -124.77
CA ALA A 49 -5.25 95.59 -123.47
C ALA A 49 -6.43 94.98 -122.68
N GLU A 50 -7.60 94.84 -123.30
CA GLU A 50 -8.80 94.24 -122.72
C GLU A 50 -8.57 92.76 -122.32
N GLN A 51 -7.88 91.99 -123.17
CA GLN A 51 -7.49 90.61 -122.85
C GLN A 51 -6.48 90.54 -121.70
N THR A 52 -5.48 91.43 -121.65
CA THR A 52 -4.50 91.44 -120.54
C THR A 52 -5.11 91.94 -119.24
N CYS A 53 -6.00 92.94 -119.26
CA CYS A 53 -6.83 93.34 -118.13
C CYS A 53 -7.70 92.18 -117.64
N SER A 54 -8.44 91.49 -118.54
CA SER A 54 -9.27 90.34 -118.18
C SER A 54 -8.46 89.21 -117.52
N LEU A 55 -7.25 88.93 -118.02
CA LEU A 55 -6.34 87.93 -117.43
C LEU A 55 -5.73 88.38 -116.10
N LEU A 56 -5.55 89.69 -115.88
CA LEU A 56 -5.10 90.25 -114.60
C LEU A 56 -6.23 90.26 -113.57
N GLU A 57 -7.46 90.56 -113.96
CA GLU A 57 -8.65 90.48 -113.11
C GLU A 57 -8.93 89.04 -112.68
N GLN A 58 -8.89 88.07 -113.61
CA GLN A 58 -9.02 86.65 -113.27
C GLN A 58 -7.94 86.19 -112.27
N LYS A 59 -6.69 86.62 -112.46
CA LYS A 59 -5.58 86.34 -111.51
C LYS A 59 -5.78 87.05 -110.17
N TYR A 60 -6.30 88.27 -110.16
CA TYR A 60 -6.58 89.00 -108.93
C TYR A 60 -7.70 88.32 -108.13
N VAL A 61 -8.77 87.91 -108.80
CA VAL A 61 -9.87 87.14 -108.18
C VAL A 61 -9.40 85.79 -107.67
N SER A 62 -8.57 85.05 -108.43
CA SER A 62 -8.02 83.78 -107.95
C SER A 62 -7.12 83.98 -106.73
N LEU A 63 -6.16 84.92 -106.79
CA LEU A 63 -5.24 85.21 -105.69
C LEU A 63 -5.96 85.77 -104.45
N SER A 64 -7.03 86.55 -104.65
CA SER A 64 -7.89 87.04 -103.55
C SER A 64 -8.68 85.89 -102.91
N SER A 65 -9.19 84.94 -103.70
CA SER A 65 -9.85 83.74 -103.17
C SER A 65 -8.86 82.82 -102.43
N GLU A 66 -7.64 82.65 -102.94
CA GLU A 66 -6.56 81.92 -102.28
C GLU A 66 -6.14 82.59 -100.97
N PHE A 67 -6.00 83.92 -100.95
CA PHE A 67 -5.71 84.68 -99.73
C PHE A 67 -6.84 84.56 -98.70
N SER A 68 -8.11 84.66 -99.12
CA SER A 68 -9.26 84.46 -98.24
C SER A 68 -9.31 83.03 -97.68
N ASN A 69 -8.98 82.02 -98.49
CA ASN A 69 -8.90 80.63 -98.07
C ASN A 69 -7.76 80.44 -97.05
N LEU A 70 -6.56 80.95 -97.32
CA LEU A 70 -5.42 80.91 -96.40
C LEU A 70 -5.69 81.67 -95.09
N GLN A 71 -6.36 82.82 -95.14
CA GLN A 71 -6.78 83.58 -93.96
C GLN A 71 -7.81 82.79 -93.14
N SER A 72 -8.76 82.11 -93.79
CA SER A 72 -9.70 81.23 -93.10
C SER A 72 -8.98 80.04 -92.43
N GLN A 73 -8.05 79.38 -93.12
CA GLN A 73 -7.23 78.29 -92.58
C GLN A 73 -6.36 78.76 -91.41
N HIS A 74 -5.74 79.94 -91.50
CA HIS A 74 -4.97 80.53 -90.40
C HIS A 74 -5.87 80.86 -89.19
N SER A 75 -7.08 81.35 -89.41
CA SER A 75 -8.04 81.60 -88.31
C SER A 75 -8.50 80.30 -87.65
N GLN A 76 -8.73 79.23 -88.44
CA GLN A 76 -9.06 77.91 -87.95
C GLN A 76 -7.89 77.31 -87.15
N LEU A 77 -6.68 77.32 -87.70
CA LEU A 77 -5.47 76.84 -87.03
C LEU A 77 -5.22 77.57 -85.71
N ASN A 78 -5.33 78.90 -85.67
CA ASN A 78 -5.26 79.67 -84.42
C ASN A 78 -6.34 79.22 -83.42
N SER A 79 -7.61 79.11 -83.85
CA SER A 79 -8.68 78.66 -82.95
C SER A 79 -8.45 77.24 -82.40
N THR A 80 -7.87 76.34 -83.18
CA THR A 80 -7.47 75.01 -82.69
C THR A 80 -6.24 75.04 -81.79
N LEU A 81 -5.30 75.96 -82.02
CA LEU A 81 -4.15 76.16 -81.15
C LEU A 81 -4.58 76.71 -79.78
N ASP A 82 -5.45 77.72 -79.76
CA ASP A 82 -6.03 78.28 -78.53
C ASP A 82 -6.84 77.22 -77.76
N GLN A 83 -7.60 76.37 -78.47
CA GLN A 83 -8.25 75.19 -77.87
C GLN A 83 -7.23 74.24 -77.23
N ARG A 84 -6.18 73.80 -77.96
CA ARG A 84 -5.13 72.91 -77.41
C ARG A 84 -4.36 73.56 -76.25
N LEU A 85 -4.13 74.87 -76.27
CA LEU A 85 -3.51 75.59 -75.14
C LEU A 85 -4.43 75.60 -73.92
N SER A 86 -5.74 75.77 -74.10
CA SER A 86 -6.72 75.69 -73.01
C SER A 86 -6.85 74.28 -72.43
N GLU A 87 -6.86 73.24 -73.28
CA GLU A 87 -6.83 71.82 -72.87
C GLU A 87 -5.53 71.50 -72.10
N LEU A 88 -4.38 71.97 -72.57
CA LEU A 88 -3.09 71.77 -71.89
C LEU A 88 -3.05 72.48 -70.53
N ALA A 89 -3.63 73.68 -70.41
CA ALA A 89 -3.75 74.39 -69.15
C ALA A 89 -4.68 73.67 -68.15
N GLN A 90 -5.81 73.12 -68.64
CA GLN A 90 -6.72 72.28 -67.85
C GLN A 90 -6.02 71.00 -67.39
N LEU A 91 -5.41 70.23 -68.29
CA LEU A 91 -4.66 69.02 -67.94
C LEU A 91 -3.48 69.28 -67.00
N GLN A 92 -2.84 70.45 -67.07
CA GLN A 92 -1.83 70.86 -66.10
C GLN A 92 -2.46 71.16 -64.73
N SER A 93 -3.59 71.87 -64.67
CA SER A 93 -4.35 72.10 -63.42
C SER A 93 -4.79 70.79 -62.79
N ASP A 94 -5.43 69.91 -63.55
CA ASP A 94 -5.92 68.61 -63.11
C ASP A 94 -4.77 67.73 -62.60
N LYS A 95 -3.61 67.75 -63.28
CA LYS A 95 -2.40 67.06 -62.81
C LYS A 95 -1.90 67.62 -61.46
N HIS A 96 -1.93 68.93 -61.25
CA HIS A 96 -1.54 69.51 -59.96
C HIS A 96 -2.56 69.17 -58.86
N GLN A 97 -3.86 69.19 -59.18
CA GLN A 97 -4.92 68.79 -58.25
C GLN A 97 -4.82 67.32 -57.86
N LEU A 98 -4.59 66.41 -58.82
CA LEU A 98 -4.35 64.99 -58.56
C LEU A 98 -3.06 64.75 -57.77
N HIS A 99 -1.99 65.53 -58.02
CA HIS A 99 -0.77 65.42 -57.23
C HIS A 99 -0.96 65.88 -55.78
N LEU A 100 -1.68 66.98 -55.54
CA LEU A 100 -2.06 67.42 -54.20
C LEU A 100 -2.98 66.41 -53.50
N GLN A 101 -3.90 65.77 -54.24
CA GLN A 101 -4.73 64.68 -53.70
C GLN A 101 -3.88 63.44 -53.34
N SER A 102 -2.89 63.07 -54.16
CA SER A 102 -1.92 62.02 -53.83
C SER A 102 -1.20 62.36 -52.53
N MET A 103 -0.55 63.53 -52.45
CA MET A 103 0.18 63.96 -51.23
C MET A 103 -0.72 63.98 -49.99
N GLY A 104 -1.99 64.36 -50.14
CA GLY A 104 -2.99 64.27 -49.06
C GLY A 104 -3.27 62.83 -48.62
N LYS A 105 -3.36 61.88 -49.56
CA LYS A 105 -3.52 60.45 -49.26
C LYS A 105 -2.25 59.79 -48.75
N ASP A 106 -1.09 60.18 -49.23
CA ASP A 106 0.21 59.75 -48.72
C ASP A 106 0.35 60.17 -47.24
N GLY A 107 -0.01 61.42 -46.90
CA GLY A 107 -0.07 61.90 -45.51
C GLY A 107 -1.16 61.25 -44.64
N GLU A 108 -2.32 60.89 -45.20
CA GLU A 108 -3.32 60.07 -44.50
C GLU A 108 -2.77 58.66 -44.20
N VAL A 109 -2.04 58.04 -45.14
CA VAL A 109 -1.43 56.72 -44.98
C VAL A 109 -0.27 56.76 -43.98
N GLU A 110 0.57 57.78 -43.99
CA GLU A 110 1.62 57.96 -42.98
C GLU A 110 1.02 58.11 -41.57
N ARG A 111 -0.03 58.92 -41.41
CA ARG A 111 -0.75 59.06 -40.13
C ARG A 111 -1.38 57.74 -39.66
N LEU A 112 -2.08 57.03 -40.55
CA LEU A 112 -2.67 55.73 -40.21
C LEU A 112 -1.60 54.68 -39.89
N SER A 113 -0.43 54.76 -40.51
CA SER A 113 0.74 53.93 -40.21
C SER A 113 1.32 54.24 -38.82
N THR A 114 1.45 55.52 -38.43
CA THR A 114 1.91 55.88 -37.08
C THR A 114 0.90 55.46 -36.01
N GLU A 115 -0.40 55.74 -36.21
CA GLU A 115 -1.50 55.29 -35.34
C GLU A 115 -1.51 53.76 -35.19
N ALA A 116 -1.39 53.01 -36.28
CA ALA A 116 -1.26 51.55 -36.23
C ALA A 116 0.01 51.10 -35.49
N SER A 117 1.15 51.79 -35.65
CA SER A 117 2.39 51.49 -34.92
C SER A 117 2.23 51.66 -33.41
N GLU A 118 1.43 52.63 -32.98
CA GLU A 118 1.16 52.95 -31.56
C GLU A 118 0.13 52.00 -30.95
N LEU A 119 -0.89 51.62 -31.72
CA LEU A 119 -1.77 50.50 -31.37
C LEU A 119 -1.00 49.17 -31.28
N HIS A 120 0.00 48.93 -32.15
CA HIS A 120 0.88 47.76 -32.06
C HIS A 120 1.90 47.84 -30.92
N LYS A 121 2.26 49.02 -30.41
CA LYS A 121 3.10 49.17 -29.20
C LYS A 121 2.26 48.93 -27.94
N SER A 122 1.14 49.64 -27.81
CA SER A 122 0.23 49.50 -26.67
C SER A 122 -0.39 48.10 -26.56
N LYS A 123 -0.76 47.45 -27.69
CA LYS A 123 -1.18 46.04 -27.67
C LYS A 123 -0.10 45.10 -27.16
N ARG A 124 1.19 45.33 -27.48
CA ARG A 124 2.29 44.52 -26.94
C ARG A 124 2.46 44.75 -25.45
N GLN A 125 2.46 46.00 -24.99
CA GLN A 125 2.52 46.34 -23.57
C GLN A 125 1.34 45.74 -22.77
N LEU A 126 0.14 45.70 -23.34
CA LEU A 126 -1.02 45.04 -22.74
C LEU A 126 -0.88 43.51 -22.69
N ILE A 127 -0.26 42.88 -23.70
CA ILE A 127 0.05 41.45 -23.69
C ILE A 127 1.15 41.14 -22.66
N GLU A 128 2.23 41.92 -22.62
CA GLU A 128 3.32 41.80 -21.62
C GLU A 128 2.79 41.96 -20.18
N LEU A 129 1.82 42.86 -19.96
CA LEU A 129 1.13 43.02 -18.67
C LEU A 129 0.17 41.85 -18.36
N LEU A 130 -0.52 41.28 -19.35
CA LEU A 130 -1.35 40.09 -19.15
C LEU A 130 -0.48 38.87 -18.83
N GLU A 131 0.62 38.65 -19.55
CA GLU A 131 1.59 37.58 -19.27
C GLU A 131 2.18 37.70 -17.87
N GLN A 132 2.51 38.91 -17.40
CA GLN A 132 2.92 39.16 -16.01
C GLN A 132 1.82 38.83 -15.00
N LYS A 133 0.55 39.13 -15.31
CA LYS A 133 -0.57 38.82 -14.42
C LYS A 133 -0.94 37.34 -14.42
N ASP A 134 -0.83 36.65 -15.54
CA ASP A 134 -1.00 35.19 -15.62
C ASP A 134 0.14 34.47 -14.88
N LEU A 135 1.38 34.99 -14.92
CA LEU A 135 2.48 34.52 -14.08
C LEU A 135 2.19 34.74 -12.59
N GLU A 136 1.81 35.95 -12.16
CA GLU A 136 1.41 36.23 -10.77
C GLU A 136 0.27 35.31 -10.31
N ILE A 137 -0.76 35.12 -11.14
CA ILE A 137 -1.89 34.22 -10.87
C ILE A 137 -1.42 32.77 -10.79
N SER A 138 -0.46 32.33 -11.62
CA SER A 138 0.11 30.99 -11.54
C SER A 138 0.88 30.76 -10.23
N GLU A 139 1.62 31.76 -9.74
CA GLU A 139 2.32 31.71 -8.45
C GLU A 139 1.34 31.72 -7.27
N LYS A 140 0.27 32.53 -7.34
CA LYS A 140 -0.80 32.51 -6.33
C LYS A 140 -1.53 31.17 -6.33
N ASN A 141 -1.80 30.59 -7.50
CA ASN A 141 -2.40 29.27 -7.61
C ASN A 141 -1.47 28.16 -7.11
N ALA A 142 -0.16 28.25 -7.33
CA ALA A 142 0.83 27.30 -6.80
C ALA A 142 0.94 27.37 -5.27
N THR A 143 0.90 28.57 -4.70
CA THR A 143 0.92 28.77 -3.23
C THR A 143 -0.43 28.40 -2.59
N ILE A 144 -1.56 28.69 -3.21
CA ILE A 144 -2.89 28.21 -2.77
C ILE A 144 -2.94 26.68 -2.79
N LYS A 145 -2.42 26.04 -3.86
CA LYS A 145 -2.31 24.57 -3.91
C LYS A 145 -1.46 24.03 -2.77
N SER A 146 -0.25 24.55 -2.52
CA SER A 146 0.59 24.03 -1.44
C SER A 146 0.00 24.28 -0.03
N TYR A 147 -0.83 25.32 0.16
CA TYR A 147 -1.64 25.47 1.37
C TYR A 147 -2.78 24.45 1.46
N LEU A 148 -3.50 24.18 0.36
CA LEU A 148 -4.55 23.16 0.31
C LEU A 148 -3.97 21.76 0.54
N ASP A 149 -2.89 21.39 -0.14
CA ASP A 149 -2.16 20.14 0.04
C ASP A 149 -1.72 19.99 1.50
N LYS A 150 -1.23 21.07 2.14
CA LYS A 150 -0.87 21.06 3.56
C LYS A 150 -2.09 20.89 4.48
N ILE A 151 -3.24 21.50 4.16
CA ILE A 151 -4.49 21.33 4.92
C ILE A 151 -5.01 19.90 4.79
N VAL A 152 -4.98 19.30 3.59
CA VAL A 152 -5.35 17.90 3.35
C VAL A 152 -4.42 16.97 4.12
N ASN A 153 -3.10 17.08 3.95
CA ASN A 153 -2.12 16.27 4.70
C ASN A 153 -2.27 16.42 6.23
N LEU A 154 -2.60 17.61 6.74
CA LEU A 154 -2.87 17.80 8.17
C LEU A 154 -4.17 17.11 8.60
N THR A 155 -5.23 17.20 7.79
CA THR A 155 -6.54 16.57 8.04
C THR A 155 -6.45 15.04 8.00
N ASP A 156 -5.76 14.48 7.00
CA ASP A 156 -5.48 13.05 6.90
C ASP A 156 -4.60 12.57 8.06
N SER A 157 -3.65 13.40 8.51
CA SER A 157 -2.88 13.10 9.73
C SER A 157 -3.72 13.21 11.01
N SER A 158 -4.82 13.98 11.02
CA SER A 158 -5.76 14.05 12.14
C SER A 158 -6.63 12.80 12.18
N SER A 159 -7.32 12.49 11.07
CA SER A 159 -8.17 11.29 10.96
C SER A 159 -7.38 9.98 11.16
N LEU A 160 -6.12 9.90 10.70
CA LEU A 160 -5.25 8.76 11.02
C LEU A 160 -4.87 8.68 12.51
N ARG A 161 -4.69 9.82 13.19
CA ARG A 161 -4.46 9.84 14.65
C ARG A 161 -5.74 9.49 15.41
N GLU A 162 -6.89 9.98 15.00
CA GLU A 162 -8.21 9.67 15.58
C GLU A 162 -8.54 8.19 15.41
N ALA A 163 -8.27 7.60 14.24
CA ALA A 163 -8.39 6.15 14.01
C ALA A 163 -7.40 5.33 14.87
N ARG A 164 -6.14 5.79 15.00
CA ARG A 164 -5.16 5.16 15.91
C ARG A 164 -5.60 5.27 17.37
N LEU A 165 -6.15 6.40 17.81
CA LEU A 165 -6.69 6.60 19.15
C LEU A 165 -7.89 5.68 19.41
N SER A 166 -8.89 5.66 18.52
CA SER A 166 -10.07 4.80 18.65
C SER A 166 -9.70 3.32 18.68
N ASN A 167 -8.71 2.89 17.88
CA ASN A 167 -8.16 1.54 17.97
C ASN A 167 -7.52 1.29 19.35
N VAL A 168 -6.63 2.17 19.83
CA VAL A 168 -5.99 2.04 21.16
C VAL A 168 -7.01 2.09 22.31
N GLU A 169 -8.07 2.87 22.20
CA GLU A 169 -9.20 2.90 23.15
C GLU A 169 -9.96 1.56 23.14
N SER A 170 -10.20 0.97 21.97
CA SER A 170 -10.81 -0.37 21.85
C SER A 170 -9.91 -1.47 22.42
N GLU A 171 -8.59 -1.35 22.25
CA GLU A 171 -7.61 -2.27 22.83
C GLU A 171 -7.50 -2.09 24.34
N LEU A 172 -7.53 -0.86 24.84
CA LEU A 172 -7.56 -0.54 26.27
C LEU A 172 -8.85 -1.07 26.91
N ALA A 173 -10.00 -0.92 26.26
CA ALA A 173 -11.27 -1.50 26.72
C ALA A 173 -11.22 -3.04 26.72
N ARG A 174 -10.65 -3.67 25.68
CA ARG A 174 -10.42 -5.12 25.60
C ARG A 174 -9.48 -5.61 26.71
N CYS A 175 -8.38 -4.89 26.96
CA CYS A 175 -7.43 -5.19 28.03
C CYS A 175 -8.07 -4.98 29.41
N HIS A 176 -8.83 -3.91 29.62
CA HIS A 176 -9.56 -3.66 30.87
C HIS A 176 -10.60 -4.76 31.15
N ALA A 177 -11.35 -5.20 30.13
CA ALA A 177 -12.26 -6.34 30.24
C ALA A 177 -11.50 -7.65 30.56
N SER A 178 -10.32 -7.86 29.98
CA SER A 178 -9.46 -9.01 30.32
C SER A 178 -8.89 -8.92 31.74
N CYS A 179 -8.50 -7.73 32.22
CA CYS A 179 -8.06 -7.51 33.60
C CYS A 179 -9.21 -7.71 34.59
N ALA A 180 -10.42 -7.25 34.27
CA ALA A 180 -11.62 -7.51 35.07
C ALA A 180 -11.92 -9.01 35.15
N ARG A 181 -11.84 -9.74 34.03
CA ARG A 181 -12.00 -11.21 34.01
C ARG A 181 -10.92 -11.92 34.83
N LEU A 182 -9.64 -11.53 34.66
CA LEU A 182 -8.53 -12.07 35.45
C LEU A 182 -8.65 -11.73 36.94
N SER A 183 -9.23 -10.58 37.32
CA SER A 183 -9.52 -10.26 38.72
C SER A 183 -10.64 -11.13 39.29
N GLN A 184 -11.69 -11.43 38.52
CA GLN A 184 -12.75 -12.36 38.91
C GLN A 184 -12.22 -13.80 39.03
N GLU A 185 -11.42 -14.26 38.08
CA GLU A 185 -10.72 -15.55 38.12
C GLU A 185 -9.81 -15.64 39.36
N LYS A 186 -9.03 -14.58 39.64
CA LYS A 186 -8.20 -14.47 40.84
C LYS A 186 -9.04 -14.55 42.12
N GLU A 187 -10.09 -13.74 42.26
CA GLU A 187 -10.94 -13.75 43.45
C GLU A 187 -11.64 -15.11 43.66
N LEU A 188 -12.00 -15.82 42.57
CA LEU A 188 -12.57 -17.17 42.65
C LEU A 188 -11.53 -18.18 43.14
N ILE A 189 -10.27 -18.08 42.70
CA ILE A 189 -9.15 -18.89 43.20
C ILE A 189 -8.84 -18.55 44.66
N GLU A 190 -8.85 -17.27 45.05
CA GLU A 190 -8.68 -16.84 46.45
C GLU A 190 -9.81 -17.38 47.35
N ARG A 191 -11.07 -17.29 46.91
CA ARG A 191 -12.23 -17.90 47.61
C ARG A 191 -12.09 -19.42 47.73
N HIS A 192 -11.62 -20.09 46.69
CA HIS A 192 -11.38 -21.54 46.72
C HIS A 192 -10.22 -21.92 47.66
N ASN A 193 -9.15 -21.13 47.70
CA ASN A 193 -8.03 -21.34 48.62
C ASN A 193 -8.43 -21.06 50.08
N VAL A 194 -9.27 -20.05 50.35
CA VAL A 194 -9.88 -19.84 51.67
C VAL A 194 -10.74 -21.05 52.04
N TRP A 195 -11.63 -21.52 51.17
CA TRP A 195 -12.46 -22.70 51.44
C TRP A 195 -11.63 -23.98 51.68
N LEU A 196 -10.55 -24.20 50.93
CA LEU A 196 -9.62 -25.31 51.18
C LEU A 196 -8.90 -25.19 52.52
N ASN A 197 -8.53 -23.97 52.95
CA ASN A 197 -7.94 -23.72 54.26
C ASN A 197 -8.97 -23.88 55.40
N ASP A 198 -10.24 -23.50 55.18
CA ASP A 198 -11.33 -23.70 56.14
C ASP A 198 -11.64 -25.20 56.30
N GLU A 199 -11.70 -25.96 55.20
CA GLU A 199 -11.87 -27.42 55.25
C GLU A 199 -10.63 -28.11 55.85
N LEU A 200 -9.41 -27.68 55.52
CA LEU A 200 -8.18 -28.22 56.11
C LEU A 200 -8.09 -27.92 57.61
N THR A 201 -8.42 -26.70 58.06
CA THR A 201 -8.45 -26.35 59.48
C THR A 201 -9.59 -27.07 60.20
N ALA A 202 -10.75 -27.29 59.57
CA ALA A 202 -11.80 -28.16 60.11
C ALA A 202 -11.32 -29.62 60.27
N LYS A 203 -10.58 -30.17 59.30
CA LYS A 203 -9.96 -31.50 59.44
C LYS A 203 -8.89 -31.53 60.54
N VAL A 204 -8.00 -30.54 60.61
CA VAL A 204 -6.99 -30.41 61.68
C VAL A 204 -7.65 -30.28 63.05
N ASN A 205 -8.71 -29.48 63.19
CA ASN A 205 -9.49 -29.37 64.42
C ASN A 205 -10.13 -30.71 64.80
N SER A 206 -10.76 -31.42 63.85
CA SER A 206 -11.32 -32.75 64.10
C SER A 206 -10.25 -33.79 64.50
N LEU A 207 -9.03 -33.68 63.96
CA LEU A 207 -7.89 -34.51 64.36
C LEU A 207 -7.33 -34.12 65.74
N ILE A 208 -7.39 -32.84 66.12
CA ILE A 208 -7.04 -32.36 67.46
C ILE A 208 -8.10 -32.82 68.47
N GLU A 209 -9.39 -32.78 68.14
CA GLU A 209 -10.47 -33.33 68.96
C GLU A 209 -10.35 -34.84 69.11
N LEU A 210 -10.11 -35.59 68.02
CA LEU A 210 -9.84 -37.02 68.10
C LEU A 210 -8.59 -37.35 68.94
N ARG A 211 -7.52 -36.55 68.84
CA ARG A 211 -6.33 -36.68 69.70
C ARG A 211 -6.62 -36.34 71.16
N LYS A 212 -7.41 -35.30 71.44
CA LYS A 212 -7.87 -34.95 72.80
C LYS A 212 -8.68 -36.09 73.40
N ASN A 213 -9.75 -36.51 72.71
CA ASN A 213 -10.59 -37.64 73.11
C ASN A 213 -9.78 -38.92 73.31
N HIS A 214 -8.75 -39.16 72.49
CA HIS A 214 -7.84 -40.29 72.69
C HIS A 214 -6.96 -40.11 73.93
N SER A 215 -6.34 -38.95 74.14
CA SER A 215 -5.54 -38.67 75.35
C SER A 215 -6.37 -38.63 76.64
N GLU A 216 -7.64 -38.24 76.55
CA GLU A 216 -8.61 -38.33 77.63
C GLU A 216 -8.94 -39.79 77.92
N LEU A 217 -9.17 -40.63 76.90
CA LEU A 217 -9.32 -42.07 77.07
C LEU A 217 -8.04 -42.77 77.58
N GLU A 218 -6.85 -42.32 77.18
CA GLU A 218 -5.56 -42.80 77.71
C GLU A 218 -5.38 -42.39 79.18
N ALA A 219 -5.77 -41.16 79.56
CA ALA A 219 -5.82 -40.71 80.95
C ALA A 219 -6.85 -41.53 81.76
N ASP A 220 -8.03 -41.78 81.20
CA ASP A 220 -9.09 -42.58 81.83
C ASP A 220 -8.68 -44.04 82.00
N MET A 221 -7.96 -44.61 81.02
CA MET A 221 -7.47 -45.99 81.06
C MET A 221 -6.22 -46.15 81.94
N SER A 222 -5.33 -45.18 81.97
CA SER A 222 -4.20 -45.17 82.91
C SER A 222 -4.66 -44.92 84.36
N ALA A 223 -5.65 -44.05 84.57
CA ALA A 223 -6.32 -43.93 85.87
C ALA A 223 -6.98 -45.25 86.30
N LYS A 224 -7.69 -45.95 85.40
CA LYS A 224 -8.24 -47.29 85.68
C LYS A 224 -7.16 -48.34 85.93
N LEU A 225 -6.01 -48.27 85.25
CA LEU A 225 -4.86 -49.15 85.51
C LEU A 225 -4.27 -48.88 86.89
N VAL A 226 -3.92 -47.64 87.24
CA VAL A 226 -3.42 -47.25 88.56
C VAL A 226 -4.42 -47.62 89.67
N ASP A 227 -5.73 -47.47 89.41
CA ASP A 227 -6.77 -47.84 90.37
C ASP A 227 -7.01 -49.37 90.43
N VAL A 228 -6.55 -50.15 89.45
CA VAL A 228 -6.48 -51.63 89.50
C VAL A 228 -5.18 -52.09 90.17
N GLU A 229 -4.05 -51.44 89.90
CA GLU A 229 -2.76 -51.66 90.58
C GLU A 229 -2.87 -51.38 92.08
N ARG A 230 -3.52 -50.27 92.47
CA ARG A 230 -3.84 -49.96 93.86
C ARG A 230 -4.68 -51.06 94.51
N LYS A 231 -5.72 -51.57 93.82
CA LYS A 231 -6.53 -52.70 94.32
C LYS A 231 -5.72 -54.00 94.37
N LEU A 232 -4.80 -54.22 93.44
CA LEU A 232 -3.88 -55.35 93.43
C LEU A 232 -2.92 -55.26 94.61
N ASP A 233 -2.42 -54.07 94.98
CA ASP A 233 -1.52 -53.87 96.10
C ASP A 233 -2.21 -53.81 97.47
N GLU A 234 -3.46 -53.35 97.53
CA GLU A 234 -4.33 -53.57 98.70
C GLU A 234 -4.60 -55.07 98.89
N SER A 235 -4.80 -55.81 97.79
CA SER A 235 -4.91 -57.27 97.81
C SER A 235 -3.57 -57.95 98.13
N SER A 236 -2.44 -57.43 97.66
CA SER A 236 -1.10 -57.97 97.91
C SER A 236 -0.67 -57.71 99.35
N SER A 237 -1.03 -56.56 99.91
CA SER A 237 -0.75 -56.16 101.29
C SER A 237 -1.65 -56.87 102.30
N SER A 238 -2.94 -57.04 101.99
CA SER A 238 -3.82 -57.90 102.80
C SER A 238 -3.41 -59.38 102.70
N LEU A 239 -2.94 -59.87 101.54
CA LEU A 239 -2.37 -61.22 101.42
C LEU A 239 -1.05 -61.36 102.17
N LYS A 240 -0.17 -60.34 102.16
CA LYS A 240 1.05 -60.29 102.99
C LYS A 240 0.66 -60.36 104.47
N TRP A 241 -0.20 -59.47 104.95
CA TRP A 241 -0.70 -59.46 106.34
C TRP A 241 -1.34 -60.79 106.76
N ASN A 242 -2.13 -61.43 105.89
CA ASN A 242 -2.67 -62.76 106.18
C ASN A 242 -1.57 -63.84 106.20
N LYS A 243 -0.53 -63.76 105.36
CA LYS A 243 0.65 -64.63 105.43
C LYS A 243 1.52 -64.36 106.67
N ASP A 244 1.61 -63.11 107.13
CA ASP A 244 2.28 -62.74 108.38
C ASP A 244 1.50 -63.26 109.58
N ARG A 245 0.17 -63.12 109.57
CA ARG A 245 -0.74 -63.72 110.57
C ARG A 245 -0.67 -65.25 110.58
N VAL A 246 -0.59 -65.89 109.42
CA VAL A 246 -0.39 -67.35 109.33
C VAL A 246 0.98 -67.72 109.90
N ARG A 247 2.07 -67.01 109.56
CA ARG A 247 3.39 -67.23 110.16
C ARG A 247 3.44 -66.97 111.66
N GLU A 248 2.69 -66.01 112.19
CA GLU A 248 2.50 -65.86 113.64
C GLU A 248 1.81 -67.08 114.27
N LEU A 249 0.79 -67.63 113.60
CA LEU A 249 0.05 -68.80 114.09
C LEU A 249 0.87 -70.08 113.95
N GLU A 250 1.69 -70.20 112.90
CA GLU A 250 2.69 -71.26 112.72
C GLU A 250 3.77 -71.17 113.80
N LEU A 251 4.32 -69.99 114.09
CA LEU A 251 5.29 -69.79 115.17
C LEU A 251 4.69 -70.04 116.57
N LYS A 252 3.40 -69.73 116.78
CA LYS A 252 2.66 -70.09 118.00
C LYS A 252 2.40 -71.59 118.07
N LEU A 253 2.18 -72.25 116.94
CA LEU A 253 2.05 -73.71 116.88
C LEU A 253 3.38 -74.41 117.12
N THR A 254 4.50 -73.93 116.55
CA THR A 254 5.83 -74.52 116.79
C THR A 254 6.33 -74.25 118.21
N SER A 255 6.10 -73.06 118.78
CA SER A 255 6.44 -72.83 120.20
C SER A 255 5.59 -73.68 121.15
N LEU A 256 4.28 -73.86 120.90
CA LEU A 256 3.47 -74.82 121.66
C LEU A 256 3.91 -76.29 121.43
N GLN A 257 4.39 -76.63 120.23
CA GLN A 257 4.97 -77.94 119.92
C GLN A 257 6.31 -78.14 120.68
N GLU A 258 7.14 -77.10 120.79
CA GLU A 258 8.42 -77.11 121.51
C GLU A 258 8.22 -77.08 123.03
N GLU A 259 7.20 -76.38 123.54
CA GLU A 259 6.76 -76.47 124.95
C GLU A 259 6.20 -77.87 125.26
N PHE A 260 5.44 -78.48 124.34
CA PHE A 260 4.96 -79.85 124.51
C PHE A 260 6.11 -80.88 124.45
N CYS A 261 7.06 -80.72 123.52
CA CYS A 261 8.26 -81.56 123.44
C CYS A 261 9.12 -81.39 124.69
N SER A 262 9.47 -80.16 125.10
CA SER A 262 10.28 -79.92 126.29
C SER A 262 9.58 -80.33 127.61
N SER A 263 8.24 -80.24 127.69
CA SER A 263 7.47 -80.84 128.79
C SER A 263 7.51 -82.37 128.77
N LYS A 264 7.57 -82.99 127.58
CA LYS A 264 7.69 -84.44 127.41
C LYS A 264 9.12 -84.93 127.67
N ASP A 265 10.12 -84.15 127.28
CA ASP A 265 11.54 -84.44 127.53
C ASP A 265 11.87 -84.22 129.01
N ALA A 266 11.26 -83.22 129.67
CA ALA A 266 11.30 -83.08 131.12
C ALA A 266 10.62 -84.27 131.81
N ALA A 267 9.49 -84.77 131.29
CA ALA A 267 8.86 -85.99 131.79
C ALA A 267 9.78 -87.22 131.59
N ALA A 268 10.41 -87.36 130.43
CA ALA A 268 11.38 -88.43 130.16
C ALA A 268 12.61 -88.34 131.07
N VAL A 269 13.12 -87.14 131.36
CA VAL A 269 14.20 -86.93 132.34
C VAL A 269 13.72 -87.26 133.76
N THR A 270 12.45 -87.04 134.12
CA THR A 270 11.91 -87.57 135.39
C THR A 270 11.76 -89.09 135.38
N GLU A 271 11.43 -89.73 134.26
CA GLU A 271 11.46 -91.20 134.13
C GLU A 271 12.89 -91.76 134.21
N GLU A 272 13.88 -91.09 133.63
CA GLU A 272 15.30 -91.44 133.78
C GLU A 272 15.76 -91.27 135.23
N HIS A 273 15.36 -90.20 135.91
CA HIS A 273 15.58 -90.03 137.35
C HIS A 273 14.90 -91.12 138.19
N PHE A 274 13.64 -91.47 137.90
CA PHE A 274 12.99 -92.61 138.56
C PHE A 274 13.69 -93.93 138.24
N SER A 275 14.28 -94.10 137.04
CA SER A 275 15.09 -95.29 136.71
C SER A 275 16.40 -95.33 137.51
N ALA A 276 17.04 -94.17 137.74
CA ALA A 276 18.23 -94.05 138.58
C ALA A 276 17.91 -94.26 140.07
N GLU A 277 16.77 -93.77 140.55
CA GLU A 277 16.24 -94.04 141.88
C GLU A 277 15.88 -95.52 142.04
N ILE A 278 15.29 -96.17 141.04
CA ILE A 278 15.10 -97.63 141.00
C ILE A 278 16.46 -98.35 141.07
N SER A 279 17.48 -97.90 140.34
CA SER A 279 18.82 -98.53 140.37
C SER A 279 19.50 -98.42 141.74
N THR A 280 19.32 -97.29 142.44
CA THR A 280 19.90 -97.06 143.78
C THR A 280 19.09 -97.74 144.88
N VAL A 281 17.76 -97.80 144.76
CA VAL A 281 16.91 -98.65 145.60
C VAL A 281 17.21 -100.13 145.38
N THR A 282 17.57 -100.55 144.16
CA THR A 282 18.02 -101.93 143.89
C THR A 282 19.32 -102.25 144.63
N LYS A 283 20.28 -101.31 144.67
CA LYS A 283 21.49 -101.44 145.51
C LYS A 283 21.21 -101.42 147.01
N LEU A 284 20.20 -100.70 147.47
CA LEU A 284 19.72 -100.81 148.85
C LEU A 284 19.08 -102.18 149.12
N VAL A 285 18.37 -102.77 148.16
CA VAL A 285 17.86 -104.14 148.25
C VAL A 285 18.99 -105.18 148.29
N GLU A 286 20.14 -104.93 147.65
CA GLU A 286 21.34 -105.77 147.80
C GLU A 286 21.90 -105.70 149.23
N LEU A 287 22.04 -104.51 149.82
CA LEU A 287 22.52 -104.34 151.21
C LEU A 287 21.49 -104.80 152.28
N TYR A 288 20.19 -104.71 151.98
CA TYR A 288 19.13 -105.28 152.81
C TYR A 288 19.02 -106.81 152.68
N LYS A 289 19.56 -107.44 151.63
CA LYS A 289 19.77 -108.90 151.60
C LYS A 289 20.89 -109.32 152.54
N GLU A 290 22.07 -108.71 152.43
CA GLU A 290 23.23 -109.06 153.28
C GLU A 290 22.93 -108.87 154.77
N SER A 291 22.24 -107.80 155.15
CA SER A 291 21.78 -107.57 156.53
C SER A 291 20.54 -108.38 156.94
N SER A 292 19.76 -108.90 155.98
CA SER A 292 18.75 -109.93 156.25
C SER A 292 19.40 -111.28 156.57
N ASP A 293 20.50 -111.64 155.91
CA ASP A 293 21.13 -112.96 156.06
C ASP A 293 21.73 -113.21 157.45
N GLU A 294 22.29 -112.19 158.12
CA GLU A 294 22.78 -112.36 159.51
C GLU A 294 21.66 -112.64 160.53
N TRP A 295 20.46 -112.08 160.29
CA TRP A 295 19.26 -112.37 161.08
C TRP A 295 18.49 -113.58 160.53
N SER A 296 18.79 -114.03 159.30
CA SER A 296 18.42 -115.32 158.71
C SER A 296 19.28 -116.47 159.27
N LYS A 297 19.16 -116.58 160.59
CA LYS A 297 19.04 -117.83 161.34
C LYS A 297 20.27 -118.38 162.05
N LYS A 298 20.55 -117.66 163.15
CA LYS A 298 20.57 -118.18 164.54
C LYS A 298 19.21 -118.59 165.14
N ALA A 299 18.09 -118.36 164.43
CA ALA A 299 16.80 -119.08 164.57
C ALA A 299 16.51 -120.19 163.50
N GLY A 300 17.45 -121.08 163.15
CA GLY A 300 18.74 -121.21 163.81
C GLY A 300 19.61 -122.44 163.64
N GLU A 301 20.55 -122.55 164.57
CA GLU A 301 20.90 -123.83 165.17
C GLU A 301 19.64 -124.52 165.74
N LEU A 302 18.66 -123.74 166.21
CA LEU A 302 17.24 -124.11 166.30
C LEU A 302 16.45 -123.34 165.22
N GLU A 303 16.30 -123.83 163.99
CA GLU A 303 16.33 -125.23 163.59
C GLU A 303 17.30 -125.60 162.46
N GLY A 304 18.28 -126.46 162.79
CA GLY A 304 18.84 -127.45 161.85
C GLY A 304 17.82 -128.55 161.43
N VAL A 305 16.54 -128.20 161.35
CA VAL A 305 15.38 -129.10 161.10
C VAL A 305 14.39 -128.43 160.14
N ILE A 306 14.03 -127.15 160.33
CA ILE A 306 13.37 -126.30 159.31
C ILE A 306 14.33 -125.61 158.34
N LYS A 307 15.66 -125.71 158.54
CA LYS A 307 16.64 -125.64 157.43
C LYS A 307 16.40 -126.69 156.31
N ALA A 308 15.38 -127.54 156.43
CA ALA A 308 14.83 -128.38 155.35
C ALA A 308 13.56 -127.82 154.65
N LEU A 309 12.98 -126.69 155.08
CA LEU A 309 11.65 -126.20 154.63
C LEU A 309 11.52 -124.69 154.31
N GLU A 310 12.52 -123.85 154.58
CA GLU A 310 12.41 -122.39 154.38
C GLU A 310 12.52 -121.91 152.93
N THR A 311 12.71 -122.83 151.98
CA THR A 311 13.16 -122.52 150.61
C THR A 311 12.10 -121.93 149.67
N HIS A 312 10.84 -121.76 150.11
CA HIS A 312 9.72 -121.72 149.15
C HIS A 312 8.64 -120.63 149.31
N LEU A 313 8.64 -119.82 150.37
CA LEU A 313 7.53 -118.89 150.68
C LEU A 313 7.91 -117.43 151.00
N SER A 314 9.20 -117.10 151.05
CA SER A 314 9.70 -115.71 151.17
C SER A 314 9.44 -114.82 149.93
N GLN A 315 8.78 -115.36 148.91
CA GLN A 315 8.75 -114.85 147.54
C GLN A 315 7.69 -113.76 147.24
N VAL A 316 6.70 -113.54 148.12
CA VAL A 316 5.40 -112.95 147.70
C VAL A 316 4.97 -111.65 148.40
N GLU A 317 5.03 -111.54 149.74
CA GLU A 317 4.18 -110.56 150.45
C GLU A 317 4.90 -109.36 151.10
N ASN A 318 6.24 -109.27 151.02
CA ASN A 318 6.97 -108.09 151.52
C ASN A 318 6.91 -106.86 150.59
N ASP A 319 6.57 -107.03 149.31
CA ASP A 319 6.57 -105.94 148.31
C ASP A 319 5.58 -104.81 148.62
N TYR A 320 4.49 -105.10 149.34
CA TYR A 320 3.39 -104.14 149.54
C TYR A 320 3.57 -103.17 150.72
N LYS A 321 4.49 -103.43 151.66
CA LYS A 321 4.53 -102.66 152.93
C LYS A 321 5.50 -101.49 152.96
N GLU A 322 6.60 -101.51 152.22
CA GLU A 322 7.72 -100.59 152.50
C GLU A 322 7.81 -99.32 151.63
N ARG A 323 7.07 -99.24 150.50
CA ARG A 323 7.13 -98.05 149.62
C ARG A 323 6.15 -96.93 150.02
N LEU A 324 4.98 -97.25 150.60
CA LEU A 324 3.99 -96.24 150.99
C LEU A 324 4.51 -95.32 152.12
N GLU A 325 5.42 -95.79 152.97
CA GLU A 325 5.90 -95.05 154.15
C GLU A 325 7.06 -94.08 153.84
N LYS A 326 7.75 -94.21 152.69
CA LYS A 326 8.91 -93.36 152.34
C LYS A 326 8.54 -92.10 151.53
N GLU A 327 7.40 -92.09 150.85
CA GLU A 327 6.89 -90.90 150.15
C GLU A 327 6.57 -89.73 151.11
N ILE A 328 6.37 -90.05 152.40
CA ILE A 328 6.12 -89.09 153.48
C ILE A 328 7.41 -88.47 154.04
N SER A 329 8.57 -89.15 153.96
CA SER A 329 9.82 -88.66 154.55
C SER A 329 10.60 -87.73 153.62
N ALA A 330 10.56 -87.93 152.31
CA ALA A 330 11.20 -87.02 151.34
C ALA A 330 10.58 -85.61 151.34
N ARG A 331 9.24 -85.50 151.49
CA ARG A 331 8.53 -84.21 151.56
C ARG A 331 9.07 -83.28 152.66
N LYS A 332 9.53 -83.85 153.78
CA LYS A 332 10.06 -83.09 154.93
C LYS A 332 11.49 -82.54 154.75
N GLY A 333 12.19 -82.92 153.68
CA GLY A 333 13.43 -82.28 153.25
C GLY A 333 13.14 -80.95 152.54
N ILE A 334 12.36 -81.03 151.46
CA ILE A 334 11.96 -79.86 150.65
C ILE A 334 11.12 -78.86 151.48
N GLU A 335 10.40 -79.31 152.52
CA GLU A 335 9.72 -78.42 153.48
C GLU A 335 10.66 -77.42 154.18
N LYS A 336 11.99 -77.63 154.17
CA LYS A 336 12.99 -76.65 154.66
C LYS A 336 13.64 -75.81 153.56
N GLU A 337 13.80 -76.34 152.35
CA GLU A 337 14.29 -75.54 151.21
C GLU A 337 13.20 -74.62 150.65
N ALA A 338 11.93 -75.04 150.70
CA ALA A 338 10.78 -74.19 150.48
C ALA A 338 10.63 -73.09 151.54
N ALA A 339 11.30 -73.19 152.70
CA ALA A 339 11.41 -72.08 153.65
C ALA A 339 12.50 -71.08 153.23
N GLY A 340 13.67 -71.56 152.79
CA GLY A 340 14.75 -70.70 152.26
C GLY A 340 14.47 -70.09 150.88
N LEU A 341 13.61 -70.70 150.06
CA LEU A 341 13.18 -70.18 148.77
C LEU A 341 11.83 -69.44 148.83
N LYS A 342 11.02 -69.54 149.89
CA LYS A 342 9.99 -68.52 150.16
C LYS A 342 10.60 -67.14 150.44
N GLU A 343 11.84 -67.09 150.94
CA GLU A 343 12.62 -65.86 151.08
C GLU A 343 13.18 -65.33 149.73
N LYS A 344 13.17 -66.14 148.66
CA LYS A 344 13.51 -65.71 147.28
C LYS A 344 12.29 -65.52 146.37
N LEU A 345 11.18 -66.20 146.66
CA LEU A 345 9.88 -65.94 146.05
C LEU A 345 9.50 -64.47 146.31
N GLY A 346 9.64 -64.02 147.56
CA GLY A 346 9.55 -62.61 147.98
C GLY A 346 10.63 -61.65 147.44
N LYS A 347 11.34 -62.02 146.36
CA LYS A 347 12.16 -61.11 145.54
C LYS A 347 11.89 -61.29 144.04
N CYS A 348 11.67 -62.52 143.56
CA CYS A 348 11.25 -62.75 142.17
C CYS A 348 9.83 -62.20 141.90
N GLU A 349 8.95 -62.20 142.91
CA GLU A 349 7.64 -61.52 142.89
C GLU A 349 7.77 -59.98 143.05
N ALA A 350 8.99 -59.41 143.01
CA ALA A 350 9.26 -57.97 143.06
C ALA A 350 10.06 -57.43 141.85
N GLU A 351 10.73 -58.27 141.06
CA GLU A 351 11.57 -57.82 139.93
C GLU A 351 11.04 -58.16 138.54
N LEU A 352 10.07 -59.08 138.35
CA LEU A 352 9.36 -59.14 137.06
C LEU A 352 8.54 -57.86 136.76
N GLU A 353 8.31 -57.02 137.78
CA GLU A 353 7.60 -55.74 137.68
C GLU A 353 8.47 -54.51 137.98
N SER A 354 9.72 -54.67 138.44
CA SER A 354 10.66 -53.54 138.64
C SER A 354 12.12 -53.74 138.23
N SER A 355 12.53 -54.91 137.72
CA SER A 355 13.86 -55.11 137.13
C SER A 355 13.93 -56.36 136.21
N ARG A 356 13.82 -56.11 134.90
CA ARG A 356 14.49 -56.92 133.86
C ARG A 356 15.61 -56.12 133.19
N LYS A 357 16.48 -55.55 134.03
CA LYS A 357 17.74 -54.90 133.63
C LYS A 357 18.86 -55.21 134.64
N ALA A 358 19.97 -55.72 134.12
CA ALA A 358 21.29 -55.86 134.73
C ALA A 358 21.47 -56.93 135.84
N ILE A 359 22.17 -58.00 135.47
CA ILE A 359 23.06 -58.76 136.35
C ILE A 359 24.49 -58.54 135.83
N GLU A 360 25.38 -58.09 136.72
CA GLU A 360 26.82 -58.44 136.90
C GLU A 360 27.67 -58.86 135.67
N LEU A 361 28.88 -58.35 135.41
CA LEU A 361 29.82 -57.48 136.15
C LEU A 361 30.75 -56.70 135.17
N ASN A 362 31.48 -55.69 135.66
CA ASN A 362 32.50 -54.91 134.92
C ASN A 362 33.68 -55.77 134.41
N PRO A 363 34.48 -55.34 133.38
CA PRO A 363 34.58 -54.00 132.76
C PRO A 363 34.60 -53.98 131.20
N LEU A 364 34.97 -52.82 130.62
CA LEU A 364 35.52 -52.61 129.25
C LEU A 364 36.75 -53.55 128.98
N PRO A 365 37.23 -53.81 127.72
CA PRO A 365 37.14 -52.93 126.53
C PRO A 365 37.13 -53.58 125.10
N LEU A 366 37.14 -52.72 124.07
CA LEU A 366 37.85 -52.81 122.75
C LEU A 366 37.69 -54.00 121.75
N SER A 367 37.07 -53.67 120.61
CA SER A 367 37.62 -53.77 119.22
C SER A 367 37.74 -55.11 118.45
N SER A 368 38.03 -54.97 117.13
CA SER A 368 38.84 -55.87 116.27
C SER A 368 38.21 -57.08 115.54
N PHE A 369 37.87 -56.89 114.24
CA PHE A 369 38.05 -57.85 113.10
C PHE A 369 37.40 -59.27 113.21
N THR A 370 37.34 -60.21 112.25
CA THR A 370 37.70 -60.41 110.80
C THR A 370 36.74 -61.54 110.29
N THR A 371 36.10 -61.54 109.11
CA THR A 371 36.59 -61.72 107.71
C THR A 371 36.72 -63.19 107.24
N GLU A 372 36.23 -63.47 106.02
CA GLU A 372 36.62 -64.55 105.06
C GLU A 372 36.14 -66.03 105.16
N THR A 373 36.48 -66.75 104.05
CA THR A 373 36.65 -68.22 103.87
C THR A 373 35.46 -69.04 103.31
N TRP A 374 35.58 -69.90 102.27
CA TRP A 374 36.41 -69.94 101.03
C TRP A 374 36.02 -71.15 100.14
N LEU A 375 36.56 -71.24 98.90
CA LEU A 375 36.60 -72.44 98.00
C LEU A 375 35.22 -72.89 97.44
N GLY A 376 35.03 -73.47 96.24
CA GLY A 376 35.88 -73.99 95.14
C GLY A 376 35.34 -75.38 94.70
N SER A 377 35.51 -75.91 93.49
CA SER A 377 36.21 -75.46 92.27
C SER A 377 35.77 -76.28 91.02
N ALA A 378 36.02 -75.74 89.82
CA ALA A 378 36.26 -76.41 88.53
C ALA A 378 35.27 -77.42 87.88
N GLY A 379 34.87 -77.09 86.64
CA GLY A 379 34.85 -78.00 85.48
C GLY A 379 33.54 -78.75 85.16
N ALA A 380 33.32 -79.24 83.92
CA ALA A 380 33.99 -78.93 82.63
C ALA A 380 33.14 -79.49 81.45
N ASP A 381 33.30 -78.90 80.25
CA ASP A 381 33.08 -79.47 78.90
C ASP A 381 31.64 -79.98 78.52
N ASP A 382 31.16 -80.00 77.27
CA ASP A 382 31.72 -79.64 75.94
C ASP A 382 30.61 -79.41 74.85
N ILE A 383 31.02 -79.07 73.60
CA ILE A 383 30.29 -79.12 72.29
C ILE A 383 29.59 -77.82 71.76
N GLU A 384 29.81 -77.56 70.46
CA GLU A 384 29.27 -76.54 69.51
C GLU A 384 29.55 -75.04 69.82
N ASP A 385 30.55 -74.35 69.22
CA ASP A 385 30.81 -73.90 67.82
C ASP A 385 30.06 -72.63 67.33
N ASN A 386 30.65 -71.63 66.63
CA ASN A 386 32.04 -71.12 66.60
C ASN A 386 32.14 -69.71 65.93
N ARG A 387 33.18 -68.92 66.28
CA ARG A 387 33.73 -67.69 65.64
C ARG A 387 33.09 -66.29 65.91
N LEU A 388 34.00 -65.31 66.12
CA LEU A 388 33.83 -63.84 66.23
C LEU A 388 33.02 -63.36 67.46
N ILE A 389 33.58 -62.85 68.58
CA ILE A 389 34.81 -62.05 68.85
C ILE A 389 34.75 -60.69 68.13
N ALA A 390 34.64 -59.52 68.78
CA ALA A 390 34.71 -59.13 70.21
C ALA A 390 33.82 -57.87 70.47
N PRO A 391 33.72 -57.27 71.68
CA PRO A 391 34.32 -57.68 72.97
C PRO A 391 33.35 -57.73 74.16
N ASN A 392 33.62 -58.65 75.09
CA ASN A 392 33.40 -58.44 76.51
C ASN A 392 34.76 -58.58 77.22
N ILE A 393 35.47 -57.47 77.39
CA ILE A 393 36.65 -57.44 78.27
C ILE A 393 36.13 -57.36 79.70
N PRO A 394 36.56 -58.25 80.62
CA PRO A 394 36.05 -58.25 81.98
C PRO A 394 36.44 -57.01 82.80
N ILE A 395 35.75 -56.86 83.93
CA ILE A 395 36.28 -56.20 85.12
C ILE A 395 37.57 -56.94 85.51
N GLY A 396 38.72 -56.45 85.04
CA GLY A 396 40.04 -57.09 85.23
C GLY A 396 41.16 -56.11 85.62
N VAL A 397 40.95 -54.81 85.42
CA VAL A 397 41.72 -53.72 86.03
C VAL A 397 40.68 -52.71 86.51
N SER A 398 40.49 -52.60 87.82
CA SER A 398 39.56 -51.61 88.38
C SER A 398 40.01 -50.19 88.03
N GLY A 399 39.10 -49.21 88.10
CA GLY A 399 39.48 -47.80 88.01
C GLY A 399 40.60 -47.44 89.01
N THR A 400 40.56 -48.04 90.20
CA THR A 400 41.62 -47.97 91.21
C THR A 400 42.94 -48.63 90.83
N ALA A 401 43.00 -49.56 89.87
CA ALA A 401 44.24 -50.24 89.47
C ALA A 401 44.94 -49.56 88.27
N LEU A 402 44.19 -48.98 87.33
CA LEU A 402 44.78 -48.05 86.34
C LEU A 402 45.20 -46.75 87.04
N ALA A 403 44.38 -46.25 87.98
CA ALA A 403 44.79 -45.21 88.91
C ALA A 403 45.98 -45.61 89.78
N ALA A 404 46.10 -46.85 90.26
CA ALA A 404 47.26 -47.30 91.03
C ALA A 404 48.55 -47.29 90.21
N SER A 405 48.50 -47.54 88.89
CA SER A 405 49.69 -47.37 88.06
C SER A 405 50.10 -45.89 87.96
N LEU A 406 49.15 -44.98 87.75
CA LEU A 406 49.44 -43.54 87.66
C LEU A 406 49.80 -42.92 89.02
N LEU A 407 49.24 -43.42 90.13
CA LEU A 407 49.63 -43.07 91.50
C LEU A 407 51.04 -43.59 91.84
N ARG A 408 51.41 -44.77 91.33
CA ARG A 408 52.78 -45.31 91.40
C ARG A 408 53.78 -44.47 90.59
N ASP A 409 53.31 -43.84 89.50
CA ASP A 409 54.06 -42.81 88.76
C ASP A 409 53.94 -41.39 89.39
N GLY A 410 53.39 -41.28 90.62
CA GLY A 410 53.37 -40.05 91.41
C GLY A 410 52.22 -39.08 91.12
N TRP A 411 51.22 -39.44 90.30
CA TRP A 411 50.12 -38.56 89.94
C TRP A 411 49.01 -38.60 91.01
N SER A 412 48.96 -37.56 91.86
CA SER A 412 47.91 -37.38 92.86
C SER A 412 46.49 -37.48 92.28
N LEU A 413 45.55 -38.06 93.03
CA LEU A 413 44.16 -38.31 92.61
C LEU A 413 43.47 -37.10 91.95
N GLY A 414 43.65 -35.89 92.49
CA GLY A 414 43.10 -34.65 91.92
C GLY A 414 43.65 -34.30 90.53
N LYS A 415 44.92 -34.63 90.23
CA LYS A 415 45.51 -34.45 88.89
C LYS A 415 44.94 -35.45 87.87
N MET A 416 44.59 -36.67 88.30
CA MET A 416 43.88 -37.62 87.43
C MET A 416 42.46 -37.15 87.13
N TYR A 417 41.71 -36.68 88.14
CA TYR A 417 40.38 -36.10 87.88
C TYR A 417 40.45 -34.85 87.00
N ALA A 418 41.43 -33.97 87.20
CA ALA A 418 41.66 -32.84 86.31
C ALA A 418 41.95 -33.28 84.86
N LYS A 419 42.85 -34.26 84.65
CA LYS A 419 43.18 -34.74 83.30
C LYS A 419 42.06 -35.55 82.64
N TYR A 420 41.24 -36.26 83.42
CA TYR A 420 40.02 -36.89 82.91
C TYR A 420 38.97 -35.84 82.52
N GLN A 421 38.77 -34.81 83.33
CA GLN A 421 37.86 -33.70 83.05
C GLN A 421 38.31 -32.93 81.80
N GLU A 422 39.60 -32.57 81.70
CA GLU A 422 40.20 -31.98 80.51
C GLU A 422 39.97 -32.84 79.25
N ALA A 423 40.11 -34.17 79.34
CA ALA A 423 39.88 -35.06 78.21
C ALA A 423 38.39 -35.16 77.81
N VAL A 424 37.48 -35.17 78.79
CA VAL A 424 36.03 -35.14 78.57
C VAL A 424 35.59 -33.81 77.95
N ASP A 425 36.15 -32.69 78.42
CA ASP A 425 35.83 -31.36 77.89
C ASP A 425 36.49 -31.12 76.52
N ALA A 426 37.70 -31.64 76.28
CA ALA A 426 38.30 -31.69 74.94
C ALA A 426 37.42 -32.50 73.95
N LEU A 427 36.90 -33.66 74.37
CA LEU A 427 35.98 -34.46 73.56
C LEU A 427 34.65 -33.72 73.30
N ARG A 428 34.12 -32.97 74.28
CA ARG A 428 32.94 -32.11 74.09
C ARG A 428 33.21 -30.97 73.11
N HIS A 429 34.37 -30.33 73.20
CA HIS A 429 34.80 -29.31 72.24
C HIS A 429 34.99 -29.89 70.83
N GLU A 430 35.55 -31.09 70.70
CA GLU A 430 35.65 -31.76 69.39
C GLU A 430 34.28 -32.12 68.82
N GLN A 431 33.36 -32.64 69.64
CA GLN A 431 31.98 -32.94 69.21
C GLN A 431 31.21 -31.68 68.81
N LEU A 432 31.39 -30.56 69.52
CA LEU A 432 30.84 -29.26 69.14
C LEU A 432 31.45 -28.74 67.85
N GLY A 433 32.78 -28.80 67.70
CA GLY A 433 33.48 -28.41 66.48
C GLY A 433 33.07 -29.24 65.26
N ARG A 434 32.91 -30.56 65.42
CA ARG A 434 32.39 -31.47 64.37
C ARG A 434 30.94 -31.17 64.01
N LYS A 435 30.07 -30.84 64.98
CA LYS A 435 28.69 -30.39 64.69
C LYS A 435 28.66 -29.05 63.97
N GLN A 436 29.49 -28.10 64.37
CA GLN A 436 29.62 -26.80 63.71
C GLN A 436 30.12 -26.95 62.28
N SER A 437 31.21 -27.70 62.05
CA SER A 437 31.72 -27.97 60.70
C SER A 437 30.74 -28.77 59.85
N GLN A 438 29.99 -29.71 60.43
CA GLN A 438 28.88 -30.39 59.75
C GLN A 438 27.81 -29.39 59.30
N THR A 439 27.29 -28.52 60.18
CA THR A 439 26.27 -27.52 59.78
C THR A 439 26.78 -26.50 58.76
N ILE A 440 28.09 -26.21 58.75
CA ILE A 440 28.72 -25.37 57.71
C ILE A 440 28.80 -26.13 56.38
N LEU A 441 29.21 -27.41 56.39
CA LEU A 441 29.24 -28.25 55.20
C LEU A 441 27.84 -28.49 54.63
N GLU A 442 26.83 -28.72 55.47
CA GLU A 442 25.43 -28.85 55.07
C GLU A 442 24.94 -27.56 54.40
N ARG A 443 25.20 -26.38 54.97
CA ARG A 443 24.91 -25.09 54.31
C ARG A 443 25.62 -24.96 52.96
N VAL A 444 26.92 -25.26 52.90
CA VAL A 444 27.70 -25.18 51.65
C VAL A 444 27.17 -26.15 50.60
N LEU A 445 26.65 -27.31 51.01
CA LEU A 445 26.04 -28.30 50.12
C LEU A 445 24.70 -27.75 49.55
N TYR A 446 23.81 -27.21 50.39
CA TYR A 446 22.61 -26.50 49.92
C TYR A 446 22.95 -25.32 48.99
N GLU A 447 23.93 -24.50 49.34
CA GLU A 447 24.41 -23.39 48.50
C GLU A 447 25.02 -23.83 47.16
N ILE A 448 25.47 -25.08 47.06
CA ILE A 448 25.97 -25.70 45.81
C ILE A 448 24.80 -26.31 45.03
N GLU A 449 23.82 -26.94 45.69
CA GLU A 449 22.62 -27.49 45.06
C GLU A 449 21.73 -26.38 44.46
N GLU A 450 21.51 -25.28 45.18
CA GLU A 450 20.81 -24.10 44.65
C GLU A 450 21.52 -23.52 43.41
N LYS A 451 22.85 -23.34 43.48
CA LYS A 451 23.65 -22.84 42.34
C LYS A 451 23.69 -23.84 41.18
N ALA A 452 23.68 -25.14 41.45
CA ALA A 452 23.57 -26.16 40.41
C ALA A 452 22.20 -26.13 39.72
N GLY A 453 21.12 -25.87 40.47
CA GLY A 453 19.79 -25.61 39.91
C GLY A 453 19.80 -24.41 38.97
N VAL A 454 20.27 -23.25 39.43
CA VAL A 454 20.39 -22.03 38.60
C VAL A 454 21.20 -22.27 37.33
N ILE A 455 22.35 -22.97 37.42
CA ILE A 455 23.19 -23.30 36.26
C ILE A 455 22.48 -24.27 35.28
N LEU A 456 21.55 -25.11 35.74
CA LEU A 456 20.74 -25.96 34.87
C LEU A 456 19.62 -25.16 34.18
N ASP A 457 18.97 -24.24 34.89
CA ASP A 457 17.96 -23.35 34.31
C ASP A 457 18.59 -22.38 33.29
N GLU A 458 19.75 -21.78 33.59
CA GLU A 458 20.54 -20.97 32.65
C GLU A 458 20.90 -21.76 31.38
N ARG A 459 21.27 -23.04 31.52
CA ARG A 459 21.54 -23.92 30.37
C ARG A 459 20.28 -24.20 29.56
N ALA A 460 19.14 -24.44 30.21
CA ALA A 460 17.87 -24.67 29.53
C ALA A 460 17.40 -23.43 28.76
N GLU A 461 17.58 -22.22 29.31
CA GLU A 461 17.31 -20.98 28.57
C GLU A 461 18.32 -20.73 27.45
N HIS A 462 19.62 -21.04 27.64
CA HIS A 462 20.59 -21.00 26.55
C HIS A 462 20.27 -21.99 25.41
N GLU A 463 19.78 -23.20 25.73
CA GLU A 463 19.38 -24.19 24.73
C GLU A 463 18.14 -23.72 23.94
N LYS A 464 17.11 -23.19 24.62
CA LYS A 464 15.95 -22.52 23.99
C LYS A 464 16.35 -21.33 23.12
N LEU A 465 17.33 -20.52 23.55
CA LEU A 465 17.87 -19.42 22.76
C LEU A 465 18.58 -19.93 21.50
N VAL A 466 19.38 -21.00 21.59
CA VAL A 466 20.03 -21.63 20.44
C VAL A 466 18.99 -22.21 19.46
N GLU A 467 17.94 -22.85 19.95
CA GLU A 467 16.81 -23.30 19.13
C GLU A 467 16.13 -22.11 18.42
N ALA A 468 15.84 -21.03 19.14
CA ALA A 468 15.24 -19.81 18.58
C ALA A 468 16.13 -19.17 17.50
N TYR A 469 17.45 -19.06 17.74
CA TYR A 469 18.41 -18.60 16.72
C TYR A 469 18.46 -19.53 15.51
N SER A 470 18.34 -20.86 15.70
CA SER A 470 18.27 -21.81 14.59
C SER A 470 17.02 -21.60 13.72
N VAL A 471 15.86 -21.38 14.34
CA VAL A 471 14.59 -21.10 13.65
C VAL A 471 14.61 -19.73 12.94
N VAL A 472 15.24 -18.72 13.55
CA VAL A 472 15.45 -17.42 12.89
C VAL A 472 16.39 -17.55 11.69
N ASN A 473 17.48 -18.31 11.80
CA ASN A 473 18.38 -18.57 10.67
C ASN A 473 17.71 -19.37 9.54
N GLN A 474 16.87 -20.36 9.85
CA GLN A 474 16.08 -21.07 8.84
C GLN A 474 15.08 -20.14 8.13
N LYS A 475 14.39 -19.27 8.87
CA LYS A 475 13.52 -18.24 8.27
C LYS A 475 14.29 -17.24 7.41
N LEU A 476 15.49 -16.83 7.85
CA LEU A 476 16.36 -15.95 7.06
C LEU A 476 16.83 -16.62 5.76
N GLN A 477 17.23 -17.89 5.79
CA GLN A 477 17.56 -18.66 4.59
C GLN A 477 16.36 -18.81 3.65
N TYR A 478 15.16 -19.04 4.19
CA TYR A 478 13.92 -19.08 3.44
C TYR A 478 13.65 -17.74 2.73
N PHE A 479 13.66 -16.61 3.45
CA PHE A 479 13.44 -15.28 2.87
C PHE A 479 14.51 -14.88 1.86
N LEU A 480 15.78 -15.25 2.09
CA LEU A 480 16.84 -15.06 1.10
C LEU A 480 16.56 -15.86 -0.17
N SER A 481 16.07 -17.11 -0.06
CA SER A 481 15.71 -17.92 -1.23
C SER A 481 14.49 -17.37 -1.99
N GLU A 482 13.50 -16.82 -1.30
CA GLU A 482 12.38 -16.09 -1.93
C GLU A 482 12.86 -14.80 -2.61
N GLN A 483 13.71 -14.01 -1.95
CA GLN A 483 14.32 -12.82 -2.57
C GLN A 483 15.06 -13.18 -3.86
N ASP A 484 15.79 -14.30 -3.86
CA ASP A 484 16.51 -14.83 -5.01
C ASP A 484 15.58 -15.28 -6.15
N THR A 485 14.39 -15.83 -5.86
CA THR A 485 13.39 -16.15 -6.90
C THR A 485 12.71 -14.89 -7.42
N TRP A 486 12.32 -13.95 -6.56
CA TRP A 486 11.77 -12.66 -6.98
C TRP A 486 12.77 -11.88 -7.86
N GLN A 487 14.05 -11.85 -7.48
CA GLN A 487 15.10 -11.20 -8.27
C GLN A 487 15.30 -11.85 -9.65
N LYS A 488 15.15 -13.18 -9.76
CA LYS A 488 15.14 -13.88 -11.07
C LYS A 488 13.91 -13.49 -11.90
N THR A 489 12.70 -13.52 -11.34
CA THR A 489 11.48 -13.12 -12.08
C THR A 489 11.55 -11.65 -12.55
N ILE A 490 12.14 -10.75 -11.75
CA ILE A 490 12.36 -9.35 -12.14
C ILE A 490 13.33 -9.26 -13.32
N GLN A 491 14.42 -10.04 -13.34
CA GLN A 491 15.35 -10.08 -14.48
C GLN A 491 14.69 -10.67 -15.74
N GLU A 492 13.88 -11.72 -15.61
CA GLU A 492 13.13 -12.32 -16.71
C GLU A 492 12.09 -11.35 -17.30
N LEU A 493 11.35 -10.63 -16.45
CA LEU A 493 10.40 -9.60 -16.87
C LEU A 493 11.11 -8.39 -17.51
N GLN A 494 12.27 -7.98 -17.01
CA GLN A 494 13.10 -6.95 -17.67
C GLN A 494 13.63 -7.42 -19.03
N ALA A 495 14.02 -8.69 -19.16
CA ALA A 495 14.41 -9.27 -20.44
C ALA A 495 13.23 -9.38 -21.42
N GLY A 496 12.02 -9.67 -20.92
CA GLY A 496 10.76 -9.63 -21.67
C GLY A 496 10.43 -8.22 -22.17
N LEU A 497 10.45 -7.22 -21.29
CA LEU A 497 10.24 -5.81 -21.64
C LEU A 497 11.20 -5.36 -22.74
N ARG A 498 12.50 -5.65 -22.59
CA ARG A 498 13.54 -5.34 -23.60
C ARG A 498 13.38 -6.11 -24.92
N ARG A 499 12.57 -7.18 -24.99
CA ARG A 499 12.17 -7.81 -26.27
C ARG A 499 11.05 -7.00 -26.90
N HIS A 500 9.95 -6.79 -26.18
CA HIS A 500 8.80 -6.03 -26.67
C HIS A 500 9.15 -4.59 -27.08
N GLU A 501 10.08 -3.92 -26.37
CA GLU A 501 10.63 -2.62 -26.79
C GLU A 501 11.32 -2.67 -28.16
N ARG A 502 12.08 -3.74 -28.46
CA ARG A 502 12.72 -3.91 -29.78
C ARG A 502 11.70 -4.24 -30.86
N ASP A 503 10.74 -5.10 -30.56
CA ASP A 503 9.69 -5.50 -31.50
C ASP A 503 8.79 -4.31 -31.86
N TYR A 504 8.42 -3.49 -30.87
CA TYR A 504 7.70 -2.22 -31.06
C TYR A 504 8.50 -1.22 -31.91
N ASN A 505 9.79 -1.03 -31.61
CA ASN A 505 10.66 -0.14 -32.40
C ASN A 505 10.87 -0.63 -33.84
N ALA A 506 10.82 -1.94 -34.10
CA ALA A 506 10.84 -2.50 -35.45
C ALA A 506 9.52 -2.22 -36.19
N ALA A 507 8.38 -2.45 -35.54
CA ALA A 507 7.05 -2.17 -36.10
C ALA A 507 6.85 -0.67 -36.40
N GLN A 508 7.29 0.23 -35.51
CA GLN A 508 7.21 1.68 -35.74
C GLN A 508 8.02 2.10 -36.98
N LYS A 509 9.25 1.59 -37.13
CA LYS A 509 10.06 1.86 -38.34
C LYS A 509 9.40 1.34 -39.61
N GLU A 510 8.71 0.20 -39.53
CA GLU A 510 7.94 -0.32 -40.66
C GLU A 510 6.73 0.58 -41.01
N ILE A 511 5.99 1.08 -40.01
CA ILE A 511 4.92 2.06 -40.21
C ILE A 511 5.48 3.33 -40.87
N ASP A 512 6.59 3.89 -40.36
CA ASP A 512 7.23 5.08 -40.94
C ASP A 512 7.67 4.84 -42.39
N ASP A 513 8.23 3.67 -42.71
CA ASP A 513 8.67 3.31 -44.06
C ASP A 513 7.51 3.06 -45.03
N LEU A 514 6.40 2.52 -44.54
CA LEU A 514 5.15 2.36 -45.29
C LEU A 514 4.51 3.72 -45.56
N GLN A 515 4.49 4.63 -44.58
CA GLN A 515 4.04 6.01 -44.78
C GLN A 515 4.90 6.73 -45.82
N LYS A 516 6.24 6.65 -45.71
CA LYS A 516 7.17 7.17 -46.73
C LYS A 516 6.86 6.58 -48.10
N GLN A 517 6.71 5.27 -48.21
CA GLN A 517 6.38 4.60 -49.48
C GLN A 517 5.04 5.05 -50.05
N VAL A 518 3.99 5.18 -49.23
CA VAL A 518 2.70 5.73 -49.67
C VAL A 518 2.84 7.17 -50.15
N THR A 519 3.61 8.04 -49.46
CA THR A 519 3.84 9.41 -49.94
C THR A 519 4.67 9.48 -51.22
N VAL A 520 5.60 8.54 -51.45
CA VAL A 520 6.38 8.44 -52.70
C VAL A 520 5.50 7.90 -53.83
N LEU A 521 4.76 6.81 -53.62
CA LEU A 521 3.84 6.26 -54.62
C LEU A 521 2.72 7.24 -54.98
N LEU A 522 2.19 8.01 -54.02
CA LEU A 522 1.22 9.08 -54.29
C LEU A 522 1.86 10.25 -55.06
N LYS A 523 3.13 10.57 -54.83
CA LYS A 523 3.87 11.53 -55.66
C LYS A 523 4.11 10.98 -57.06
N GLU A 524 4.59 9.75 -57.21
CA GLU A 524 4.86 9.12 -58.51
C GLU A 524 3.57 8.92 -59.33
N CYS A 525 2.46 8.54 -58.71
CA CYS A 525 1.15 8.50 -59.38
C CYS A 525 0.71 9.90 -59.84
N ARG A 526 0.92 10.93 -59.02
CA ARG A 526 0.59 12.32 -59.34
C ARG A 526 1.53 12.88 -60.42
N ASP A 527 2.81 12.56 -60.39
CA ASP A 527 3.82 12.98 -61.35
C ASP A 527 3.65 12.24 -62.69
N MET A 528 3.17 11.00 -62.68
CA MET A 528 2.71 10.29 -63.89
C MET A 528 1.45 10.94 -64.46
N GLN A 529 0.45 11.27 -63.63
CA GLN A 529 -0.73 12.03 -64.06
C GLN A 529 -0.38 13.43 -64.62
N LEU A 530 0.66 14.09 -64.07
CA LEU A 530 1.13 15.39 -64.54
C LEU A 530 2.05 15.32 -65.76
N ARG A 531 2.85 14.26 -65.92
CA ARG A 531 3.66 14.00 -67.14
C ARG A 531 2.81 13.52 -68.32
N CYS A 532 1.71 12.82 -68.07
CA CYS A 532 0.81 12.28 -69.09
C CYS A 532 -0.47 13.13 -69.27
N GLY A 533 -0.30 14.45 -69.38
CA GLY A 533 -1.36 15.39 -69.71
C GLY A 533 -1.87 15.25 -71.15
N SER A 534 -2.78 14.29 -71.36
CA SER A 534 -3.69 14.13 -72.51
C SER A 534 -3.09 14.20 -73.93
N ALA A 535 -2.78 13.03 -74.50
CA ALA A 535 -2.89 12.79 -75.94
C ALA A 535 -3.25 11.30 -76.19
N SER A 536 -4.21 11.07 -77.09
CA SER A 536 -4.68 9.77 -77.61
C SER A 536 -3.52 8.81 -77.98
N HIS A 537 -3.67 7.48 -77.92
CA HIS A 537 -4.63 6.73 -78.73
C HIS A 537 -4.79 5.26 -78.27
N ASP A 538 -5.92 4.63 -78.58
CA ASP A 538 -6.09 3.17 -78.49
C ASP A 538 -5.33 2.46 -79.62
N GLN A 539 -4.56 1.42 -79.28
CA GLN A 539 -4.46 0.17 -80.06
C GLN A 539 -3.65 -0.89 -79.32
N GLY A 540 -4.08 -2.15 -79.45
CA GLY A 540 -3.30 -3.31 -79.03
C GLY A 540 -2.69 -4.06 -80.22
N ASN A 541 -1.97 -5.14 -79.87
CA ASN A 541 -1.54 -6.28 -80.70
C ASN A 541 -0.09 -6.29 -81.24
N ASN A 542 0.50 -7.50 -81.15
CA ASN A 542 1.71 -8.01 -81.82
C ASN A 542 2.99 -7.17 -81.87
N GLY A 543 3.92 -7.50 -80.96
CA GLY A 543 5.30 -7.02 -80.95
C GLY A 543 6.26 -7.66 -81.95
N MET A 544 7.55 -7.51 -81.66
CA MET A 544 8.64 -8.34 -82.21
C MET A 544 9.79 -8.47 -81.21
N THR A 545 10.52 -9.58 -81.31
CA THR A 545 11.59 -10.01 -80.41
C THR A 545 12.79 -9.07 -80.31
N THR A 546 13.47 -9.06 -79.15
CA THR A 546 14.93 -9.18 -79.14
C THR A 546 15.32 -10.45 -78.40
N SER A 547 15.91 -11.40 -79.12
CA SER A 547 16.46 -12.63 -78.53
C SER A 547 17.85 -12.36 -77.96
N VAL A 548 18.10 -12.81 -76.74
CA VAL A 548 19.45 -13.13 -76.25
C VAL A 548 19.43 -14.59 -75.76
N VAL A 549 20.43 -15.35 -76.20
CA VAL A 549 20.42 -16.82 -76.16
C VAL A 549 20.74 -17.36 -74.76
N VAL A 550 20.07 -18.46 -74.39
CA VAL A 550 20.31 -19.24 -73.18
C VAL A 550 21.72 -19.85 -73.19
N LEU A 551 22.48 -19.65 -72.11
CA LEU A 551 23.59 -20.53 -71.72
C LEU A 551 23.54 -20.83 -70.21
N ASN A 552 22.75 -21.85 -69.87
CA ASN A 552 22.87 -22.80 -68.77
C ASN A 552 23.75 -22.42 -67.56
N ALA A 553 23.10 -21.95 -66.50
CA ALA A 553 23.44 -22.32 -65.11
C ALA A 553 22.15 -22.29 -64.28
N GLU A 554 21.53 -23.45 -64.02
CA GLU A 554 20.27 -23.47 -63.25
C GLU A 554 20.53 -23.28 -61.75
N SER A 555 20.20 -22.10 -61.23
CA SER A 555 19.95 -21.90 -59.80
C SER A 555 18.44 -21.82 -59.53
N SER A 556 17.94 -22.53 -58.52
CA SER A 556 16.52 -22.47 -58.13
C SER A 556 16.12 -21.11 -57.55
N ALA A 557 17.08 -20.33 -57.06
CA ALA A 557 16.87 -18.97 -56.57
C ALA A 557 16.40 -18.02 -57.68
N GLU A 558 17.03 -18.03 -58.85
CA GLU A 558 16.72 -17.09 -59.93
C GLU A 558 15.33 -17.31 -60.53
N LYS A 559 14.82 -18.54 -60.59
CA LYS A 559 13.42 -18.81 -60.99
C LYS A 559 12.42 -18.23 -59.98
N VAL A 560 12.66 -18.41 -58.68
CA VAL A 560 11.80 -17.83 -57.62
C VAL A 560 11.83 -16.30 -57.64
N ILE A 561 13.00 -15.68 -57.88
CA ILE A 561 13.14 -14.23 -58.01
C ILE A 561 12.40 -13.72 -59.27
N SER A 562 12.65 -14.34 -60.42
CA SER A 562 12.10 -13.90 -61.71
C SER A 562 10.59 -14.05 -61.80
N GLU A 563 10.04 -15.20 -61.37
CA GLU A 563 8.60 -15.46 -61.52
C GLU A 563 7.77 -14.84 -60.38
N ARG A 564 8.26 -14.89 -59.13
CA ARG A 564 7.45 -14.59 -57.94
C ARG A 564 7.71 -13.22 -57.30
N LEU A 565 8.83 -12.57 -57.60
CA LEU A 565 9.19 -11.25 -57.04
C LEU A 565 9.25 -10.13 -58.09
N LEU A 566 9.33 -10.47 -59.38
CA LEU A 566 9.41 -9.51 -60.49
C LEU A 566 8.16 -9.46 -61.38
N THR A 567 7.14 -10.30 -61.16
CA THR A 567 5.85 -10.20 -61.86
C THR A 567 4.72 -9.80 -60.91
N PHE A 568 4.07 -8.68 -61.23
CA PHE A 568 2.92 -8.11 -60.52
C PHE A 568 1.83 -7.81 -61.56
N LYS A 569 0.56 -8.07 -61.21
CA LYS A 569 -0.59 -7.81 -62.09
C LYS A 569 -1.31 -6.49 -61.79
N ASP A 570 -1.24 -6.04 -60.55
CA ASP A 570 -1.90 -4.83 -60.04
C ASP A 570 -1.00 -4.12 -59.02
N ILE A 571 -1.27 -2.83 -58.77
CA ILE A 571 -0.51 -1.98 -57.82
C ILE A 571 -0.54 -2.57 -56.40
N ASN A 572 -1.66 -3.16 -55.97
CA ASN A 572 -1.74 -3.84 -54.66
C ASN A 572 -0.81 -5.06 -54.60
N GLY A 573 -0.71 -5.84 -55.68
CA GLY A 573 0.23 -6.96 -55.77
C GLY A 573 1.69 -6.49 -55.74
N LEU A 574 2.00 -5.37 -56.41
CA LEU A 574 3.31 -4.72 -56.30
C LEU A 574 3.59 -4.26 -54.86
N VAL A 575 2.63 -3.66 -54.15
CA VAL A 575 2.79 -3.25 -52.74
C VAL A 575 2.98 -4.46 -51.83
N GLU A 576 2.17 -5.51 -51.95
CA GLU A 576 2.32 -6.76 -51.17
C GLU A 576 3.67 -7.44 -51.43
N GLN A 577 4.10 -7.52 -52.69
CA GLN A 577 5.44 -8.01 -53.03
C GLN A 577 6.54 -7.08 -52.51
N ASN A 578 6.35 -5.75 -52.50
CA ASN A 578 7.33 -4.83 -51.94
C ASN A 578 7.40 -4.94 -50.40
N VAL A 579 6.28 -5.20 -49.71
CA VAL A 579 6.24 -5.50 -48.28
C VAL A 579 6.92 -6.83 -48.00
N GLN A 580 6.61 -7.89 -48.75
CA GLN A 580 7.27 -9.19 -48.60
C GLN A 580 8.78 -9.11 -48.92
N LEU A 581 9.17 -8.33 -49.92
CA LEU A 581 10.57 -7.99 -50.22
C LEU A 581 11.21 -7.17 -49.11
N ARG A 582 10.52 -6.22 -48.48
CA ARG A 582 11.04 -5.44 -47.34
C ARG A 582 11.13 -6.27 -46.07
N SER A 583 10.21 -7.19 -45.79
CA SER A 583 10.34 -8.13 -44.68
C SER A 583 11.44 -9.16 -44.94
N LEU A 584 11.61 -9.63 -46.19
CA LEU A 584 12.77 -10.44 -46.57
C LEU A 584 14.07 -9.63 -46.47
N VAL A 585 14.12 -8.39 -46.94
CA VAL A 585 15.31 -7.53 -46.85
C VAL A 585 15.60 -7.15 -45.41
N ARG A 586 14.62 -6.88 -44.54
CA ARG A 586 14.88 -6.65 -43.10
C ARG A 586 15.24 -7.94 -42.36
N SER A 587 14.66 -9.09 -42.72
CA SER A 587 15.08 -10.40 -42.19
C SER A 587 16.48 -10.79 -42.69
N LEU A 588 16.84 -10.45 -43.93
CA LEU A 588 18.16 -10.70 -44.50
C LEU A 588 19.17 -9.68 -43.98
N SER A 589 18.81 -8.41 -43.79
CA SER A 589 19.64 -7.39 -43.13
C SER A 589 19.83 -7.70 -41.66
N SER A 590 18.82 -8.19 -40.92
CA SER A 590 19.01 -8.66 -39.55
C SER A 590 19.79 -9.98 -39.51
N GLN A 591 19.62 -10.88 -40.48
CA GLN A 591 20.51 -12.05 -40.62
C GLN A 591 21.90 -11.67 -41.12
N ILE A 592 22.10 -10.56 -41.82
CA ILE A 592 23.40 -10.04 -42.25
C ILE A 592 24.04 -9.29 -41.10
N GLU A 593 23.33 -8.49 -40.31
CA GLU A 593 23.80 -7.89 -39.07
C GLU A 593 24.13 -8.96 -38.04
N ASN A 594 23.30 -10.00 -37.88
CA ASN A 594 23.62 -11.13 -37.01
C ASN A 594 24.75 -11.99 -37.59
N LYS A 595 24.82 -12.24 -38.90
CA LYS A 595 25.98 -12.90 -39.52
C LYS A 595 27.22 -12.02 -39.53
N GLU A 596 27.09 -10.70 -39.49
CA GLU A 596 28.18 -9.75 -39.37
C GLU A 596 28.61 -9.57 -37.92
N MET A 597 27.72 -9.73 -36.94
CA MET A 597 28.08 -9.82 -35.53
C MET A 597 28.72 -11.17 -35.26
N GLU A 598 28.15 -12.27 -35.74
CA GLU A 598 28.80 -13.58 -35.75
C GLU A 598 30.10 -13.59 -36.57
N LEU A 599 30.22 -12.83 -37.67
CA LEU A 599 31.47 -12.71 -38.43
C LEU A 599 32.41 -11.67 -37.83
N LYS A 600 31.96 -10.69 -37.06
CA LYS A 600 32.84 -9.81 -36.27
C LYS A 600 33.34 -10.55 -35.05
N GLU A 601 32.51 -11.33 -34.38
CA GLU A 601 32.90 -12.26 -33.32
C GLU A 601 33.77 -13.40 -33.87
N LYS A 602 33.46 -13.98 -35.03
CA LYS A 602 34.35 -14.95 -35.70
C LYS A 602 35.58 -14.30 -36.29
N PHE A 603 35.57 -13.04 -36.74
CA PHE A 603 36.79 -12.33 -37.15
C PHE A 603 37.55 -11.77 -35.97
N GLU A 604 36.97 -11.57 -34.79
CA GLU A 604 37.66 -11.22 -33.55
C GLU A 604 38.23 -12.48 -32.90
N GLN A 605 37.50 -13.61 -32.92
CA GLN A 605 38.00 -14.93 -32.56
C GLN A 605 39.03 -15.42 -33.58
N GLU A 606 38.87 -15.16 -34.88
CA GLU A 606 39.87 -15.46 -35.91
C GLU A 606 41.01 -14.44 -35.88
N LEU A 607 40.83 -13.17 -35.48
CA LEU A 607 41.95 -12.25 -35.24
C LEU A 607 42.66 -12.57 -33.93
N GLN A 608 41.98 -13.15 -32.95
CA GLN A 608 42.59 -13.63 -31.71
C GLN A 608 43.30 -14.95 -31.98
N ILE A 609 42.67 -15.91 -32.67
CA ILE A 609 43.33 -17.11 -33.21
C ILE A 609 44.45 -16.70 -34.18
N TYR A 610 44.32 -15.70 -35.05
CA TYR A 610 45.41 -15.21 -35.91
C TYR A 610 46.42 -14.36 -35.16
N ARG A 611 46.18 -13.92 -33.92
CA ARG A 611 47.21 -13.33 -33.03
C ARG A 611 47.95 -14.42 -32.28
N ASP A 612 47.22 -15.40 -31.74
CA ASP A 612 47.75 -16.53 -30.98
C ASP A 612 48.43 -17.54 -31.93
N ASP A 613 47.98 -17.62 -33.18
CA ASP A 613 48.56 -18.35 -34.31
C ASP A 613 49.49 -17.46 -35.16
N ALA A 614 49.45 -16.12 -35.09
CA ALA A 614 50.63 -15.34 -35.49
C ALA A 614 51.74 -15.46 -34.45
N ALA A 615 51.43 -15.62 -33.16
CA ALA A 615 52.40 -15.94 -32.13
C ALA A 615 52.88 -17.40 -32.28
N SER A 616 51.99 -18.35 -32.55
CA SER A 616 52.36 -19.74 -32.89
C SER A 616 53.20 -19.78 -34.17
N LYS A 617 52.80 -19.06 -35.24
CA LYS A 617 53.56 -18.96 -36.48
C LYS A 617 54.84 -18.16 -36.32
N VAL A 618 54.93 -17.14 -35.46
CA VAL A 618 56.20 -16.44 -35.17
C VAL A 618 57.13 -17.39 -34.43
N ASN A 619 56.66 -18.10 -33.40
CA ASN A 619 57.45 -19.12 -32.70
C ASN A 619 57.87 -20.25 -33.67
N ALA A 620 56.96 -20.73 -34.52
CA ALA A 620 57.20 -21.74 -35.54
C ALA A 620 57.79 -21.17 -36.86
N VAL A 621 58.16 -19.89 -36.91
CA VAL A 621 58.97 -19.23 -37.95
C VAL A 621 60.33 -18.85 -37.38
N LEU A 622 60.47 -18.68 -36.07
CA LEU A 622 61.76 -18.75 -35.38
C LEU A 622 62.30 -20.18 -35.48
N SER A 623 61.53 -21.19 -35.05
CA SER A 623 61.93 -22.60 -35.23
C SER A 623 61.99 -23.04 -36.70
N ARG A 624 61.13 -22.51 -37.60
CA ARG A 624 61.37 -22.73 -39.05
C ARG A 624 62.48 -21.89 -39.65
N ALA A 625 62.96 -20.81 -39.04
CA ALA A 625 64.19 -20.14 -39.50
C ALA A 625 65.41 -20.97 -39.11
N GLU A 626 65.38 -21.57 -37.92
CA GLU A 626 66.35 -22.59 -37.47
C GLU A 626 66.33 -23.81 -38.43
N GLU A 627 65.16 -24.36 -38.78
CA GLU A 627 65.04 -25.49 -39.73
C GLU A 627 65.30 -25.11 -41.22
N GLN A 628 64.84 -23.94 -41.68
CA GLN A 628 65.05 -23.50 -43.08
C GLN A 628 66.48 -23.03 -43.31
N GLY A 629 67.21 -22.62 -42.27
CA GLY A 629 68.67 -22.52 -42.33
C GLY A 629 69.29 -23.83 -42.84
N HIS A 630 68.86 -24.97 -42.30
CA HIS A 630 69.30 -26.29 -42.75
C HIS A 630 68.67 -26.74 -44.10
N MET A 631 67.47 -26.25 -44.45
CA MET A 631 66.79 -26.69 -45.68
C MET A 631 67.18 -25.90 -46.95
N ILE A 632 67.50 -24.60 -46.84
CA ILE A 632 67.93 -23.76 -47.97
C ILE A 632 69.26 -24.28 -48.56
N GLU A 633 70.15 -24.81 -47.71
CA GLU A 633 71.37 -25.50 -48.11
C GLU A 633 71.11 -26.71 -49.04
N SER A 634 69.93 -27.34 -48.95
CA SER A 634 69.56 -28.50 -49.78
C SER A 634 68.87 -28.13 -51.10
N LEU A 635 67.96 -27.14 -51.10
CA LEU A 635 67.05 -26.90 -52.24
C LEU A 635 67.68 -26.17 -53.43
N HIS A 636 68.75 -25.39 -53.22
CA HIS A 636 69.54 -24.82 -54.33
C HIS A 636 70.03 -25.90 -55.32
N SER A 637 70.25 -27.13 -54.86
CA SER A 637 70.68 -28.27 -55.69
C SER A 637 69.61 -28.80 -56.64
N SER A 638 68.34 -28.37 -56.51
CA SER A 638 67.19 -28.98 -57.23
C SER A 638 66.52 -28.06 -58.25
N VAL A 639 66.35 -26.77 -57.96
CA VAL A 639 65.56 -25.83 -58.78
C VAL A 639 66.19 -25.59 -60.17
N ALA A 640 67.51 -25.75 -60.29
CA ALA A 640 68.23 -25.70 -61.57
C ALA A 640 67.78 -26.79 -62.59
N MET A 641 67.13 -27.86 -62.12
CA MET A 641 66.71 -28.99 -62.96
C MET A 641 65.45 -28.70 -63.79
N TYR A 642 64.45 -28.06 -63.20
CA TYR A 642 63.09 -28.03 -63.76
C TYR A 642 62.78 -26.85 -64.68
N LYS A 643 63.60 -25.79 -64.68
CA LYS A 643 63.44 -24.62 -65.58
C LYS A 643 63.49 -24.99 -67.08
N LYS A 644 63.96 -26.19 -67.43
CA LYS A 644 64.06 -26.70 -68.81
C LYS A 644 62.76 -27.23 -69.43
N LEU A 645 61.69 -27.47 -68.67
CA LEU A 645 60.58 -28.34 -69.12
C LEU A 645 59.24 -27.65 -69.40
N TYR A 646 59.15 -26.32 -69.35
CA TYR A 646 57.84 -25.62 -69.34
C TYR A 646 57.64 -24.48 -70.36
N GLU A 647 58.62 -24.16 -71.21
CA GLU A 647 58.52 -23.06 -72.18
C GLU A 647 57.84 -23.46 -73.52
N GLU A 648 57.37 -24.71 -73.67
CA GLU A 648 57.29 -25.37 -74.99
C GLU A 648 55.89 -25.53 -75.64
N LYS A 649 54.76 -25.00 -75.11
CA LYS A 649 53.41 -25.58 -75.44
C LYS A 649 52.15 -24.84 -75.98
N HIS A 650 51.97 -23.50 -76.12
CA HIS A 650 50.64 -22.92 -76.58
C HIS A 650 50.58 -21.55 -77.36
N LYS A 651 49.91 -21.44 -78.56
CA LYS A 651 49.55 -20.22 -79.44
C LYS A 651 48.41 -20.47 -80.56
N LEU A 652 47.66 -19.48 -81.23
CA LEU A 652 47.01 -19.34 -82.68
C LEU A 652 45.44 -18.87 -83.09
N HIS A 653 45.08 -17.92 -84.11
CA HIS A 653 43.84 -17.53 -85.11
C HIS A 653 42.44 -16.62 -84.92
N SER A 654 41.43 -16.04 -85.79
CA SER A 654 40.99 -15.46 -87.24
C SER A 654 39.46 -14.81 -87.55
N SER A 655 38.98 -13.99 -88.64
CA SER A 655 37.50 -13.41 -89.02
C SER A 655 37.02 -12.58 -90.42
N SER A 656 35.69 -12.16 -90.82
CA SER A 656 35.06 -11.30 -92.06
C SER A 656 33.41 -11.02 -92.24
N SER A 657 32.48 -10.36 -93.15
CA SER A 657 32.17 -9.36 -94.38
C SER A 657 30.58 -8.94 -94.83
N LEU A 658 30.10 -8.08 -95.90
CA LEU A 658 28.65 -7.42 -96.25
C LEU A 658 28.04 -6.84 -97.74
N GLN A 659 26.69 -6.40 -97.99
CA GLN A 659 25.85 -5.39 -98.97
C GLN A 659 25.14 -5.66 -100.48
N GLN A 660 24.20 -5.01 -101.37
CA GLN A 660 23.05 -3.91 -101.73
C GLN A 660 22.37 -3.93 -103.28
N ASP A 661 21.38 -3.26 -104.11
CA ASP A 661 20.07 -2.34 -104.30
C ASP A 661 19.31 -2.13 -105.82
N ALA A 662 18.08 -1.45 -106.18
CA ALA A 662 17.32 -1.28 -107.61
C ALA A 662 15.99 -0.28 -108.01
N VAL A 663 15.42 0.01 -109.31
CA VAL A 663 14.13 0.89 -109.84
C VAL A 663 13.46 0.93 -111.41
N PRO A 664 12.24 1.59 -111.87
CA PRO A 664 11.37 1.53 -113.24
C PRO A 664 10.53 2.77 -114.06
N ASP A 665 9.68 2.67 -115.22
CA ASP A 665 8.87 3.77 -116.13
C ASP A 665 7.60 3.50 -117.25
N ASP A 666 6.93 4.44 -118.13
CA ASP A 666 5.59 4.38 -119.07
C ASP A 666 5.24 5.19 -120.53
N ARG A 667 4.01 5.14 -121.30
CA ARG A 667 3.22 6.05 -122.41
C ARG A 667 2.60 5.53 -123.88
N ARG A 668 1.72 6.00 -124.93
CA ARG A 668 0.52 6.93 -125.55
C ARG A 668 0.07 6.64 -127.16
N LYS A 669 -0.86 7.08 -128.19
CA LYS A 669 -2.16 7.88 -128.77
C LYS A 669 -2.56 7.59 -130.40
N ASP A 670 -3.51 8.00 -131.42
CA ASP A 670 -4.94 8.60 -131.87
C ASP A 670 -5.42 8.83 -133.49
N ILE A 671 -6.74 9.12 -134.00
CA ILE A 671 -7.45 9.85 -135.29
C ILE A 671 -8.12 9.29 -136.75
N MET A 672 -9.34 9.74 -137.41
CA MET A 672 -9.84 9.86 -138.96
C MET A 672 -11.40 10.20 -139.56
N LEU A 673 -11.80 10.41 -140.94
CA LEU A 673 -13.24 10.71 -141.64
C LEU A 673 -13.58 10.82 -143.30
N LEU A 674 -14.89 10.92 -143.92
CA LEU A 674 -15.56 11.53 -145.28
C LEU A 674 -16.50 10.84 -146.46
N LEU A 675 -17.47 11.58 -147.18
CA LEU A 675 -18.06 11.58 -148.63
C LEU A 675 -19.65 11.57 -148.96
N GLU A 676 -20.12 12.17 -150.09
CA GLU A 676 -21.50 12.26 -150.72
C GLU A 676 -21.41 12.34 -152.28
N GLY A 677 -22.40 12.38 -153.23
CA GLY A 677 -23.90 12.41 -153.30
C GLY A 677 -24.45 12.65 -154.75
N SER A 678 -25.74 12.36 -155.12
CA SER A 678 -26.30 12.58 -156.52
C SER A 678 -27.85 12.46 -156.82
N GLN A 679 -28.79 12.70 -155.89
CA GLN A 679 -30.22 12.34 -156.09
C GLN A 679 -31.21 13.53 -156.28
N GLU A 680 -30.71 14.75 -156.49
CA GLU A 680 -31.32 16.08 -156.22
C GLU A 680 -32.80 16.35 -156.58
N ALA A 681 -33.40 15.66 -157.56
CA ALA A 681 -34.75 15.98 -158.03
C ALA A 681 -35.87 15.28 -157.23
N THR A 682 -35.74 13.97 -157.00
CA THR A 682 -36.59 13.28 -156.00
C THR A 682 -36.17 13.67 -154.60
N ARG A 683 -34.87 13.96 -154.39
CA ARG A 683 -34.35 14.69 -153.23
C ARG A 683 -35.21 15.91 -152.96
N LYS A 684 -35.27 17.01 -153.72
CA LYS A 684 -35.98 18.24 -153.28
C LYS A 684 -37.39 18.12 -152.68
N THR A 685 -38.23 17.17 -153.10
CA THR A 685 -39.52 16.88 -152.43
C THR A 685 -39.38 15.92 -151.26
N GLN A 686 -38.57 14.88 -151.39
CA GLN A 686 -38.17 13.97 -150.31
C GLN A 686 -37.23 14.62 -149.29
N GLU A 687 -36.64 15.79 -149.60
CA GLU A 687 -35.78 16.67 -148.81
C GLU A 687 -36.67 17.65 -148.09
N GLN A 688 -37.64 18.31 -148.71
CA GLN A 688 -38.65 19.03 -147.93
C GLN A 688 -39.47 18.11 -147.00
N ALA A 689 -39.54 16.81 -147.29
CA ALA A 689 -40.02 15.79 -146.36
C ALA A 689 -38.96 15.38 -145.33
N LEU A 690 -37.72 15.08 -145.75
CA LEU A 690 -36.58 14.75 -144.89
C LEU A 690 -36.03 15.96 -144.12
N GLU A 691 -36.44 17.19 -144.39
CA GLU A 691 -36.09 18.43 -143.68
C GLU A 691 -37.15 18.68 -142.63
N ARG A 692 -38.43 18.42 -142.92
CA ARG A 692 -39.45 18.34 -141.85
C ARG A 692 -39.17 17.16 -140.93
N VAL A 693 -38.80 16.00 -141.47
CA VAL A 693 -38.40 14.82 -140.69
C VAL A 693 -37.04 15.06 -140.02
N LYS A 694 -36.02 15.66 -140.64
CA LYS A 694 -34.77 16.04 -139.95
C LYS A 694 -35.02 17.11 -138.88
N CYS A 695 -35.84 18.14 -139.11
CA CYS A 695 -36.16 19.11 -138.07
C CYS A 695 -36.90 18.43 -136.92
N LEU A 696 -37.84 17.52 -137.18
CA LEU A 696 -38.49 16.72 -136.12
C LEU A 696 -37.55 15.69 -135.47
N GLU A 697 -36.62 15.08 -136.21
CA GLU A 697 -35.60 14.15 -135.68
C GLU A 697 -34.52 14.89 -134.92
N GLU A 698 -34.20 16.12 -135.30
CA GLU A 698 -33.32 17.05 -134.61
C GLU A 698 -34.01 17.64 -133.39
N GLU A 699 -35.29 18.02 -133.44
CA GLU A 699 -36.09 18.44 -132.28
C GLU A 699 -36.25 17.26 -131.31
N MET A 700 -36.45 16.04 -131.82
CA MET A 700 -36.42 14.82 -131.02
C MET A 700 -35.00 14.49 -130.56
N ALA A 701 -33.93 14.85 -131.27
CA ALA A 701 -32.54 14.65 -130.84
C ALA A 701 -32.12 15.68 -129.78
N LYS A 702 -32.55 16.94 -129.93
CA LYS A 702 -32.47 18.05 -128.96
C LYS A 702 -33.25 17.67 -127.71
N SER A 703 -34.53 17.32 -127.83
CA SER A 703 -35.34 16.77 -126.73
C SER A 703 -34.73 15.51 -126.09
N ARG A 704 -34.07 14.62 -126.85
CA ARG A 704 -33.36 13.44 -126.32
C ARG A 704 -32.00 13.79 -125.69
N SER A 705 -31.33 14.87 -126.10
CA SER A 705 -30.08 15.35 -125.49
C SER A 705 -30.35 16.21 -124.25
N GLU A 706 -31.43 16.98 -124.25
CA GLU A 706 -32.05 17.66 -123.10
C GLU A 706 -32.53 16.63 -122.08
N MET A 707 -33.28 15.60 -122.49
CA MET A 707 -33.64 14.48 -121.60
C MET A 707 -32.44 13.65 -121.13
N LYS A 708 -31.27 13.73 -121.79
CA LYS A 708 -30.03 13.12 -121.30
C LYS A 708 -29.28 14.05 -120.34
N SER A 709 -29.19 15.35 -120.63
CA SER A 709 -28.57 16.35 -119.75
C SER A 709 -29.37 16.48 -118.45
N LEU A 710 -30.68 16.71 -118.52
CA LEU A 710 -31.58 16.74 -117.35
C LEU A 710 -31.54 15.43 -116.53
N ARG A 711 -31.36 14.27 -117.15
CA ARG A 711 -31.12 13.02 -116.42
C ARG A 711 -29.74 13.00 -115.76
N SER A 712 -28.68 13.41 -116.45
CA SER A 712 -27.33 13.50 -115.85
C SER A 712 -27.22 14.57 -114.77
N GLU A 713 -27.99 15.66 -114.87
CA GLU A 713 -28.10 16.71 -113.86
C GLU A 713 -28.90 16.22 -112.65
N ARG A 714 -30.04 15.55 -112.85
CA ARG A 714 -30.76 14.83 -111.79
C ARG A 714 -29.85 13.82 -111.09
N ASP A 715 -29.09 13.04 -111.84
CA ASP A 715 -28.23 11.99 -111.29
C ASP A 715 -26.99 12.56 -110.59
N LYS A 716 -26.45 13.68 -111.08
CA LYS A 716 -25.43 14.49 -110.39
C LYS A 716 -25.98 15.08 -109.08
N LEU A 717 -27.17 15.70 -109.11
CA LEU A 717 -27.84 16.24 -107.92
C LEU A 717 -28.20 15.14 -106.92
N ALA A 718 -28.58 13.95 -107.39
CA ALA A 718 -28.82 12.80 -106.52
C ALA A 718 -27.53 12.27 -105.88
N LEU A 719 -26.41 12.25 -106.60
CA LEU A 719 -25.10 11.92 -106.03
C LEU A 719 -24.60 13.00 -105.05
N GLU A 720 -24.85 14.28 -105.33
CA GLU A 720 -24.53 15.40 -104.43
C GLU A 720 -25.40 15.35 -103.16
N ALA A 721 -26.69 15.01 -103.28
CA ALA A 721 -27.58 14.79 -102.14
C ALA A 721 -27.18 13.57 -101.30
N ASN A 722 -26.86 12.43 -101.95
CA ASN A 722 -26.36 11.24 -101.26
C ASN A 722 -25.03 11.53 -100.54
N PHE A 723 -24.11 12.26 -101.17
CA PHE A 723 -22.85 12.68 -100.55
C PHE A 723 -23.07 13.62 -99.36
N ALA A 724 -24.02 14.56 -99.45
CA ALA A 724 -24.41 15.41 -98.33
C ALA A 724 -25.04 14.59 -97.19
N GLN A 725 -25.89 13.61 -97.50
CA GLN A 725 -26.51 12.73 -96.52
C GLN A 725 -25.47 11.81 -95.85
N GLU A 726 -24.54 11.22 -96.61
CA GLU A 726 -23.40 10.48 -96.06
C GLU A 726 -22.53 11.36 -95.16
N LYS A 727 -22.25 12.61 -95.56
CA LYS A 727 -21.47 13.55 -94.75
C LYS A 727 -22.18 13.89 -93.43
N LEU A 728 -23.50 14.06 -93.46
CA LEU A 728 -24.31 14.25 -92.24
C LEU A 728 -24.32 12.99 -91.37
N VAL A 729 -24.47 11.79 -91.94
CA VAL A 729 -24.41 10.52 -91.18
C VAL A 729 -23.02 10.29 -90.56
N ARG A 730 -21.94 10.67 -91.25
CA ARG A 730 -20.57 10.64 -90.70
C ARG A 730 -20.43 11.63 -89.54
N PHE A 731 -20.93 12.86 -89.67
CA PHE A 731 -20.92 13.82 -88.56
C PHE A 731 -21.82 13.40 -87.39
N MET A 732 -22.98 12.78 -87.63
CA MET A 732 -23.82 12.24 -86.56
C MET A 732 -23.08 11.16 -85.77
N LYS A 733 -22.45 10.20 -86.45
CA LYS A 733 -21.64 9.16 -85.81
C LYS A 733 -20.43 9.71 -85.06
N GLU A 734 -19.81 10.77 -85.57
CA GLU A 734 -18.74 11.50 -84.89
C GLU A 734 -19.25 12.17 -83.60
N PHE A 735 -20.40 12.85 -83.64
CA PHE A 735 -21.02 13.43 -82.43
C PHE A 735 -21.55 12.38 -81.45
N GLU A 736 -22.04 11.23 -81.93
CA GLU A 736 -22.42 10.08 -81.11
C GLU A 736 -21.18 9.49 -80.41
N HIS A 737 -20.08 9.32 -81.14
CA HIS A 737 -18.80 8.84 -80.58
C HIS A 737 -18.25 9.81 -79.52
N GLN A 738 -18.19 11.12 -79.81
CA GLN A 738 -17.75 12.15 -78.86
C GLN A 738 -18.68 12.25 -77.65
N ARG A 739 -19.98 12.02 -77.83
CA ARG A 739 -20.95 11.91 -76.72
C ARG A 739 -20.66 10.69 -75.85
N ASP A 740 -20.35 9.54 -76.43
CA ASP A 740 -20.04 8.34 -75.67
C ASP A 740 -18.67 8.40 -74.98
N GLU A 741 -17.67 9.04 -75.61
CA GLU A 741 -16.39 9.39 -74.97
C GLU A 741 -16.59 10.33 -73.78
N THR A 742 -17.37 11.41 -73.94
CA THR A 742 -17.63 12.34 -72.84
C THR A 742 -18.46 11.69 -71.73
N ASN A 743 -19.43 10.83 -72.05
CA ASN A 743 -20.13 10.00 -71.06
C ASN A 743 -19.17 9.05 -70.30
N ALA A 744 -18.23 8.42 -71.00
CA ALA A 744 -17.22 7.55 -70.38
C ALA A 744 -16.22 8.32 -69.51
N VAL A 745 -15.86 9.56 -69.89
CA VAL A 745 -15.06 10.47 -69.06
C VAL A 745 -15.84 10.91 -67.82
N ILE A 746 -17.15 11.21 -67.95
CA ILE A 746 -18.02 11.54 -66.81
C ILE A 746 -18.16 10.34 -65.86
N ALA A 747 -18.37 9.13 -66.38
CA ALA A 747 -18.43 7.91 -65.57
C ALA A 747 -17.14 7.70 -64.74
N ARG A 748 -15.97 7.76 -65.39
CA ARG A 748 -14.67 7.70 -64.70
C ARG A 748 -14.48 8.85 -63.71
N ASN A 749 -14.98 10.05 -63.99
CA ASN A 749 -14.92 11.18 -63.07
C ASN A 749 -15.77 10.95 -61.81
N VAL A 750 -16.95 10.33 -61.95
CA VAL A 750 -17.79 9.90 -60.83
C VAL A 750 -17.11 8.78 -60.03
N GLU A 751 -16.52 7.78 -60.69
CA GLU A 751 -15.72 6.72 -60.04
C GLU A 751 -14.54 7.30 -59.25
N PHE A 752 -13.77 8.21 -59.84
CA PHE A 752 -12.68 8.90 -59.13
C PHE A 752 -13.20 9.78 -57.99
N SER A 753 -14.36 10.44 -58.14
CA SER A 753 -14.97 11.24 -57.07
C SER A 753 -15.42 10.37 -55.90
N GLN A 754 -16.03 9.22 -56.17
CA GLN A 754 -16.37 8.22 -55.17
C GLN A 754 -15.10 7.69 -54.48
N LEU A 755 -14.07 7.31 -55.24
CA LEU A 755 -12.79 6.85 -54.70
C LEU A 755 -12.11 7.91 -53.81
N VAL A 756 -12.19 9.19 -54.17
CA VAL A 756 -11.69 10.31 -53.34
C VAL A 756 -12.52 10.48 -52.07
N VAL A 757 -13.84 10.35 -52.11
CA VAL A 757 -14.70 10.38 -50.91
C VAL A 757 -14.39 9.19 -49.99
N ASP A 758 -14.22 7.99 -50.56
CA ASP A 758 -13.80 6.78 -49.86
C ASP A 758 -12.46 6.95 -49.14
N TYR A 759 -11.47 7.54 -49.82
CA TYR A 759 -10.17 7.85 -49.20
C TYR A 759 -10.29 8.94 -48.14
N GLN A 760 -11.12 9.97 -48.34
CA GLN A 760 -11.39 10.97 -47.30
C GLN A 760 -12.10 10.36 -46.07
N GLN A 761 -13.01 9.41 -46.25
CA GLN A 761 -13.68 8.71 -45.16
C GLN A 761 -12.71 7.79 -44.41
N LYS A 762 -11.86 7.05 -45.12
CA LYS A 762 -10.79 6.22 -44.54
C LYS A 762 -9.76 7.07 -43.79
N LEU A 763 -9.41 8.26 -44.30
CA LEU A 763 -8.51 9.21 -43.62
C LEU A 763 -9.15 9.82 -42.36
N ARG A 764 -10.45 10.16 -42.38
CA ARG A 764 -11.18 10.60 -41.17
C ARG A 764 -11.22 9.48 -40.13
N GLY A 765 -11.72 8.29 -40.47
CA GLY A 765 -11.75 7.16 -39.54
C GLY A 765 -10.36 6.77 -39.00
N GLY A 766 -9.31 6.89 -39.84
CA GLY A 766 -7.93 6.78 -39.41
C GLY A 766 -7.53 7.83 -38.38
N SER A 767 -7.79 9.12 -38.65
CA SER A 767 -7.57 10.23 -37.71
C SER A 767 -8.34 10.05 -36.40
N ASP A 768 -9.61 9.65 -36.46
CA ASP A 768 -10.47 9.47 -35.29
C ASP A 768 -9.96 8.29 -34.43
N SER A 769 -9.51 7.20 -35.08
CA SER A 769 -8.88 6.06 -34.39
C SER A 769 -7.51 6.42 -33.79
N LEU A 770 -6.73 7.30 -34.44
CA LEU A 770 -5.47 7.82 -33.93
C LEU A 770 -5.72 8.71 -32.70
N GLN A 771 -6.70 9.62 -32.76
CA GLN A 771 -7.08 10.46 -31.62
C GLN A 771 -7.55 9.62 -30.43
N ALA A 772 -8.36 8.58 -30.67
CA ALA A 772 -8.76 7.63 -29.62
C ALA A 772 -7.56 6.86 -29.02
N ALA A 773 -6.60 6.43 -29.85
CA ALA A 773 -5.37 5.77 -29.39
C ALA A 773 -4.45 6.73 -28.62
N GLU A 774 -4.30 7.98 -29.06
CA GLU A 774 -3.58 9.02 -28.32
C GLU A 774 -4.27 9.38 -27.00
N GLU A 775 -5.60 9.44 -26.96
CA GLU A 775 -6.36 9.62 -25.72
C GLU A 775 -6.13 8.48 -24.73
N LEU A 776 -6.16 7.23 -25.20
CA LEU A 776 -5.85 6.06 -24.37
C LEU A 776 -4.39 6.10 -23.90
N SER A 777 -3.45 6.50 -24.76
CA SER A 777 -2.04 6.72 -24.40
C SER A 777 -1.87 7.83 -23.34
N ARG A 778 -2.61 8.94 -23.47
CA ARG A 778 -2.64 10.03 -22.48
C ARG A 778 -3.24 9.56 -21.15
N LYS A 779 -4.34 8.79 -21.17
CA LYS A 779 -4.97 8.18 -19.98
C LYS A 779 -4.00 7.22 -19.28
N LEU A 780 -3.43 6.27 -19.99
CA LEU A 780 -2.41 5.33 -19.47
C LEU A 780 -1.15 6.06 -18.95
N THR A 781 -0.70 7.13 -19.61
CA THR A 781 0.44 7.95 -19.14
C THR A 781 0.09 8.69 -17.85
N MET A 782 -1.14 9.19 -17.73
CA MET A 782 -1.64 9.83 -16.51
C MET A 782 -1.78 8.80 -15.38
N GLU A 783 -2.36 7.63 -15.62
CA GLU A 783 -2.43 6.51 -14.68
C GLU A 783 -1.03 6.08 -14.21
N VAL A 784 -0.06 5.93 -15.12
CA VAL A 784 1.34 5.64 -14.78
C VAL A 784 1.98 6.78 -13.97
N SER A 785 1.57 8.05 -14.16
CA SER A 785 2.04 9.17 -13.34
C SER A 785 1.43 9.17 -11.93
N VAL A 786 0.14 8.81 -11.81
CA VAL A 786 -0.56 8.63 -10.53
C VAL A 786 0.04 7.46 -9.76
N LEU A 787 0.19 6.28 -10.38
CA LEU A 787 0.83 5.10 -9.77
C LEU A 787 2.29 5.36 -9.35
N LYS A 788 3.03 6.23 -10.07
CA LYS A 788 4.37 6.68 -9.64
C LYS A 788 4.30 7.58 -8.42
N HIS A 789 3.32 8.49 -8.34
CA HIS A 789 3.12 9.36 -7.19
C HIS A 789 2.65 8.58 -5.96
N GLU A 790 1.67 7.69 -6.11
CA GLU A 790 1.21 6.74 -5.09
C GLU A 790 2.36 5.86 -4.58
N LYS A 791 3.19 5.31 -5.48
CA LYS A 791 4.36 4.52 -5.09
C LYS A 791 5.36 5.32 -4.26
N GLU A 792 5.62 6.58 -4.58
CA GLU A 792 6.53 7.41 -3.79
C GLU A 792 5.87 7.93 -2.50
N LEU A 793 4.55 8.13 -2.46
CA LEU A 793 3.77 8.37 -1.23
C LEU A 793 3.86 7.17 -0.29
N LEU A 794 3.62 5.96 -0.79
CA LEU A 794 3.76 4.69 -0.05
C LEU A 794 5.20 4.54 0.45
N ARG A 795 6.20 4.72 -0.41
CA ARG A 795 7.62 4.65 -0.02
C ARG A 795 8.02 5.70 1.02
N ASN A 796 7.41 6.88 1.00
CA ASN A 796 7.63 7.91 2.02
C ASN A 796 6.77 7.71 3.28
N SER A 797 5.74 6.85 3.25
CA SER A 797 5.08 6.32 4.45
C SER A 797 5.89 5.18 5.08
N GLU A 798 6.47 4.30 4.24
CA GLU A 798 7.38 3.21 4.63
C GLU A 798 8.64 3.76 5.30
N LYS A 799 9.36 4.71 4.68
CA LYS A 799 10.50 5.41 5.30
C LYS A 799 10.12 5.97 6.67
N ARG A 800 9.03 6.75 6.77
CA ARG A 800 8.56 7.31 8.05
C ARG A 800 8.24 6.25 9.09
N ALA A 801 7.65 5.12 8.70
CA ALA A 801 7.39 4.01 9.61
C ALA A 801 8.70 3.35 10.08
N CYS A 802 9.70 3.18 9.21
CA CYS A 802 11.03 2.73 9.59
C CYS A 802 11.74 3.74 10.51
N ASP A 803 11.66 5.04 10.22
CA ASP A 803 12.23 6.12 11.04
C ASP A 803 11.54 6.19 12.43
N GLU A 804 10.21 6.04 12.48
CA GLU A 804 9.43 5.89 13.71
C GLU A 804 9.92 4.66 14.50
N VAL A 805 10.05 3.49 13.88
CA VAL A 805 10.56 2.25 14.51
C VAL A 805 12.00 2.39 15.00
N CYS A 806 12.89 3.05 14.25
CA CYS A 806 14.25 3.34 14.68
C CYS A 806 14.27 4.31 15.88
N SER A 807 13.47 5.38 15.86
CA SER A 807 13.37 6.32 16.99
C SER A 807 12.80 5.66 18.26
N LEU A 808 11.87 4.71 18.09
CA LEU A 808 11.31 3.90 19.17
C LEU A 808 12.32 2.88 19.69
N SER A 809 13.07 2.20 18.82
CA SER A 809 14.10 1.25 19.25
C SER A 809 15.25 1.97 19.96
N GLU A 810 15.72 3.11 19.47
CA GLU A 810 16.66 3.99 20.20
C GLU A 810 16.12 4.43 21.56
N ARG A 811 14.81 4.74 21.65
CA ARG A 811 14.18 5.12 22.92
C ARG A 811 14.12 3.93 23.88
N VAL A 812 13.84 2.72 23.39
CA VAL A 812 13.88 1.48 24.18
C VAL A 812 15.31 1.21 24.66
N HIS A 813 16.34 1.34 23.81
CA HIS A 813 17.74 1.17 24.24
C HIS A 813 18.16 2.23 25.28
N ARG A 814 17.72 3.48 25.13
CA ARG A 814 17.94 4.55 26.13
C ARG A 814 17.20 4.28 27.43
N LEU A 815 15.98 3.76 27.37
CA LEU A 815 15.21 3.37 28.56
C LEU A 815 15.83 2.15 29.25
N GLN A 816 16.30 1.15 28.50
CA GLN A 816 17.01 -0.01 29.04
C GLN A 816 18.28 0.43 29.76
N ALA A 817 19.15 1.23 29.12
CA ALA A 817 20.33 1.78 29.79
C ALA A 817 20.00 2.62 31.04
N SER A 818 18.85 3.30 31.07
CA SER A 818 18.37 3.98 32.29
C SER A 818 17.83 3.02 33.36
N LEU A 819 17.26 1.88 32.96
CA LEU A 819 16.82 0.81 33.85
C LEU A 819 18.03 0.11 34.47
N ASP A 820 19.01 -0.28 33.66
CA ASP A 820 20.25 -0.97 34.09
C ASP A 820 21.06 -0.10 35.07
N THR A 821 21.10 1.22 34.84
CA THR A 821 21.75 2.19 35.74
C THR A 821 20.93 2.52 36.98
N ILE A 822 19.60 2.38 36.96
CA ILE A 822 18.77 2.41 38.17
C ILE A 822 18.96 1.12 38.98
N GLN A 823 18.92 -0.05 38.35
CA GLN A 823 19.08 -1.36 39.00
C GLN A 823 20.44 -1.47 39.68
N SER A 824 21.55 -1.20 38.99
CA SER A 824 22.88 -1.19 39.61
C SER A 824 23.04 -0.14 40.71
N ALA A 825 22.35 1.01 40.63
CA ALA A 825 22.29 1.97 41.72
C ALA A 825 21.40 1.52 42.90
N GLU A 826 20.38 0.69 42.66
CA GLU A 826 19.55 0.07 43.70
C GLU A 826 20.25 -1.10 44.39
N GLU A 827 20.99 -1.92 43.64
CA GLU A 827 21.89 -2.96 44.15
C GLU A 827 22.91 -2.35 45.13
N VAL A 828 23.65 -1.32 44.71
CA VAL A 828 24.60 -0.59 45.59
C VAL A 828 23.90 0.02 46.82
N ARG A 829 22.65 0.47 46.69
CA ARG A 829 21.85 0.95 47.84
C ARG A 829 21.37 -0.19 48.75
N GLU A 830 21.06 -1.37 48.23
CA GLU A 830 20.73 -2.56 49.03
C GLU A 830 21.96 -3.13 49.72
N GLU A 831 23.12 -3.15 49.07
CA GLU A 831 24.40 -3.50 49.69
C GLU A 831 24.73 -2.55 50.84
N ALA A 832 24.61 -1.23 50.62
CA ALA A 832 24.80 -0.23 51.67
C ALA A 832 23.81 -0.42 52.84
N ARG A 833 22.52 -0.65 52.56
CA ARG A 833 21.51 -0.96 53.58
C ARG A 833 21.72 -2.33 54.23
N GLY A 834 22.37 -3.27 53.56
CA GLY A 834 22.78 -4.58 54.11
C GLY A 834 23.99 -4.45 55.04
N ILE A 835 24.96 -3.60 54.68
CA ILE A 835 26.10 -3.23 55.54
C ILE A 835 25.59 -2.51 56.80
N GLU A 836 24.68 -1.55 56.66
CA GLU A 836 24.16 -0.80 57.82
C GLU A 836 23.30 -1.68 58.73
N ARG A 837 22.45 -2.57 58.17
CA ARG A 837 21.77 -3.62 58.95
C ARG A 837 22.75 -4.50 59.71
N ARG A 838 23.84 -4.96 59.08
CA ARG A 838 24.90 -5.75 59.74
C ARG A 838 25.57 -4.98 60.89
N LYS A 839 25.89 -3.69 60.73
CA LYS A 839 26.40 -2.85 61.84
C LYS A 839 25.40 -2.73 62.99
N GLN A 840 24.12 -2.54 62.68
CA GLN A 840 23.06 -2.44 63.69
C GLN A 840 22.87 -3.76 64.44
N GLU A 841 22.88 -4.90 63.74
CA GLU A 841 22.92 -6.22 64.35
C GLU A 841 24.17 -6.44 65.22
N GLU A 842 25.35 -6.00 64.78
CA GLU A 842 26.58 -6.06 65.59
C GLU A 842 26.53 -5.16 66.83
N TYR A 843 25.82 -4.03 66.77
CA TYR A 843 25.54 -3.17 67.93
C TYR A 843 24.53 -3.80 68.88
N ILE A 844 23.47 -4.44 68.37
CA ILE A 844 22.54 -5.23 69.17
C ILE A 844 23.30 -6.38 69.86
N LYS A 845 24.12 -7.13 69.13
CA LYS A 845 25.00 -8.20 69.66
C LYS A 845 26.13 -7.71 70.58
N LYS A 846 26.37 -6.38 70.69
CA LYS A 846 27.20 -5.76 71.75
C LYS A 846 26.37 -5.53 73.00
N ILE A 847 25.25 -4.82 72.88
CA ILE A 847 24.32 -4.51 73.97
C ILE A 847 23.78 -5.79 74.63
N GLU A 848 23.49 -6.85 73.85
CA GLU A 848 23.07 -8.16 74.37
C GLU A 848 24.14 -8.84 75.23
N ARG A 849 25.43 -8.67 74.90
CA ARG A 849 26.56 -9.19 75.70
C ARG A 849 26.80 -8.33 76.93
N GLU A 850 26.84 -7.01 76.78
CA GLU A 850 26.98 -6.06 77.89
C GLU A 850 25.84 -6.24 78.92
N TRP A 851 24.61 -6.50 78.46
CA TRP A 851 23.47 -6.84 79.32
C TRP A 851 23.55 -8.24 79.94
N ALA A 852 24.14 -9.22 79.25
CA ALA A 852 24.40 -10.54 79.80
C ALA A 852 25.55 -10.53 80.83
N GLU A 853 26.54 -9.65 80.65
CA GLU A 853 27.66 -9.40 81.56
C GLU A 853 27.18 -8.66 82.81
N ALA A 854 26.49 -7.53 82.67
CA ALA A 854 25.85 -6.82 83.79
C ALA A 854 24.84 -7.69 84.56
N LYS A 855 24.20 -8.68 83.90
CA LYS A 855 23.37 -9.70 84.56
C LYS A 855 24.17 -10.71 85.37
N LYS A 856 25.37 -11.09 84.95
CA LYS A 856 26.27 -11.94 85.74
C LYS A 856 26.78 -11.17 86.95
N GLU A 857 27.27 -9.95 86.76
CA GLU A 857 27.69 -9.06 87.85
C GLU A 857 26.58 -8.87 88.88
N LEU A 858 25.32 -8.66 88.45
CA LEU A 858 24.17 -8.54 89.36
C LEU A 858 23.76 -9.88 90.03
N ILE A 859 24.16 -11.04 89.49
CA ILE A 859 24.00 -12.34 90.17
C ILE A 859 25.15 -12.55 91.15
N GLU A 860 26.39 -12.25 90.75
CA GLU A 860 27.59 -12.33 91.57
C GLU A 860 27.50 -11.40 92.78
N GLU A 861 27.03 -10.16 92.62
CA GLU A 861 26.74 -9.26 93.73
C GLU A 861 25.60 -9.74 94.63
N ARG A 862 24.57 -10.41 94.06
CA ARG A 862 23.54 -11.07 94.87
C ARG A 862 24.11 -12.24 95.67
N ASP A 863 25.09 -12.97 95.14
CA ASP A 863 25.76 -14.04 95.87
C ASP A 863 26.80 -13.52 96.88
N ASN A 864 27.50 -12.42 96.59
CA ASN A 864 28.33 -11.67 97.55
C ASN A 864 27.50 -11.14 98.73
N VAL A 865 26.31 -10.60 98.47
CA VAL A 865 25.38 -10.24 99.56
C VAL A 865 24.94 -11.48 100.35
N ARG A 866 24.65 -12.61 99.70
CA ARG A 866 24.28 -13.87 100.39
C ARG A 866 25.44 -14.53 101.15
N THR A 867 26.70 -14.31 100.79
CA THR A 867 27.84 -14.77 101.61
C THR A 867 28.02 -13.84 102.80
N LEU A 868 28.05 -12.51 102.59
CA LEU A 868 28.15 -11.52 103.65
C LEU A 868 27.01 -11.61 104.69
N THR A 869 25.77 -11.92 104.29
CA THR A 869 24.69 -12.16 105.27
C THR A 869 24.94 -13.43 106.10
N ARG A 870 25.40 -14.53 105.49
CA ARG A 870 25.74 -15.76 106.22
C ARG A 870 26.96 -15.58 107.13
N GLU A 871 27.95 -14.80 106.71
CA GLU A 871 29.10 -14.44 107.55
C GLU A 871 28.66 -13.61 108.75
N ARG A 872 27.76 -12.63 108.56
CA ARG A 872 27.13 -11.85 109.63
C ARG A 872 26.29 -12.72 110.57
N GLU A 873 25.50 -13.65 110.04
CA GLU A 873 24.72 -14.62 110.82
C GLU A 873 25.63 -15.54 111.65
N ASN A 874 26.69 -16.07 111.05
CA ASN A 874 27.69 -16.89 111.74
C ASN A 874 28.43 -16.11 112.84
N ALA A 875 28.81 -14.85 112.56
CA ALA A 875 29.41 -13.96 113.56
C ALA A 875 28.45 -13.68 114.72
N MET A 876 27.17 -13.42 114.43
CA MET A 876 26.13 -13.21 115.44
C MET A 876 25.89 -14.47 116.28
N MET A 877 25.82 -15.66 115.66
CA MET A 877 25.69 -16.94 116.36
C MET A 877 26.91 -17.24 117.25
N ASN A 878 28.12 -16.86 116.81
CA ASN A 878 29.33 -17.01 117.63
C ASN A 878 29.36 -16.02 118.80
N ALA A 879 28.92 -14.77 118.60
CA ALA A 879 28.74 -13.81 119.69
C ALA A 879 27.67 -14.27 120.71
N MET A 880 26.55 -14.82 120.24
CA MET A 880 25.53 -15.42 121.12
C MET A 880 26.09 -16.58 121.94
N ARG A 881 26.87 -17.49 121.33
CA ARG A 881 27.56 -18.57 122.06
C ARG A 881 28.54 -18.06 123.12
N GLN A 882 29.23 -16.95 122.86
CA GLN A 882 30.09 -16.30 123.86
C GLN A 882 29.27 -15.74 125.02
N VAL A 883 28.16 -15.04 124.74
CA VAL A 883 27.24 -14.52 125.78
C VAL A 883 26.63 -15.67 126.60
N GLU A 884 26.24 -16.78 125.98
CA GLU A 884 25.79 -17.99 126.69
C GLU A 884 26.91 -18.62 127.54
N GLY A 885 28.17 -18.55 127.11
CA GLY A 885 29.34 -18.98 127.88
C GLY A 885 29.50 -18.13 129.14
N MET A 886 29.59 -16.81 128.97
CA MET A 886 29.66 -15.83 130.07
C MET A 886 28.47 -15.98 131.04
N GLY A 887 27.27 -16.29 130.54
CA GLY A 887 26.09 -16.55 131.36
C GLY A 887 26.19 -17.82 132.21
N LYS A 888 26.80 -18.89 131.68
CA LYS A 888 27.09 -20.14 132.43
C LYS A 888 28.18 -19.91 133.48
N GLU A 889 29.21 -19.13 133.13
CA GLU A 889 30.27 -18.74 134.07
C GLU A 889 29.73 -17.87 135.22
N LEU A 890 28.85 -16.91 134.93
CA LEU A 890 28.15 -16.10 135.93
C LEU A 890 27.25 -16.96 136.83
N ALA A 891 26.51 -17.92 136.27
CA ALA A 891 25.70 -18.86 137.07
C ALA A 891 26.55 -19.74 138.00
N ASN A 892 27.71 -20.21 137.52
CA ASN A 892 28.68 -20.94 138.33
C ASN A 892 29.26 -20.07 139.45
N ALA A 893 29.57 -18.80 139.18
CA ALA A 893 30.03 -17.84 140.18
C ALA A 893 28.97 -17.57 141.26
N LEU A 894 27.70 -17.39 140.88
CA LEU A 894 26.59 -17.21 141.82
C LEU A 894 26.38 -18.45 142.70
N HIS A 895 26.50 -19.66 142.15
CA HIS A 895 26.48 -20.89 142.95
C HIS A 895 27.68 -20.99 143.92
N ALA A 896 28.86 -20.53 143.52
CA ALA A 896 30.03 -20.48 144.40
C ALA A 896 29.86 -19.48 145.56
N VAL A 897 29.22 -18.32 145.31
CA VAL A 897 28.87 -17.31 146.33
C VAL A 897 27.85 -17.88 147.31
N ALA A 898 26.73 -18.45 146.84
CA ALA A 898 25.74 -19.06 147.73
C ALA A 898 26.33 -20.20 148.58
N ALA A 899 27.26 -20.98 148.01
CA ALA A 899 27.99 -22.01 148.74
C ALA A 899 29.02 -21.45 149.74
N ALA A 900 29.42 -20.17 149.64
CA ALA A 900 30.25 -19.47 150.62
C ALA A 900 29.41 -18.81 151.72
N GLU A 901 28.28 -18.20 151.38
CA GLU A 901 27.29 -17.66 152.33
C GLU A 901 26.78 -18.75 153.30
N ALA A 902 26.46 -19.94 152.78
CA ALA A 902 26.09 -21.10 153.59
C ALA A 902 27.21 -21.57 154.54
N ARG A 903 28.49 -21.28 154.24
CA ARG A 903 29.63 -21.54 155.14
C ARG A 903 29.83 -20.42 156.17
N ALA A 904 29.48 -19.17 155.83
CA ALA A 904 29.54 -18.04 156.76
C ALA A 904 28.51 -18.20 157.89
N ALA A 905 27.24 -18.51 157.58
CA ALA A 905 26.20 -18.72 158.59
C ALA A 905 26.57 -19.82 159.62
N VAL A 906 27.16 -20.93 159.14
CA VAL A 906 27.65 -22.04 160.00
C VAL A 906 28.86 -21.64 160.86
N ALA A 907 29.60 -20.58 160.50
CA ALA A 907 30.62 -19.98 161.36
C ALA A 907 30.02 -19.01 162.38
N GLU A 908 29.03 -18.20 162.00
CA GLU A 908 28.33 -17.24 162.87
C GLU A 908 27.62 -17.95 164.04
N ASP A 909 26.90 -19.05 163.77
CA ASP A 909 26.28 -19.89 164.80
C ASP A 909 27.32 -20.37 165.84
N ARG A 910 28.49 -20.82 165.36
CA ARG A 910 29.60 -21.30 166.21
C ARG A 910 30.23 -20.19 167.03
N CYS A 911 30.37 -18.99 166.49
CA CYS A 911 30.79 -17.81 167.25
C CYS A 911 29.78 -17.48 168.36
N SER A 912 28.47 -17.53 168.07
CA SER A 912 27.42 -17.27 169.06
C SER A 912 27.46 -18.23 170.26
N ASP A 913 27.91 -19.47 170.07
CA ASP A 913 28.03 -20.49 171.11
C ASP A 913 29.37 -20.48 171.87
N LEU A 914 30.35 -19.71 171.39
CA LEU A 914 31.57 -19.38 172.12
C LEU A 914 31.40 -18.11 172.96
N GLU A 915 30.71 -17.08 172.44
CA GLU A 915 30.36 -15.89 173.23
C GLU A 915 29.58 -16.22 174.50
N LYS A 916 28.58 -17.11 174.41
CA LYS A 916 27.78 -17.58 175.57
C LYS A 916 28.64 -18.23 176.67
N LYS A 917 29.83 -18.75 176.32
CA LYS A 917 30.76 -19.39 177.27
C LYS A 917 31.73 -18.40 177.91
N ILE A 918 32.08 -17.31 177.23
CA ILE A 918 33.00 -16.28 177.74
C ILE A 918 32.32 -15.43 178.83
N ARG A 919 31.05 -15.05 178.64
CA ARG A 919 30.28 -14.18 179.55
C ARG A 919 29.99 -14.75 180.95
N PHE A 920 30.40 -15.99 181.26
CA PHE A 920 30.21 -16.61 182.59
C PHE A 920 31.50 -16.66 183.43
N SER A 921 32.65 -16.30 182.85
CA SER A 921 33.96 -16.25 183.52
C SER A 921 34.54 -14.83 183.61
N GLU A 922 33.72 -13.80 183.36
CA GLU A 922 34.15 -12.41 183.41
C GLU A 922 34.09 -11.80 184.83
N THR A 923 35.19 -11.13 185.18
CA THR A 923 35.30 -9.98 186.09
C THR A 923 34.44 -9.94 187.36
N LYS A 924 35.01 -10.51 188.43
CA LYS A 924 35.09 -9.72 189.67
C LYS A 924 36.07 -8.55 189.46
N VAL A 925 35.52 -7.32 189.39
CA VAL A 925 36.17 -6.02 189.68
C VAL A 925 37.22 -5.46 188.69
N SER A 926 36.80 -4.37 188.03
CA SER A 926 37.52 -3.13 187.61
C SER A 926 39.01 -3.09 187.24
N GLU A 927 39.25 -2.68 186.00
CA GLU A 927 40.05 -1.51 185.56
C GLU A 927 41.44 -1.23 186.19
N LYS A 928 42.50 -1.44 185.38
CA LYS A 928 43.47 -0.41 184.91
C LYS A 928 44.43 -0.97 183.85
N GLU A 929 44.69 -0.26 182.75
CA GLU A 929 45.88 0.60 182.50
C GLU A 929 47.25 -0.04 182.84
N GLY A 930 48.11 -0.32 181.85
CA GLY A 930 49.55 -0.56 182.08
C GLY A 930 50.30 -1.56 181.18
N GLU A 931 50.75 -1.09 180.00
CA GLU A 931 52.05 -1.38 179.33
C GLU A 931 52.64 -2.79 179.02
N LEU A 932 53.37 -2.82 177.88
CA LEU A 932 54.57 -3.59 177.53
C LEU A 932 54.52 -5.10 177.14
N VAL A 933 54.56 -5.33 175.80
CA VAL A 933 55.47 -6.26 175.06
C VAL A 933 55.21 -7.79 175.21
N PRO A 934 55.29 -8.64 174.15
CA PRO A 934 55.83 -8.47 172.78
C PRO A 934 54.77 -7.95 171.75
N SER A 935 54.85 -8.04 170.41
CA SER A 935 55.70 -8.83 169.49
C SER A 935 55.89 -8.21 168.08
N SER A 936 56.50 -8.98 167.15
CA SER A 936 57.00 -8.57 165.83
C SER A 936 56.04 -8.77 164.64
N SER A 937 55.87 -7.75 163.78
CA SER A 937 56.08 -7.77 162.31
C SER A 937 55.34 -6.63 161.59
N SER A 938 56.06 -5.81 160.80
CA SER A 938 55.47 -4.82 159.86
C SER A 938 56.55 -4.13 159.00
N PHE A 939 56.62 -4.41 157.68
CA PHE A 939 57.28 -3.49 156.72
C PHE A 939 56.94 -3.68 155.20
N ASP A 940 56.22 -4.73 154.78
CA ASP A 940 55.94 -4.98 153.35
C ASP A 940 54.64 -4.35 152.80
N GLU A 941 53.67 -4.06 153.66
CA GLU A 941 52.28 -3.76 153.26
C GLU A 941 52.15 -2.47 152.40
N VAL A 942 53.00 -1.47 152.65
CA VAL A 942 53.02 -0.18 151.92
C VAL A 942 53.60 -0.30 150.50
N PHE A 943 54.33 -1.37 150.17
CA PHE A 943 54.92 -1.54 148.84
C PHE A 943 53.93 -2.13 147.82
N VAL A 944 52.96 -2.94 148.28
CA VAL A 944 51.96 -3.60 147.43
C VAL A 944 50.98 -2.59 146.84
N ASP A 945 50.40 -1.71 147.68
CA ASP A 945 49.45 -0.67 147.25
C ASP A 945 50.04 0.33 146.25
N LEU A 946 51.36 0.56 146.31
CA LEU A 946 52.07 1.43 145.38
C LEU A 946 52.36 0.72 144.04
N HIS A 947 52.31 -0.62 143.99
CA HIS A 947 52.44 -1.40 142.76
C HIS A 947 51.11 -1.50 142.01
N THR A 948 50.02 -1.84 142.71
CA THR A 948 48.67 -1.97 142.12
C THR A 948 48.19 -0.65 141.51
N ALA A 949 48.40 0.47 142.21
CA ALA A 949 48.07 1.81 141.70
C ALA A 949 48.86 2.20 140.42
N LYS A 950 50.09 1.68 140.23
CA LYS A 950 50.86 1.89 139.00
C LYS A 950 50.33 1.05 137.84
N GLU A 951 49.89 -0.18 138.11
CA GLU A 951 49.32 -1.08 137.09
C GLU A 951 47.97 -0.59 136.57
N GLU A 952 47.15 0.04 137.42
CA GLU A 952 45.90 0.69 136.97
C GLU A 952 46.19 1.90 136.06
N ILE A 953 47.19 2.72 136.40
CA ILE A 953 47.64 3.87 135.59
C ILE A 953 48.26 3.40 134.26
N GLN A 954 48.89 2.22 134.24
CA GLN A 954 49.40 1.57 133.02
C GLN A 954 48.22 1.15 132.12
N ARG A 955 47.25 0.41 132.67
CA ARG A 955 46.05 -0.09 131.97
C ARG A 955 45.25 1.04 131.30
N LEU A 956 44.98 2.12 132.05
CA LEU A 956 44.23 3.28 131.55
C LEU A 956 44.98 4.07 130.45
N ARG A 957 46.32 4.01 130.40
CA ARG A 957 47.09 4.59 129.28
C ARG A 957 47.01 3.73 128.02
N GLU A 958 46.97 2.42 128.17
CA GLU A 958 46.85 1.48 127.06
C GLU A 958 45.45 1.58 126.42
N GLU A 959 44.38 1.66 127.22
CA GLU A 959 43.02 1.96 126.74
C GLU A 959 42.91 3.34 126.07
N ALA A 960 43.56 4.37 126.63
CA ALA A 960 43.60 5.71 126.01
C ALA A 960 44.34 5.73 124.67
N GLN A 961 45.40 4.93 124.52
CA GLN A 961 46.14 4.80 123.26
C GLN A 961 45.33 4.02 122.21
N VAL A 962 44.66 2.91 122.59
CA VAL A 962 43.75 2.17 121.69
C VAL A 962 42.61 3.06 121.17
N ASN A 963 41.96 3.85 122.05
CA ASN A 963 40.91 4.78 121.63
C ASN A 963 41.43 5.90 120.70
N LYS A 964 42.66 6.36 120.90
CA LYS A 964 43.33 7.32 120.01
C LYS A 964 43.65 6.73 118.64
N ASP A 965 44.02 5.44 118.58
CA ASP A 965 44.29 4.76 117.32
C ASP A 965 42.98 4.44 116.56
N HIS A 966 41.89 4.09 117.26
CA HIS A 966 40.54 4.04 116.66
C HIS A 966 40.10 5.40 116.10
N MET A 967 40.34 6.50 116.82
CA MET A 967 40.06 7.86 116.33
C MET A 967 40.84 8.17 115.03
N LEU A 968 42.10 7.74 114.93
CA LEU A 968 42.91 7.90 113.73
C LEU A 968 42.40 7.04 112.56
N GLN A 969 41.91 5.83 112.82
CA GLN A 969 41.26 4.97 111.81
C GLN A 969 39.98 5.62 111.26
N TYR A 970 39.08 6.09 112.14
CA TYR A 970 37.88 6.81 111.69
C TYR A 970 38.20 8.07 110.90
N LYS A 971 39.22 8.83 111.32
CA LYS A 971 39.69 10.01 110.57
C LYS A 971 40.17 9.61 109.16
N SER A 972 40.96 8.55 109.03
CA SER A 972 41.40 8.01 107.74
C SER A 972 40.22 7.63 106.84
N ILE A 973 39.24 6.89 107.38
CA ILE A 973 38.01 6.49 106.66
C ILE A 973 37.22 7.72 106.18
N THR A 974 37.06 8.75 107.02
CA THR A 974 36.39 10.00 106.59
C THR A 974 37.13 10.72 105.47
N GLN A 975 38.47 10.72 105.49
CA GLN A 975 39.29 11.37 104.45
C GLN A 975 39.24 10.60 103.11
N VAL A 976 39.20 9.27 103.14
CA VAL A 976 39.01 8.45 101.93
C VAL A 976 37.62 8.65 101.34
N ASN A 977 36.57 8.67 102.17
CA ASN A 977 35.21 8.92 101.70
C ASN A 977 35.03 10.35 101.16
N GLU A 978 35.67 11.36 101.76
CA GLU A 978 35.67 12.73 101.25
C GLU A 978 36.42 12.86 99.91
N ALA A 979 37.48 12.09 99.69
CA ALA A 979 38.17 12.03 98.40
C ALA A 979 37.32 11.36 97.32
N ALA A 980 36.74 10.19 97.61
CA ALA A 980 35.89 9.46 96.66
C ALA A 980 34.64 10.26 96.24
N LEU A 981 34.03 11.01 97.17
CA LEU A 981 32.92 11.92 96.83
C LEU A 981 33.35 13.03 95.87
N LYS A 982 34.52 13.65 96.08
CA LYS A 982 35.04 14.70 95.18
C LYS A 982 35.40 14.16 93.79
N GLU A 983 35.93 12.95 93.71
CA GLU A 983 36.18 12.29 92.41
C GLU A 983 34.86 11.98 91.68
N MET A 984 33.82 11.57 92.40
CA MET A 984 32.47 11.36 91.83
C MET A 984 31.79 12.67 91.41
N GLU A 985 31.95 13.76 92.17
CA GLU A 985 31.48 15.11 91.81
C GLU A 985 32.17 15.62 90.53
N VAL A 986 33.50 15.47 90.43
CA VAL A 986 34.27 15.82 89.23
C VAL A 986 33.87 14.98 88.02
N ALA A 987 33.65 13.67 88.19
CA ALA A 987 33.13 12.82 87.13
C ALA A 987 31.73 13.27 86.66
N HIS A 988 30.82 13.60 87.57
CA HIS A 988 29.48 14.08 87.23
C HIS A 988 29.50 15.42 86.48
N GLU A 989 30.34 16.37 86.89
CA GLU A 989 30.44 17.66 86.21
C GLU A 989 31.10 17.51 84.81
N ASN A 990 32.06 16.58 84.66
CA ASN A 990 32.62 16.23 83.35
C ASN A 990 31.53 15.63 82.42
N PHE A 991 30.76 14.63 82.87
CA PHE A 991 29.66 14.06 82.08
C PHE A 991 28.60 15.11 81.71
N LYS A 992 28.30 16.05 82.61
CA LYS A 992 27.39 17.18 82.36
C LYS A 992 27.93 18.13 81.29
N VAL A 993 29.23 18.46 81.33
CA VAL A 993 29.91 19.25 80.31
C VAL A 993 29.95 18.53 78.96
N GLU A 994 30.07 17.20 78.92
CA GLU A 994 30.03 16.42 77.67
C GLU A 994 28.61 16.32 77.10
N ALA A 995 27.59 16.07 77.93
CA ALA A 995 26.20 16.10 77.51
C ALA A 995 25.81 17.48 76.93
N ASP A 996 26.25 18.58 77.55
CA ASP A 996 26.03 19.93 77.02
C ASP A 996 26.82 20.24 75.74
N LYS A 997 27.96 19.56 75.47
CA LYS A 997 28.67 19.66 74.19
C LYS A 997 27.89 18.93 73.08
N VAL A 998 27.49 17.67 73.32
CA VAL A 998 26.72 16.86 72.35
C VAL A 998 25.37 17.49 72.03
N LYS A 999 24.70 18.06 73.04
CA LYS A 999 23.47 18.83 72.85
C LYS A 999 23.66 20.08 71.98
N LYS A 1000 24.83 20.73 72.03
CA LYS A 1000 25.16 21.89 71.20
C LYS A 1000 25.51 21.51 69.76
N SER A 1001 26.21 20.40 69.52
CA SER A 1001 26.48 19.93 68.15
C SER A 1001 25.19 19.47 67.45
N LEU A 1002 24.37 18.64 68.11
CA LEU A 1002 23.07 18.21 67.58
C LEU A 1002 22.12 19.41 67.37
N GLY A 1003 22.15 20.41 68.26
CA GLY A 1003 21.38 21.64 68.08
C GLY A 1003 21.80 22.46 66.84
N ALA A 1004 23.11 22.48 66.52
CA ALA A 1004 23.62 23.14 65.31
C ALA A 1004 23.24 22.36 64.04
N GLU A 1005 23.30 21.03 64.07
CA GLU A 1005 22.88 20.16 62.96
C GLU A 1005 21.38 20.25 62.69
N VAL A 1006 20.54 20.28 63.72
CA VAL A 1006 19.09 20.52 63.57
C VAL A 1006 18.83 21.91 62.99
N SER A 1007 19.61 22.94 63.38
CA SER A 1007 19.45 24.30 62.85
C SER A 1007 19.81 24.38 61.37
N SER A 1008 20.93 23.78 60.95
CA SER A 1008 21.35 23.80 59.54
C SER A 1008 20.44 22.96 58.64
N LEU A 1009 19.88 21.86 59.14
CA LEU A 1009 18.84 21.10 58.44
C LEU A 1009 17.54 21.90 58.31
N GLN A 1010 17.14 22.67 59.33
CA GLN A 1010 15.98 23.57 59.24
C GLN A 1010 16.20 24.69 58.22
N GLU A 1011 17.40 25.30 58.17
CA GLU A 1011 17.75 26.29 57.15
C GLU A 1011 17.72 25.70 55.73
N GLN A 1012 18.20 24.47 55.53
CA GLN A 1012 18.13 23.76 54.25
C GLN A 1012 16.69 23.43 53.83
N VAL A 1013 15.83 23.01 54.77
CA VAL A 1013 14.40 22.78 54.50
C VAL A 1013 13.72 24.08 54.06
N ILE A 1014 13.95 25.19 54.77
CA ILE A 1014 13.39 26.51 54.41
C ILE A 1014 13.87 26.97 53.02
N GLN A 1015 15.16 26.73 52.69
CA GLN A 1015 15.69 27.04 51.34
C GLN A 1015 15.01 26.19 50.25
N LEU A 1016 14.82 24.90 50.48
CA LEU A 1016 14.12 24.00 49.55
C LEU A 1016 12.63 24.33 49.42
N GLU A 1017 11.94 24.71 50.51
CA GLU A 1017 10.55 25.19 50.47
C GLU A 1017 10.42 26.48 49.64
N VAL A 1018 11.35 27.43 49.82
CA VAL A 1018 11.41 28.65 49.00
C VAL A 1018 11.68 28.31 47.53
N GLU A 1019 12.65 27.46 47.21
CA GLU A 1019 12.91 27.01 45.83
C GLU A 1019 11.72 26.31 45.20
N CYS A 1020 11.03 25.43 45.93
CA CYS A 1020 9.80 24.77 45.46
C CYS A 1020 8.68 25.79 45.22
N SER A 1021 8.52 26.78 46.09
CA SER A 1021 7.53 27.85 45.89
C SER A 1021 7.82 28.71 44.66
N LEU A 1022 9.09 29.03 44.40
CA LEU A 1022 9.53 29.78 43.22
C LEU A 1022 9.30 28.99 41.94
N LYS A 1023 9.74 27.72 41.89
CA LYS A 1023 9.53 26.83 40.73
C LYS A 1023 8.04 26.60 40.45
N ASN A 1024 7.20 26.53 41.48
CA ASN A 1024 5.74 26.43 41.33
C ASN A 1024 5.13 27.72 40.76
N ASN A 1025 5.56 28.89 41.24
CA ASN A 1025 5.12 30.19 40.70
C ASN A 1025 5.60 30.42 39.26
N GLU A 1026 6.82 30.00 38.92
CA GLU A 1026 7.34 30.02 37.56
C GLU A 1026 6.52 29.12 36.64
N ALA A 1027 6.23 27.88 37.05
CA ALA A 1027 5.38 26.94 36.33
C ALA A 1027 3.95 27.48 36.13
N ALA A 1028 3.34 28.09 37.16
CA ALA A 1028 2.04 28.75 37.04
C ALA A 1028 2.09 29.93 36.04
N SER A 1029 3.17 30.73 36.04
CA SER A 1029 3.35 31.81 35.07
C SER A 1029 3.59 31.30 33.63
N ALA A 1030 4.17 30.10 33.48
CA ALA A 1030 4.36 29.47 32.19
C ALA A 1030 3.03 28.89 31.67
N ALA A 1031 2.23 28.26 32.55
CA ALA A 1031 0.90 27.79 32.24
C ALA A 1031 -0.03 28.94 31.80
N ALA A 1032 -0.07 30.05 32.55
CA ALA A 1032 -0.87 31.22 32.17
C ALA A 1032 -0.51 31.77 30.78
N ARG A 1033 0.79 31.87 30.45
CA ARG A 1033 1.24 32.29 29.10
C ARG A 1033 0.88 31.28 28.01
N GLN A 1034 0.85 29.98 28.32
CA GLN A 1034 0.39 28.94 27.39
C GLN A 1034 -1.13 29.07 27.15
N GLU A 1035 -1.92 29.31 28.20
CA GLU A 1035 -3.37 29.54 28.10
C GLU A 1035 -3.72 30.82 27.32
N GLU A 1036 -2.99 31.92 27.53
CA GLU A 1036 -3.13 33.16 26.73
C GLU A 1036 -2.76 32.94 25.25
N ALA A 1037 -1.70 32.18 24.97
CA ALA A 1037 -1.29 31.82 23.61
C ALA A 1037 -2.33 30.90 22.92
N LEU A 1038 -2.91 29.95 23.66
CA LEU A 1038 -3.99 29.09 23.16
C LEU A 1038 -5.28 29.87 22.93
N ALA A 1039 -5.67 30.75 23.85
CA ALA A 1039 -6.87 31.59 23.71
C ALA A 1039 -6.79 32.53 22.50
N SER A 1040 -5.64 33.17 22.29
CA SER A 1040 -5.39 34.00 21.10
C SER A 1040 -5.40 33.16 19.81
N ALA A 1041 -4.75 31.99 19.78
CA ALA A 1041 -4.80 31.08 18.64
C ALA A 1041 -6.24 30.59 18.34
N PHE A 1042 -7.04 30.26 19.35
CA PHE A 1042 -8.46 29.90 19.17
C PHE A 1042 -9.27 31.06 18.60
N SER A 1043 -9.00 32.31 19.02
CA SER A 1043 -9.68 33.50 18.47
C SER A 1043 -9.33 33.73 16.99
N GLU A 1044 -8.07 33.50 16.59
CA GLU A 1044 -7.67 33.59 15.19
C GLU A 1044 -8.26 32.46 14.34
N ILE A 1045 -8.27 31.22 14.86
CA ILE A 1045 -8.91 30.08 14.18
C ILE A 1045 -10.42 30.32 14.00
N ALA A 1046 -11.10 30.94 14.98
CA ALA A 1046 -12.50 31.32 14.87
C ALA A 1046 -12.70 32.38 13.76
N ARG A 1047 -11.89 33.45 13.76
CA ARG A 1047 -11.89 34.51 12.74
C ARG A 1047 -11.63 33.96 11.33
N LEU A 1048 -10.68 33.04 11.19
CA LEU A 1048 -10.38 32.38 9.90
C LEU A 1048 -11.51 31.45 9.44
N ARG A 1049 -12.21 30.77 10.35
CA ARG A 1049 -13.41 29.97 10.02
C ARG A 1049 -14.59 30.84 9.57
N GLU A 1050 -14.77 32.01 10.16
CA GLU A 1050 -15.77 32.98 9.70
C GLU A 1050 -15.41 33.54 8.32
N GLU A 1051 -14.14 33.89 8.08
CA GLU A 1051 -13.65 34.28 6.76
C GLU A 1051 -13.84 33.20 5.69
N THR A 1052 -13.60 31.92 6.00
CA THR A 1052 -13.81 30.83 5.02
C THR A 1052 -15.29 30.56 4.78
N ALA A 1053 -16.16 30.69 5.80
CA ALA A 1053 -17.60 30.61 5.61
C ALA A 1053 -18.14 31.74 4.70
N VAL A 1054 -17.67 32.99 4.92
CA VAL A 1054 -18.02 34.12 4.05
C VAL A 1054 -17.52 33.89 2.62
N LYS A 1055 -16.26 33.48 2.42
CA LYS A 1055 -15.71 33.16 1.09
C LYS A 1055 -16.46 32.01 0.42
N MET A 1056 -16.87 30.99 1.16
CA MET A 1056 -17.69 29.88 0.64
C MET A 1056 -19.06 30.39 0.16
N SER A 1057 -19.72 31.28 0.92
CA SER A 1057 -20.99 31.89 0.48
C SER A 1057 -20.83 32.74 -0.78
N GLN A 1058 -19.69 33.43 -0.95
CA GLN A 1058 -19.37 34.18 -2.16
C GLN A 1058 -19.11 33.26 -3.35
N ILE A 1059 -18.43 32.12 -3.16
CA ILE A 1059 -18.25 31.09 -4.19
C ILE A 1059 -19.60 30.56 -4.66
N VAL A 1060 -20.50 30.17 -3.75
CA VAL A 1060 -21.85 29.69 -4.11
C VAL A 1060 -22.64 30.75 -4.89
N VAL A 1061 -22.55 32.03 -4.51
CA VAL A 1061 -23.18 33.12 -5.27
C VAL A 1061 -22.57 33.23 -6.68
N MET A 1062 -21.25 33.17 -6.82
CA MET A 1062 -20.59 33.18 -8.13
C MET A 1062 -20.94 31.94 -8.97
N GLU A 1063 -21.08 30.78 -8.37
CA GLU A 1063 -21.52 29.55 -9.04
C GLU A 1063 -22.96 29.68 -9.57
N THR A 1064 -23.88 30.27 -8.80
CA THR A 1064 -25.25 30.55 -9.28
C THR A 1064 -25.30 31.60 -10.40
N GLN A 1065 -24.37 32.56 -10.40
CA GLN A 1065 -24.22 33.51 -11.52
C GLN A 1065 -23.63 32.81 -12.76
N ILE A 1066 -22.67 31.92 -12.58
CA ILE A 1066 -22.09 31.11 -13.67
C ILE A 1066 -23.12 30.12 -14.24
N SER A 1067 -24.02 29.54 -13.43
CA SER A 1067 -25.11 28.72 -13.96
C SER A 1067 -26.12 29.55 -14.74
N ALA A 1068 -26.55 30.71 -14.22
CA ALA A 1068 -27.44 31.62 -14.96
C ALA A 1068 -26.84 32.07 -16.30
N LEU A 1069 -25.54 32.41 -16.34
CA LEU A 1069 -24.84 32.79 -17.58
C LEU A 1069 -24.65 31.60 -18.55
N LYS A 1070 -24.60 30.36 -18.05
CA LYS A 1070 -24.62 29.15 -18.90
C LYS A 1070 -26.01 28.91 -19.49
N ASP A 1071 -27.05 29.02 -18.67
CA ASP A 1071 -28.44 28.86 -19.11
C ASP A 1071 -28.79 29.93 -20.18
N ASP A 1072 -28.42 31.20 -19.94
CA ASP A 1072 -28.56 32.29 -20.92
C ASP A 1072 -27.81 31.96 -22.23
N LEU A 1073 -26.54 31.54 -22.14
CA LEU A 1073 -25.73 31.14 -23.30
C LEU A 1073 -26.33 29.95 -24.07
N GLU A 1074 -26.91 28.97 -23.36
CA GLU A 1074 -27.63 27.86 -23.98
C GLU A 1074 -28.92 28.33 -24.68
N THR A 1075 -29.68 29.27 -24.09
CA THR A 1075 -30.85 29.84 -24.78
C THR A 1075 -30.46 30.64 -26.02
N GLU A 1076 -29.34 31.39 -25.99
CA GLU A 1076 -28.83 32.08 -27.18
C GLU A 1076 -28.28 31.12 -28.24
N HIS A 1077 -27.63 30.02 -27.85
CA HIS A 1077 -27.28 28.96 -28.80
C HIS A 1077 -28.52 28.28 -29.40
N GLN A 1078 -29.61 28.12 -28.65
CA GLN A 1078 -30.88 27.62 -29.18
C GLN A 1078 -31.55 28.64 -30.12
N ARG A 1079 -31.54 29.93 -29.79
CA ARG A 1079 -31.99 31.03 -30.67
C ARG A 1079 -31.18 31.10 -31.97
N TRP A 1080 -29.86 30.92 -31.88
CA TRP A 1080 -28.98 30.86 -33.04
C TRP A 1080 -29.25 29.64 -33.91
N ARG A 1081 -29.34 28.42 -33.35
CA ARG A 1081 -29.66 27.20 -34.13
C ARG A 1081 -31.04 27.27 -34.78
N THR A 1082 -32.05 27.78 -34.08
CA THR A 1082 -33.40 27.94 -34.66
C THR A 1082 -33.43 29.01 -35.75
N SER A 1083 -32.66 30.09 -35.60
CA SER A 1083 -32.45 31.08 -36.66
C SER A 1083 -31.73 30.48 -37.87
N GLN A 1084 -30.65 29.70 -37.65
CA GLN A 1084 -29.95 28.97 -38.71
C GLN A 1084 -30.89 28.03 -39.47
N ALA A 1085 -31.63 27.17 -38.76
CA ALA A 1085 -32.58 26.24 -39.38
C ALA A 1085 -33.70 26.96 -40.16
N ASN A 1086 -34.13 28.14 -39.70
CA ASN A 1086 -35.07 28.99 -40.43
C ASN A 1086 -34.43 29.59 -41.71
N TYR A 1087 -33.16 30.03 -41.66
CA TYR A 1087 -32.43 30.48 -42.85
C TYR A 1087 -32.17 29.34 -43.84
N GLU A 1088 -31.76 28.16 -43.38
CA GLU A 1088 -31.58 26.96 -44.22
C GLU A 1088 -32.89 26.57 -44.89
N ARG A 1089 -34.01 26.57 -44.15
CA ARG A 1089 -35.35 26.36 -44.70
C ARG A 1089 -35.74 27.45 -45.70
N GLN A 1090 -35.39 28.71 -45.46
CA GLN A 1090 -35.65 29.81 -46.40
C GLN A 1090 -34.81 29.67 -47.68
N VAL A 1091 -33.55 29.23 -47.59
CA VAL A 1091 -32.69 28.94 -48.73
C VAL A 1091 -33.22 27.74 -49.54
N ILE A 1092 -33.73 26.70 -48.87
CA ILE A 1092 -34.39 25.57 -49.54
C ILE A 1092 -35.63 26.06 -50.30
N LEU A 1093 -36.54 26.81 -49.66
CA LEU A 1093 -37.73 27.40 -50.30
C LEU A 1093 -37.38 28.37 -51.44
N GLN A 1094 -36.28 29.13 -51.33
CA GLN A 1094 -35.76 29.95 -52.42
C GLN A 1094 -35.22 29.08 -53.56
N SER A 1095 -34.53 27.98 -53.28
CA SER A 1095 -34.08 27.03 -54.31
C SER A 1095 -35.24 26.33 -55.01
N GLU A 1096 -36.32 26.01 -54.28
CA GLU A 1096 -37.55 25.42 -54.82
C GLU A 1096 -38.29 26.42 -55.71
N THR A 1097 -38.48 27.67 -55.27
CA THR A 1097 -39.10 28.72 -56.10
C THR A 1097 -38.22 29.10 -57.32
N ILE A 1098 -36.89 29.01 -57.23
CA ILE A 1098 -35.99 29.12 -58.39
C ILE A 1098 -36.13 27.90 -59.33
N GLN A 1099 -36.32 26.69 -58.80
CA GLN A 1099 -36.63 25.50 -59.61
C GLN A 1099 -38.01 25.62 -60.31
N GLU A 1100 -39.01 26.21 -59.65
CA GLU A 1100 -40.30 26.50 -60.27
C GLU A 1100 -40.20 27.62 -61.32
N LEU A 1101 -39.41 28.67 -61.05
CA LEU A 1101 -39.14 29.74 -62.01
C LEU A 1101 -38.36 29.25 -63.24
N THR A 1102 -37.43 28.31 -63.07
CA THR A 1102 -36.72 27.68 -64.18
C THR A 1102 -37.59 26.68 -64.95
N LYS A 1103 -38.42 25.87 -64.29
CA LYS A 1103 -39.43 25.02 -64.96
C LYS A 1103 -40.45 25.85 -65.75
N THR A 1104 -40.96 26.95 -65.17
CA THR A 1104 -41.94 27.82 -65.84
C THR A 1104 -41.33 28.66 -66.96
N SER A 1105 -40.08 29.13 -66.84
CA SER A 1105 -39.38 29.80 -67.95
C SER A 1105 -38.97 28.83 -69.06
N GLN A 1106 -38.63 27.56 -68.75
CA GLN A 1106 -38.46 26.51 -69.76
C GLN A 1106 -39.78 26.21 -70.49
N ALA A 1107 -40.90 26.10 -69.77
CA ALA A 1107 -42.22 25.93 -70.37
C ALA A 1107 -42.66 27.15 -71.21
N LEU A 1108 -42.32 28.37 -70.77
CA LEU A 1108 -42.56 29.59 -71.54
C LEU A 1108 -41.70 29.60 -72.81
N ALA A 1109 -40.42 29.19 -72.72
CA ALA A 1109 -39.54 29.08 -73.87
C ALA A 1109 -40.04 28.02 -74.88
N SER A 1110 -40.51 26.85 -74.43
CA SER A 1110 -41.09 25.84 -75.33
C SER A 1110 -42.39 26.32 -75.98
N LEU A 1111 -43.28 26.99 -75.23
CA LEU A 1111 -44.50 27.61 -75.77
C LEU A 1111 -44.18 28.77 -76.73
N GLN A 1112 -43.12 29.53 -76.49
CA GLN A 1112 -42.65 30.60 -77.38
C GLN A 1112 -42.01 30.02 -78.65
N GLU A 1113 -41.28 28.90 -78.55
CA GLU A 1113 -40.81 28.14 -79.70
C GLU A 1113 -41.99 27.59 -80.52
N GLU A 1114 -42.98 26.95 -79.88
CA GLU A 1114 -44.20 26.46 -80.53
C GLU A 1114 -44.98 27.60 -81.19
N ALA A 1115 -45.17 28.73 -80.50
CA ALA A 1115 -45.75 29.93 -81.10
C ALA A 1115 -44.93 30.47 -82.27
N SER A 1116 -43.59 30.35 -82.26
CA SER A 1116 -42.74 30.73 -83.39
C SER A 1116 -42.86 29.75 -84.57
N LYS A 1117 -43.01 28.44 -84.29
CA LYS A 1117 -43.21 27.38 -85.28
C LYS A 1117 -44.59 27.53 -85.94
N LEU A 1118 -45.63 27.80 -85.14
CA LEU A 1118 -46.99 28.08 -85.59
C LEU A 1118 -47.10 29.42 -86.36
N ARG A 1119 -46.38 30.47 -85.94
CA ARG A 1119 -46.29 31.71 -86.74
C ARG A 1119 -45.62 31.45 -88.09
N LYS A 1120 -44.46 30.78 -88.11
CA LYS A 1120 -43.78 30.39 -89.35
C LYS A 1120 -44.69 29.56 -90.27
N SER A 1121 -45.42 28.56 -89.75
CA SER A 1121 -46.35 27.78 -90.56
C SER A 1121 -47.53 28.62 -91.06
N ALA A 1122 -48.11 29.50 -90.23
CA ALA A 1122 -49.16 30.42 -90.64
C ALA A 1122 -48.67 31.43 -91.69
N ASP A 1123 -47.43 31.92 -91.60
CA ASP A 1123 -46.85 32.84 -92.57
C ASP A 1123 -46.49 32.12 -93.89
N THR A 1124 -46.01 30.87 -93.87
CA THR A 1124 -45.90 30.07 -95.09
C THR A 1124 -47.26 29.77 -95.73
N LEU A 1125 -48.30 29.55 -94.92
CA LEU A 1125 -49.66 29.36 -95.43
C LEU A 1125 -50.25 30.65 -96.00
N LYS A 1126 -49.93 31.83 -95.45
CA LYS A 1126 -50.28 33.13 -96.07
C LYS A 1126 -49.58 33.30 -97.40
N ILE A 1127 -48.26 33.08 -97.46
CA ILE A 1127 -47.48 33.18 -98.71
C ILE A 1127 -48.07 32.26 -99.78
N GLN A 1128 -48.35 30.99 -99.46
CA GLN A 1128 -49.02 30.06 -100.37
C GLN A 1128 -50.43 30.52 -100.76
N ASN A 1129 -51.19 31.13 -99.84
CA ASN A 1129 -52.52 31.67 -100.14
C ASN A 1129 -52.46 32.90 -101.06
N ASP A 1130 -51.44 33.73 -100.91
CA ASP A 1130 -51.20 34.92 -101.74
C ASP A 1130 -50.61 34.56 -103.11
N GLU A 1131 -49.73 33.56 -103.19
CA GLU A 1131 -49.30 32.90 -104.44
C GLU A 1131 -50.50 32.30 -105.19
N LEU A 1132 -51.40 31.60 -104.49
CA LEU A 1132 -52.64 31.07 -105.07
C LEU A 1132 -53.60 32.18 -105.52
N LYS A 1133 -53.67 33.33 -104.83
CA LYS A 1133 -54.42 34.52 -105.32
C LYS A 1133 -53.81 35.07 -106.60
N VAL A 1134 -52.50 35.27 -106.64
CA VAL A 1134 -51.79 35.79 -107.83
C VAL A 1134 -51.97 34.84 -109.02
N ASN A 1135 -51.87 33.53 -108.80
CA ASN A 1135 -52.15 32.53 -109.82
C ASN A 1135 -53.62 32.56 -110.28
N PHE A 1136 -54.58 32.67 -109.36
CA PHE A 1136 -56.00 32.79 -109.69
C PHE A 1136 -56.33 34.10 -110.42
N GLU A 1137 -55.67 35.21 -110.09
CA GLU A 1137 -55.80 36.49 -110.78
C GLU A 1137 -55.18 36.44 -112.19
N ALA A 1138 -54.06 35.73 -112.36
CA ALA A 1138 -53.47 35.46 -113.67
C ALA A 1138 -54.35 34.53 -114.53
N GLU A 1139 -54.89 33.44 -113.96
CA GLU A 1139 -55.86 32.58 -114.63
C GLU A 1139 -57.13 33.36 -115.03
N LYS A 1140 -57.65 34.19 -114.11
CA LYS A 1140 -58.78 35.09 -114.38
C LYS A 1140 -58.46 36.07 -115.52
N PHE A 1141 -57.27 36.68 -115.53
CA PHE A 1141 -56.86 37.58 -116.61
C PHE A 1141 -56.74 36.84 -117.95
N MET A 1142 -56.17 35.64 -117.98
CA MET A 1142 -56.10 34.80 -119.18
C MET A 1142 -57.50 34.37 -119.66
N LEU A 1143 -58.41 34.03 -118.75
CA LEU A 1143 -59.81 33.74 -119.07
C LEU A 1143 -60.53 34.98 -119.61
N GLU A 1144 -60.32 36.16 -119.03
CA GLU A 1144 -60.91 37.43 -119.46
C GLU A 1144 -60.34 37.89 -120.80
N GLU A 1145 -59.05 37.67 -121.08
CA GLU A 1145 -58.45 37.88 -122.39
C GLU A 1145 -58.97 36.88 -123.43
N SER A 1146 -59.16 35.61 -123.05
CA SER A 1146 -59.77 34.59 -123.92
C SER A 1146 -61.24 34.90 -124.25
N LYS A 1147 -61.98 35.42 -123.27
CA LYS A 1147 -63.34 35.93 -123.41
C LYS A 1147 -63.37 37.14 -124.34
N ASN A 1148 -62.48 38.11 -124.17
CA ASN A 1148 -62.38 39.27 -125.06
C ASN A 1148 -62.02 38.86 -126.50
N LYS A 1149 -61.15 37.86 -126.68
CA LYS A 1149 -60.85 37.24 -127.99
C LYS A 1149 -62.07 36.50 -128.57
N ALA A 1150 -62.91 35.87 -127.75
CA ALA A 1150 -64.15 35.24 -128.18
C ALA A 1150 -65.27 36.25 -128.51
N GLU A 1151 -65.41 37.32 -127.72
CA GLU A 1151 -66.34 38.42 -127.98
C GLU A 1151 -65.94 39.20 -129.24
N ASN A 1152 -64.66 39.39 -129.51
CA ASN A 1152 -64.21 40.00 -130.76
C ASN A 1152 -64.49 39.08 -131.95
N LYS A 1153 -64.18 37.78 -131.88
CA LYS A 1153 -64.62 36.82 -132.91
C LYS A 1153 -66.14 36.81 -133.11
N TYR A 1154 -66.92 36.99 -132.04
CA TYR A 1154 -68.38 37.11 -132.13
C TYR A 1154 -68.79 38.41 -132.84
N LYS A 1155 -68.14 39.55 -132.56
CA LYS A 1155 -68.34 40.81 -133.30
C LYS A 1155 -67.96 40.64 -134.77
N ASP A 1156 -66.81 40.06 -135.07
CA ASP A 1156 -66.35 39.77 -136.44
C ASP A 1156 -67.37 38.92 -137.23
N ILE A 1157 -67.93 37.88 -136.57
CA ILE A 1157 -68.98 37.02 -137.15
C ILE A 1157 -70.30 37.81 -137.30
N ASN A 1158 -70.63 38.70 -136.37
CA ASN A 1158 -71.85 39.50 -136.44
C ASN A 1158 -71.74 40.60 -137.51
N GLU A 1159 -70.56 41.16 -137.74
CA GLU A 1159 -70.24 42.04 -138.88
C GLU A 1159 -70.27 41.28 -140.20
N GLN A 1160 -69.75 40.04 -140.25
CA GLN A 1160 -69.90 39.17 -141.42
C GLN A 1160 -71.39 38.85 -141.70
N ASN A 1161 -72.19 38.61 -140.67
CA ASN A 1161 -73.65 38.49 -140.81
C ASN A 1161 -74.29 39.79 -141.27
N LEU A 1162 -73.86 40.96 -140.80
CA LEU A 1162 -74.34 42.26 -141.27
C LEU A 1162 -74.00 42.50 -142.74
N ILE A 1163 -72.81 42.05 -143.19
CA ILE A 1163 -72.39 42.08 -144.60
C ILE A 1163 -73.19 41.07 -145.44
N LEU A 1164 -73.57 39.91 -144.88
CA LEU A 1164 -74.46 38.97 -145.55
C LEU A 1164 -75.91 39.48 -145.63
N HIS A 1165 -76.44 40.07 -144.56
CA HIS A 1165 -77.77 40.67 -144.55
C HIS A 1165 -77.86 41.87 -145.50
N SER A 1166 -76.91 42.80 -145.48
CA SER A 1166 -76.88 43.91 -146.44
C SER A 1166 -76.68 43.44 -147.90
N ARG A 1167 -75.99 42.31 -148.13
CA ARG A 1167 -75.96 41.66 -149.46
C ARG A 1167 -77.29 41.02 -149.85
N LEU A 1168 -78.02 40.42 -148.92
CA LEU A 1168 -79.36 39.86 -149.15
C LEU A 1168 -80.40 40.98 -149.38
N GLU A 1169 -80.34 42.08 -148.63
CA GLU A 1169 -81.14 43.28 -148.84
C GLU A 1169 -80.82 43.92 -150.20
N ALA A 1170 -79.54 44.02 -150.57
CA ALA A 1170 -79.14 44.49 -151.90
C ALA A 1170 -79.55 43.53 -153.05
N LEU A 1171 -79.87 42.26 -152.77
CA LEU A 1171 -80.49 41.33 -153.72
C LEU A 1171 -82.01 41.51 -153.76
N HIS A 1172 -82.68 41.66 -152.61
CA HIS A 1172 -84.11 41.93 -152.54
C HIS A 1172 -84.50 43.27 -153.20
N ILE A 1173 -83.72 44.33 -153.00
CA ILE A 1173 -83.93 45.63 -153.67
C ILE A 1173 -83.77 45.48 -155.19
N LYS A 1174 -82.75 44.75 -155.66
CA LYS A 1174 -82.54 44.48 -157.09
C LYS A 1174 -83.61 43.58 -157.73
N LEU A 1175 -84.33 42.80 -156.93
CA LEU A 1175 -85.50 42.03 -157.38
C LEU A 1175 -86.79 42.87 -157.35
N ALA A 1176 -86.91 43.85 -156.44
CA ALA A 1176 -88.09 44.71 -156.33
C ALA A 1176 -88.20 45.76 -157.45
N GLU A 1177 -87.08 46.28 -157.95
CA GLU A 1177 -87.07 47.39 -158.93
C GLU A 1177 -87.12 46.98 -160.41
N LYS A 1178 -87.19 45.67 -160.73
CA LYS A 1178 -87.05 45.21 -162.13
C LYS A 1178 -88.26 44.52 -162.77
N ASP A 1179 -89.32 44.20 -162.02
CA ASP A 1179 -90.54 43.56 -162.55
C ASP A 1179 -91.76 44.50 -162.63
N ARG A 1180 -91.68 45.45 -163.56
CA ARG A 1180 -92.87 46.10 -164.15
C ARG A 1180 -92.66 46.43 -165.64
N GLY A 1181 -92.04 45.51 -166.39
CA GLY A 1181 -91.42 45.84 -167.68
C GLY A 1181 -91.40 44.83 -168.85
N SER A 1182 -91.73 43.54 -168.70
CA SER A 1182 -92.08 42.61 -169.82
C SER A 1182 -92.41 41.19 -169.29
N SER A 1183 -92.78 40.25 -170.17
CA SER A 1183 -93.42 38.98 -169.77
C SER A 1183 -92.63 37.71 -170.11
N GLY A 1184 -92.48 36.80 -169.13
CA GLY A 1184 -92.77 35.37 -169.33
C GLY A 1184 -91.70 34.30 -169.05
N ILE A 1185 -92.18 33.15 -168.54
CA ILE A 1185 -91.70 31.76 -168.72
C ILE A 1185 -90.73 31.13 -167.66
N PHE A 1186 -91.35 30.37 -166.73
CA PHE A 1186 -91.03 29.02 -166.17
C PHE A 1186 -89.69 28.58 -165.51
N GLY A 1187 -89.81 27.99 -164.29
CA GLY A 1187 -89.07 26.80 -163.78
C GLY A 1187 -87.89 27.03 -162.81
N GLN A 1188 -87.49 26.09 -161.91
CA GLN A 1188 -88.16 24.92 -161.27
C GLN A 1188 -87.27 24.34 -160.11
N ASP A 1189 -87.88 23.80 -159.03
CA ASP A 1189 -87.41 22.70 -158.10
C ASP A 1189 -86.04 22.74 -157.34
N SER A 1190 -85.75 22.01 -156.22
CA SER A 1190 -86.55 21.36 -155.13
C SER A 1190 -85.65 20.73 -153.99
N ILE A 1191 -86.27 20.13 -152.94
CA ILE A 1191 -85.81 19.01 -152.03
C ILE A 1191 -85.11 19.26 -150.64
N HIS A 1192 -85.66 18.56 -149.61
CA HIS A 1192 -85.22 18.16 -148.23
C HIS A 1192 -84.33 19.07 -147.35
N ASP A 1193 -84.56 19.27 -146.04
CA ASP A 1193 -85.37 18.60 -144.98
C ASP A 1193 -84.88 17.23 -144.43
N ALA A 1194 -83.73 17.25 -143.73
CA ALA A 1194 -83.27 16.15 -142.87
C ALA A 1194 -82.45 16.58 -141.63
N GLY A 1195 -82.21 17.89 -141.42
CA GLY A 1195 -81.22 18.39 -140.46
C GLY A 1195 -81.71 18.56 -139.01
N LEU A 1196 -82.93 19.07 -138.81
CA LEU A 1196 -83.39 19.53 -137.49
C LEU A 1196 -83.48 18.41 -136.44
N GLN A 1197 -83.91 17.21 -136.85
CA GLN A 1197 -84.12 16.09 -135.92
C GLN A 1197 -82.81 15.65 -135.22
N ASN A 1198 -81.68 15.72 -135.94
CA ASN A 1198 -80.37 15.35 -135.39
C ASN A 1198 -79.85 16.40 -134.39
N VAL A 1199 -80.10 17.69 -134.64
CA VAL A 1199 -79.74 18.75 -133.68
C VAL A 1199 -80.57 18.64 -132.41
N VAL A 1200 -81.88 18.37 -132.51
CA VAL A 1200 -82.76 18.16 -131.35
C VAL A 1200 -82.35 16.91 -130.55
N ASN A 1201 -81.97 15.81 -131.22
CA ASN A 1201 -81.47 14.61 -130.55
C ASN A 1201 -80.09 14.82 -129.91
N TYR A 1202 -79.21 15.62 -130.51
CA TYR A 1202 -77.90 15.97 -129.92
C TYR A 1202 -78.07 16.87 -128.69
N LEU A 1203 -78.97 17.86 -128.74
CA LEU A 1203 -79.31 18.73 -127.61
C LEU A 1203 -80.06 17.99 -126.49
N ARG A 1204 -80.86 16.96 -126.80
CA ARG A 1204 -81.38 16.05 -125.78
C ARG A 1204 -80.28 15.22 -125.13
N ARG A 1205 -79.38 14.61 -125.91
CA ARG A 1205 -78.25 13.85 -125.35
C ARG A 1205 -77.31 14.71 -124.52
N SER A 1206 -76.98 15.93 -124.93
CA SER A 1206 -76.13 16.81 -124.12
C SER A 1206 -76.84 17.26 -122.83
N LYS A 1207 -78.16 17.49 -122.87
CA LYS A 1207 -78.97 17.74 -121.68
C LYS A 1207 -79.00 16.51 -120.75
N GLU A 1208 -79.25 15.31 -121.28
CA GLU A 1208 -79.28 14.06 -120.51
C GLU A 1208 -77.91 13.77 -119.87
N ILE A 1209 -76.81 13.97 -120.60
CA ILE A 1209 -75.44 13.88 -120.06
C ILE A 1209 -75.25 14.88 -118.92
N ALA A 1210 -75.51 16.17 -119.13
CA ALA A 1210 -75.39 17.19 -118.09
C ALA A 1210 -76.29 16.93 -116.88
N GLU A 1211 -77.50 16.39 -117.08
CA GLU A 1211 -78.39 15.99 -115.98
C GLU A 1211 -77.86 14.76 -115.22
N THR A 1212 -77.22 13.80 -115.89
CA THR A 1212 -76.53 12.69 -115.21
C THR A 1212 -75.27 13.14 -114.48
N GLU A 1213 -74.47 14.06 -115.04
CA GLU A 1213 -73.30 14.66 -114.37
C GLU A 1213 -73.71 15.46 -113.14
N ILE A 1214 -74.79 16.25 -113.22
CA ILE A 1214 -75.36 16.96 -112.06
C ILE A 1214 -75.91 15.97 -111.02
N CYS A 1215 -76.45 14.81 -111.42
CA CYS A 1215 -76.87 13.77 -110.48
C CYS A 1215 -75.67 13.08 -109.81
N LEU A 1216 -74.60 12.78 -110.55
CA LEU A 1216 -73.35 12.23 -110.01
C LEU A 1216 -72.68 13.22 -109.04
N LEU A 1217 -72.56 14.50 -109.41
CA LEU A 1217 -72.02 15.54 -108.52
C LEU A 1217 -72.88 15.75 -107.26
N LYS A 1218 -74.21 15.60 -107.34
CA LYS A 1218 -75.09 15.58 -106.16
C LYS A 1218 -74.85 14.33 -105.31
N GLN A 1219 -74.66 13.16 -105.91
CA GLN A 1219 -74.38 11.91 -105.21
C GLN A 1219 -72.99 11.93 -104.54
N GLU A 1220 -71.97 12.49 -105.20
CA GLU A 1220 -70.64 12.69 -104.61
C GLU A 1220 -70.66 13.75 -103.50
N LYS A 1221 -71.42 14.85 -103.67
CA LYS A 1221 -71.65 15.80 -102.58
C LYS A 1221 -72.30 15.12 -101.37
N LEU A 1222 -73.33 14.30 -101.57
CA LEU A 1222 -73.96 13.54 -100.48
C LEU A 1222 -73.00 12.50 -99.86
N ARG A 1223 -72.15 11.84 -100.66
CA ARG A 1223 -71.09 10.95 -100.15
C ARG A 1223 -70.09 11.71 -99.28
N LEU A 1224 -69.61 12.87 -99.75
CA LEU A 1224 -68.66 13.71 -99.01
C LEU A 1224 -69.29 14.32 -97.75
N GLN A 1225 -70.56 14.73 -97.80
CA GLN A 1225 -71.30 15.17 -96.61
C GLN A 1225 -71.49 14.02 -95.61
N SER A 1226 -71.80 12.80 -96.06
CA SER A 1226 -71.89 11.63 -95.17
C SER A 1226 -70.52 11.23 -94.59
N GLN A 1227 -69.44 11.31 -95.37
CA GLN A 1227 -68.08 11.09 -94.88
C GLN A 1227 -67.65 12.14 -93.85
N LEU A 1228 -68.00 13.41 -94.07
CA LEU A 1228 -67.77 14.51 -93.14
C LEU A 1228 -68.61 14.35 -91.86
N GLU A 1229 -69.89 14.01 -91.96
CA GLU A 1229 -70.73 13.70 -90.80
C GLU A 1229 -70.22 12.50 -90.00
N ASN A 1230 -69.73 11.45 -90.67
CA ASN A 1230 -69.16 10.28 -90.01
C ASN A 1230 -67.82 10.62 -89.34
N ALA A 1231 -67.00 11.50 -89.95
CA ALA A 1231 -65.78 12.01 -89.33
C ALA A 1231 -66.08 12.91 -88.12
N PHE A 1232 -67.11 13.77 -88.19
CA PHE A 1232 -67.59 14.55 -87.04
C PHE A 1232 -68.11 13.65 -85.92
N LYS A 1233 -68.97 12.67 -86.22
CA LYS A 1233 -69.47 11.70 -85.22
C LYS A 1233 -68.33 10.88 -84.61
N ALA A 1234 -67.31 10.49 -85.39
CA ALA A 1234 -66.12 9.83 -84.87
C ALA A 1234 -65.29 10.75 -83.95
N ALA A 1235 -65.15 12.04 -84.29
CA ALA A 1235 -64.48 13.03 -83.46
C ALA A 1235 -65.27 13.35 -82.18
N GLU A 1236 -66.60 13.42 -82.23
CA GLU A 1236 -67.48 13.56 -81.08
C GLU A 1236 -67.40 12.33 -80.16
N ILE A 1237 -67.41 11.11 -80.72
CA ILE A 1237 -67.22 9.87 -79.95
C ILE A 1237 -65.83 9.84 -79.30
N ALA A 1238 -64.78 10.27 -80.00
CA ALA A 1238 -63.42 10.36 -79.45
C ALA A 1238 -63.29 11.46 -78.37
N GLN A 1239 -63.97 12.59 -78.52
CA GLN A 1239 -64.05 13.60 -77.46
C GLN A 1239 -64.87 13.12 -76.26
N ALA A 1240 -65.96 12.37 -76.50
CA ALA A 1240 -66.78 11.78 -75.44
C ALA A 1240 -66.04 10.68 -74.68
N SER A 1241 -65.28 9.81 -75.35
CA SER A 1241 -64.44 8.81 -74.67
C SER A 1241 -63.29 9.47 -73.90
N LEU A 1242 -62.65 10.50 -74.46
CA LEU A 1242 -61.60 11.25 -73.78
C LEU A 1242 -62.15 12.08 -72.60
N HIS A 1243 -63.39 12.57 -72.67
CA HIS A 1243 -64.10 13.13 -71.52
C HIS A 1243 -64.50 12.08 -70.48
N ALA A 1244 -64.87 10.87 -70.90
CA ALA A 1244 -65.14 9.75 -69.99
C ALA A 1244 -63.86 9.28 -69.29
N GLU A 1245 -62.72 9.20 -69.97
CA GLU A 1245 -61.42 8.93 -69.33
C GLU A 1245 -60.99 10.06 -68.40
N ARG A 1246 -61.23 11.33 -68.75
CA ARG A 1246 -61.02 12.48 -67.84
C ARG A 1246 -61.97 12.52 -66.65
N ALA A 1247 -63.16 11.93 -66.77
CA ALA A 1247 -64.08 11.73 -65.64
C ALA A 1247 -63.61 10.57 -64.75
N ASN A 1248 -63.30 9.41 -65.34
CA ASN A 1248 -62.85 8.22 -64.63
C ASN A 1248 -61.51 8.43 -63.90
N SER A 1249 -60.56 9.13 -64.52
CA SER A 1249 -59.29 9.52 -63.87
C SER A 1249 -59.50 10.54 -62.74
N ARG A 1250 -60.46 11.48 -62.87
CA ARG A 1250 -60.87 12.34 -61.75
C ARG A 1250 -61.49 11.55 -60.60
N THR A 1251 -62.37 10.59 -60.87
CA THR A 1251 -62.95 9.75 -59.80
C THR A 1251 -61.90 8.86 -59.13
N LEU A 1252 -60.93 8.33 -59.89
CA LEU A 1252 -59.80 7.57 -59.33
C LEU A 1252 -58.93 8.43 -58.40
N LEU A 1253 -58.62 9.67 -58.78
CA LEU A 1253 -57.85 10.60 -57.95
C LEU A 1253 -58.57 10.90 -56.62
N PHE A 1254 -59.89 11.16 -56.63
CA PHE A 1254 -60.64 11.34 -55.39
C PHE A 1254 -60.62 10.08 -54.50
N THR A 1255 -60.77 8.89 -55.07
CA THR A 1255 -60.69 7.65 -54.27
C THR A 1255 -59.31 7.41 -53.65
N GLU A 1256 -58.22 7.84 -54.28
CA GLU A 1256 -56.89 7.73 -53.67
C GLU A 1256 -56.66 8.72 -52.51
N GLU A 1257 -57.21 9.94 -52.58
CA GLU A 1257 -57.11 10.93 -51.51
C GLU A 1257 -57.98 10.55 -50.29
N GLU A 1258 -59.15 9.95 -50.52
CA GLU A 1258 -59.97 9.35 -49.46
C GLU A 1258 -59.28 8.13 -48.81
N PHE A 1259 -58.60 7.28 -49.60
CA PHE A 1259 -57.85 6.14 -49.06
C PHE A 1259 -56.63 6.58 -48.24
N LYS A 1260 -55.87 7.57 -48.71
CA LYS A 1260 -54.69 8.12 -48.01
C LYS A 1260 -55.07 8.88 -46.72
N SER A 1261 -56.23 9.53 -46.67
CA SER A 1261 -56.70 10.21 -45.47
C SER A 1261 -57.22 9.25 -44.39
N LEU A 1262 -57.92 8.16 -44.77
CA LEU A 1262 -58.28 7.08 -43.85
C LEU A 1262 -57.04 6.38 -43.26
N GLN A 1263 -56.04 6.08 -44.09
CA GLN A 1263 -54.79 5.41 -43.65
C GLN A 1263 -53.96 6.25 -42.66
N LEU A 1264 -54.18 7.57 -42.62
CA LEU A 1264 -53.57 8.50 -41.66
C LEU A 1264 -54.36 8.65 -40.34
N GLN A 1265 -55.59 8.12 -40.26
CA GLN A 1265 -56.45 8.27 -39.08
C GLN A 1265 -56.35 7.09 -38.10
N ASP A 1266 -56.14 5.86 -38.61
CA ASP A 1266 -56.03 4.66 -37.76
C ASP A 1266 -54.67 4.50 -37.05
N SER A 1267 -53.59 5.07 -37.59
CA SER A 1267 -52.24 4.97 -37.00
C SER A 1267 -52.04 5.76 -35.70
N LYS A 1268 -53.02 6.57 -35.28
CA LYS A 1268 -52.98 7.40 -34.05
C LYS A 1268 -53.84 6.86 -32.90
N LYS A 1269 -54.22 5.57 -32.91
CA LYS A 1269 -55.12 4.99 -31.88
C LYS A 1269 -54.62 3.74 -31.14
N HIS A 1270 -53.40 3.27 -31.39
CA HIS A 1270 -52.75 2.20 -30.61
C HIS A 1270 -51.34 2.64 -30.20
N GLY A 1271 -51.07 2.73 -28.90
CA GLY A 1271 -49.79 3.23 -28.38
C GLY A 1271 -49.91 4.00 -27.06
N ASN A 1272 -50.80 3.58 -26.16
CA ASN A 1272 -50.91 4.17 -24.83
C ASN A 1272 -51.30 3.07 -23.81
N TYR A 1273 -50.39 2.12 -23.63
CA TYR A 1273 -50.28 1.13 -22.56
C TYR A 1273 -48.84 0.63 -22.49
#